data_AF-A0A084BA66-F1
#
_entry.id   AF-A0A084BA66-F1
#
_cell.length_a   1.000
_cell.length_b   1.000
_cell.length_c   1.000
_cell.angle_alpha   90.00
_cell.angle_beta   90.00
_cell.angle_gamma   90.00
#
_symmetry.space_group_name_H-M   'P 1'
#
loop_
_entity.id
_entity.type
_entity.pdbx_description
1 polymer ?
#
loop_
_entity_poly.entity_id
_entity_poly.type
_entity_poly.pdbx_seq_one_letter_code
_entity_poly.pdbx_strand_id
1 'polypeptide(L)'
;MASGKIKISIDRGGTFTDIHASLGTGKDIVLKLLSVDPQNYDDAPTEGIRRVLEIATGTTIPRGEPLRLEDIESLRMGTTVATNALLERKGTKSALLTTAGFRDLLRIGNQARPDIFDLSARRPDVLFEDVVEIDERVIPSHPRSSEKYLSTFRVVEGITGEKFHVLKELDTEKITKDLKHLKDQGYGSVAVALVNSFAFPDHELKIGEIARQLGFSIALSSQLQPMIKIVPRGSSATADAYLTPVIQSYIDSISANFQGGLGGSHGCRVEFMQSDGGLVDFRQFSGLKAILSGPAGGVVGYASTSWDEEARIPIIGFDMGGTSTDVSRFDGTYDHTFSSSISGVSIQAPQLDINTVAAGGGSILSWRNGLFVVGPESASAHPGPACYRKGGPLTVTDANLFLGRLLPEYFPKIFGPNEDQPLDRDITRKLFEELTEKINAEHGKTKLSAEEVALGFLKVADESMTRPIRNLTEARGFETSSHHLACFGGAGGQHACNIAASLGISRIIIHKYSSILSAYGLALAEIVHEAQEPTATEYVGAEELIAGKLQSLTSRAVESLKSQGFEKKQLRHEVFLNMRYEGSDTSLMILKPEDGDFMKAFVDRHRREFNFTFERPVLVDDVRVRTIASASKLTEKSPLQQLKNAQLRDATPATEFTDAYFSSDTGFVRTPVYQLKDLGSGVRLHGPAIIIDSTQTIVVNPQAVAHMLDTCVLIDLESAPREATYLAHVDPVRLSIFGHRFMSVAEQMGRTLQKTAVSTNIKERLDFSCALFSPDGGLVANAPHVPVHLGSMQFAVRYQHKRWQGRLKDGDVLVSNHPVSGGTHLPDVTVVTPVFKQGTDDIIFYVASRGHHADIGGILPGSMPPNSTELWQEGAAIESEKVVSNGVFDEARMRELFLDIPSRYDGCSGSRNLNDNISDLKAQIAANARGIFLIHNLIEEYGLETVQMYMYEIQRTADSAVRNLLKDMYRRYGGRPLEALDFMDDGTPIKLTINIDENGSAVFDFNGTGPEVHGNINAPEAITHSAIIYALRCMIKSDIPLNQGCLSPIDIRIPKPSILSPTGSSAVVGGNVTTSQRVTDVVLKALHACAASQGCLNNLTFGIDNKINEATGEPIPGFGYYETIAGGAGAGETWVGESGVHVHMTNTRITDPEILEKRYPCILRRFELRENTGGAGRNRGGDGVSREIEFLTPVQCSILSERRVHRPYGMEGGEAGATGLNLWLTKDTYTGQDRTVNMGGKGSVPMKVGDRVVIMTPGGGGYGVKEGITNGFH
;
A
#
# COMPACT_ATOMS: atom_id res chain seq x y z
N MET A 1 4.26 55.95 -9.73
CA MET A 1 4.23 54.81 -8.81
C MET A 1 4.71 53.61 -9.62
N ALA A 2 5.85 53.01 -9.28
CA ALA A 2 6.33 51.83 -10.01
C ALA A 2 5.38 50.66 -9.71
N SER A 3 4.53 50.28 -10.66
CA SER A 3 3.67 49.10 -10.53
C SER A 3 4.56 47.86 -10.53
N GLY A 4 4.55 47.10 -9.44
CA GLY A 4 5.18 45.78 -9.44
C GLY A 4 4.51 44.89 -10.49
N LYS A 5 5.28 44.02 -11.16
CA LYS A 5 4.73 43.01 -12.05
C LYS A 5 3.92 41.98 -11.24
N ILE A 6 2.89 41.41 -11.85
CA ILE A 6 1.91 40.52 -11.20
C ILE A 6 2.50 39.12 -11.04
N LYS A 7 2.28 38.48 -9.89
CA LYS A 7 2.59 37.06 -9.67
C LYS A 7 1.28 36.28 -9.54
N ILE A 8 1.10 35.21 -10.31
CA ILE A 8 -0.14 34.42 -10.31
C ILE A 8 0.19 32.96 -10.04
N SER A 9 -0.54 32.37 -9.09
CA SER A 9 -0.49 30.95 -8.75
C SER A 9 -1.86 30.33 -8.90
N ILE A 10 -1.93 29.20 -9.59
CA ILE A 10 -3.19 28.54 -9.97
C ILE A 10 -3.11 27.07 -9.63
N ASP A 11 -4.06 26.57 -8.84
CA ASP A 11 -4.25 25.15 -8.62
C ASP A 11 -5.54 24.68 -9.31
N ARG A 12 -5.39 23.82 -10.31
CA ARG A 12 -6.52 23.24 -11.04
C ARG A 12 -6.92 21.90 -10.40
N GLY A 13 -7.85 21.97 -9.45
CA GLY A 13 -8.47 20.81 -8.81
C GLY A 13 -9.56 20.14 -9.67
N GLY A 14 -10.17 19.07 -9.15
CA GLY A 14 -11.23 18.33 -9.85
C GLY A 14 -12.57 19.08 -9.91
N THR A 15 -12.96 19.75 -8.82
CA THR A 15 -14.24 20.49 -8.73
C THR A 15 -14.06 21.99 -9.03
N PHE A 16 -13.05 22.61 -8.43
CA PHE A 16 -12.77 24.05 -8.57
C PHE A 16 -11.32 24.31 -8.97
N THR A 17 -11.10 25.41 -9.67
CA THR A 17 -9.80 26.00 -9.96
C THR A 17 -9.60 27.20 -9.07
N ASP A 18 -8.57 27.13 -8.24
CA ASP A 18 -8.24 28.11 -7.20
C ASP A 18 -7.09 28.99 -7.67
N ILE A 19 -7.25 30.31 -7.58
CA ILE A 19 -6.31 31.28 -8.10
C ILE A 19 -5.94 32.27 -7.00
N HIS A 20 -4.64 32.45 -6.80
CA HIS A 20 -4.05 33.50 -5.97
C HIS A 20 -3.19 34.40 -6.86
N ALA A 21 -3.33 35.72 -6.74
CA ALA A 21 -2.46 36.65 -7.41
C ALA A 21 -2.00 37.78 -6.49
N SER A 22 -0.71 38.11 -6.54
CA SER A 22 -0.12 39.21 -5.77
C SER A 22 0.29 40.36 -6.69
N LEU A 23 -0.17 41.57 -6.36
CA LEU A 23 0.09 42.80 -7.12
C LEU A 23 1.36 43.55 -6.63
N GLY A 24 2.07 43.03 -5.64
CA GLY A 24 3.22 43.71 -5.01
C GLY A 24 2.89 44.95 -4.18
N THR A 25 1.62 45.38 -4.15
CA THR A 25 1.11 46.55 -3.39
C THR A 25 0.46 46.19 -2.05
N GLY A 26 0.46 44.90 -1.67
CA GLY A 26 -0.09 44.39 -0.40
C GLY A 26 -1.56 43.95 -0.45
N LYS A 27 -2.25 44.07 -1.60
CA LYS A 27 -3.55 43.45 -1.85
C LYS A 27 -3.39 42.25 -2.77
N ASP A 28 -3.83 41.09 -2.29
CA ASP A 28 -3.94 39.87 -3.08
C ASP A 28 -5.33 39.77 -3.73
N ILE A 29 -5.39 39.13 -4.90
CA ILE A 29 -6.63 38.75 -5.58
C ILE A 29 -6.81 37.25 -5.38
N VAL A 30 -8.00 36.84 -4.96
CA VAL A 30 -8.40 35.44 -4.80
C VAL A 30 -9.62 35.17 -5.66
N LEU A 31 -9.57 34.15 -6.52
CA LEU A 31 -10.68 33.72 -7.36
C LEU A 31 -10.88 32.20 -7.25
N LYS A 32 -12.14 31.76 -7.32
CA LYS A 32 -12.54 30.35 -7.37
C LYS A 32 -13.48 30.15 -8.55
N LEU A 33 -13.06 29.33 -9.51
CA LEU A 33 -13.81 29.03 -10.73
C LEU A 33 -14.18 27.55 -10.76
N LEU A 34 -15.22 27.17 -11.51
CA LEU A 34 -15.47 25.76 -11.78
C LEU A 34 -14.37 25.23 -12.71
N SER A 35 -13.82 24.05 -12.40
CA SER A 35 -12.72 23.49 -13.21
C SER A 35 -13.13 23.12 -14.64
N VAL A 36 -14.43 22.93 -14.88
CA VAL A 36 -15.03 22.59 -16.17
C VAL A 36 -16.36 23.36 -16.30
N ASP A 37 -16.40 24.34 -17.22
CA ASP A 37 -17.59 25.16 -17.51
C ASP A 37 -17.59 25.62 -18.99
N PRO A 38 -17.79 24.69 -19.94
CA PRO A 38 -17.63 24.95 -21.37
C PRO A 38 -18.64 25.95 -21.94
N GLN A 39 -19.68 26.31 -21.19
CA GLN A 39 -20.64 27.34 -21.61
C GLN A 39 -20.08 28.75 -21.43
N ASN A 40 -19.08 28.93 -20.56
CA ASN A 40 -18.56 30.24 -20.17
C ASN A 40 -17.10 30.47 -20.59
N TYR A 41 -16.26 29.45 -20.54
CA TYR A 41 -14.84 29.51 -20.90
C TYR A 41 -14.29 28.13 -21.27
N ASP A 42 -13.37 28.08 -22.23
CA ASP A 42 -12.73 26.83 -22.67
C ASP A 42 -11.69 26.31 -21.66
N ASP A 43 -11.03 27.21 -20.92
CA ASP A 43 -9.98 26.88 -19.96
C ASP A 43 -10.06 27.77 -18.70
N ALA A 44 -10.26 27.16 -17.54
CA ALA A 44 -10.42 27.85 -16.26
C ALA A 44 -9.16 28.61 -15.81
N PRO A 45 -7.92 28.05 -15.90
CA PRO A 45 -6.69 28.80 -15.66
C PRO A 45 -6.55 30.06 -16.50
N THR A 46 -6.78 29.97 -17.82
CA THR A 46 -6.69 31.12 -18.73
C THR A 46 -7.74 32.18 -18.39
N GLU A 47 -8.98 31.79 -18.13
CA GLU A 47 -10.04 32.71 -17.68
C GLU A 47 -9.69 33.36 -16.33
N GLY A 48 -9.06 32.62 -15.43
CA GLY A 48 -8.52 33.12 -14.18
C GLY A 48 -7.50 34.23 -14.38
N ILE A 49 -6.51 34.00 -15.24
CA ILE A 49 -5.47 34.98 -15.58
C ILE A 49 -6.10 36.22 -16.20
N ARG A 50 -7.07 36.05 -17.12
CA ARG A 50 -7.82 37.16 -17.73
C ARG A 50 -8.48 38.03 -16.66
N ARG A 51 -9.25 37.43 -15.74
CA ARG A 51 -9.93 38.18 -14.65
C ARG A 51 -8.94 38.87 -13.73
N VAL A 52 -7.81 38.25 -13.40
CA VAL A 52 -6.74 38.88 -12.61
C VAL A 52 -6.19 40.11 -13.32
N LEU A 53 -5.91 40.02 -14.64
CA LEU A 53 -5.44 41.14 -15.43
C LEU A 53 -6.48 42.26 -15.51
N GLU A 54 -7.77 41.95 -15.67
CA GLU A 54 -8.84 42.96 -15.66
C GLU A 54 -8.91 43.71 -14.33
N ILE A 55 -8.85 42.98 -13.21
CA ILE A 55 -8.88 43.57 -11.86
C ILE A 55 -7.62 44.41 -11.61
N ALA A 56 -6.45 43.93 -12.03
CA ALA A 56 -5.16 44.59 -11.80
C ALA A 56 -4.99 45.85 -12.66
N THR A 57 -5.40 45.80 -13.92
CA THR A 57 -5.22 46.90 -14.90
C THR A 57 -6.41 47.85 -14.96
N GLY A 58 -7.61 47.41 -14.53
CA GLY A 58 -8.86 48.15 -14.70
C GLY A 58 -9.39 48.16 -16.14
N THR A 59 -8.78 47.38 -17.04
CA THR A 59 -9.14 47.30 -18.47
C THR A 59 -9.92 46.02 -18.74
N THR A 60 -11.03 46.10 -19.45
CA THR A 60 -11.79 44.91 -19.88
C THR A 60 -11.05 44.19 -21.01
N ILE A 61 -10.87 42.88 -20.87
CA ILE A 61 -10.21 42.01 -21.84
C ILE A 61 -11.27 41.04 -22.40
N PRO A 62 -11.56 41.07 -23.72
CA PRO A 62 -12.52 40.15 -24.33
C PRO A 62 -12.18 38.68 -24.09
N ARG A 63 -13.20 37.83 -23.93
CA ARG A 63 -13.01 36.38 -23.86
C ARG A 63 -12.56 35.84 -25.23
N GLY A 64 -11.68 34.84 -25.22
CA GLY A 64 -11.21 34.16 -26.44
C GLY A 64 -10.08 34.86 -27.19
N GLU A 65 -9.63 36.04 -26.76
CA GLU A 65 -8.43 36.68 -27.33
C GLU A 65 -7.16 36.25 -26.60
N PRO A 66 -6.03 36.02 -27.32
CA PRO A 66 -4.77 35.68 -26.69
C PRO A 66 -4.26 36.77 -25.74
N LEU A 67 -3.92 36.39 -24.51
CA LEU A 67 -3.47 37.28 -23.44
C LEU A 67 -2.00 37.68 -23.61
N ARG A 68 -1.61 38.83 -23.02
CA ARG A 68 -0.22 39.31 -22.98
C ARG A 68 0.41 39.00 -21.62
N LEU A 69 1.69 38.58 -21.65
CA LEU A 69 2.44 38.21 -20.45
C LEU A 69 3.36 39.32 -19.91
N GLU A 70 3.41 40.49 -20.56
CA GLU A 70 4.37 41.56 -20.27
C GLU A 70 4.29 42.10 -18.83
N ASP A 71 3.07 42.18 -18.30
CA ASP A 71 2.75 42.66 -16.95
C ASP A 71 2.89 41.59 -15.86
N ILE A 72 3.19 40.34 -16.24
CA ILE A 72 3.27 39.18 -15.35
C ILE A 72 4.74 38.81 -15.12
N GLU A 73 5.17 38.74 -13.87
CA GLU A 73 6.52 38.29 -13.48
C GLU A 73 6.62 36.77 -13.55
N SER A 74 5.62 36.07 -13.00
CA SER A 74 5.61 34.61 -12.95
C SER A 74 4.19 34.04 -12.94
N LEU A 75 4.00 32.97 -13.69
CA LEU A 75 2.84 32.07 -13.67
C LEU A 75 3.27 30.73 -13.06
N ARG A 76 2.59 30.33 -11.98
CA ARG A 76 2.85 29.07 -11.28
C ARG A 76 1.60 28.21 -11.30
N MET A 77 1.72 26.97 -11.74
CA MET A 77 0.55 26.11 -11.98
C MET A 77 0.70 24.74 -11.32
N GLY A 78 -0.33 24.34 -10.58
CA GLY A 78 -0.60 22.97 -10.17
C GLY A 78 -1.69 22.37 -11.05
N THR A 79 -1.58 21.08 -11.38
CA THR A 79 -2.56 20.42 -12.24
C THR A 79 -2.83 18.98 -11.85
N THR A 80 -4.10 18.61 -11.89
CA THR A 80 -4.55 17.22 -11.70
C THR A 80 -4.64 16.42 -13.00
N VAL A 81 -4.25 17.01 -14.15
CA VAL A 81 -4.38 16.38 -15.48
C VAL A 81 -3.67 15.03 -15.57
N ALA A 82 -2.43 14.90 -15.09
CA ALA A 82 -1.71 13.62 -15.11
C ALA A 82 -2.40 12.57 -14.24
N THR A 83 -2.77 12.95 -13.01
CA THR A 83 -3.49 12.08 -12.08
C THR A 83 -4.81 11.61 -12.70
N ASN A 84 -5.63 12.52 -13.23
CA ASN A 84 -6.93 12.19 -13.82
C ASN A 84 -6.77 11.32 -15.08
N ALA A 85 -5.80 11.62 -15.96
CA ALA A 85 -5.53 10.78 -17.13
C ALA A 85 -5.13 9.35 -16.74
N LEU A 86 -4.39 9.18 -15.64
CA LEU A 86 -4.03 7.88 -15.09
C LEU A 86 -5.24 7.16 -14.48
N LEU A 87 -6.04 7.86 -13.67
CA LEU A 87 -7.24 7.33 -13.01
C LEU A 87 -8.32 6.91 -14.03
N GLU A 88 -8.60 7.77 -15.01
CA GLU A 88 -9.62 7.57 -16.04
C GLU A 88 -9.14 6.70 -17.20
N ARG A 89 -7.87 6.26 -17.19
CA ARG A 89 -7.23 5.52 -18.28
C ARG A 89 -7.37 6.25 -19.63
N LYS A 90 -7.08 7.56 -19.63
CA LYS A 90 -7.09 8.45 -20.82
C LYS A 90 -5.69 9.00 -21.14
N GLY A 91 -4.71 8.13 -21.29
CA GLY A 91 -3.36 8.49 -21.70
C GLY A 91 -3.12 8.28 -23.20
N THR A 92 -1.87 8.45 -23.60
CA THR A 92 -1.45 8.23 -24.99
C THR A 92 -1.15 6.76 -25.24
N LYS A 93 -1.64 6.24 -26.36
CA LYS A 93 -1.30 4.91 -26.86
C LYS A 93 0.22 4.71 -26.91
N SER A 94 0.71 3.73 -26.16
CA SER A 94 2.15 3.46 -25.99
C SER A 94 2.47 1.97 -26.05
N ALA A 95 3.71 1.65 -26.43
CA ALA A 95 4.25 0.30 -26.45
C ALA A 95 5.45 0.15 -25.51
N LEU A 96 5.65 -1.04 -24.97
CA LEU A 96 6.78 -1.40 -24.12
C LEU A 96 7.84 -2.15 -24.91
N LEU A 97 9.10 -1.72 -24.83
CA LEU A 97 10.26 -2.47 -25.29
C LEU A 97 10.95 -3.07 -24.06
N THR A 98 11.05 -4.39 -24.00
CA THR A 98 11.67 -5.08 -22.85
C THR A 98 12.55 -6.25 -23.29
N THR A 99 13.40 -6.75 -22.40
CA THR A 99 14.28 -7.89 -22.68
C THR A 99 13.46 -9.13 -23.07
N ALA A 100 13.91 -9.89 -24.07
CA ALA A 100 13.23 -11.11 -24.50
C ALA A 100 13.07 -12.14 -23.37
N GLY A 101 11.90 -12.79 -23.31
CA GLY A 101 11.48 -13.67 -22.24
C GLY A 101 10.69 -12.96 -21.12
N PHE A 102 10.51 -11.64 -21.19
CA PHE A 102 9.86 -10.83 -20.16
C PHE A 102 8.64 -10.04 -20.65
N ARG A 103 8.04 -10.43 -21.79
CA ARG A 103 6.91 -9.70 -22.38
C ARG A 103 5.74 -9.41 -21.41
N ASP A 104 5.41 -10.36 -20.54
CA ASP A 104 4.31 -10.23 -19.57
C ASP A 104 4.78 -9.80 -18.18
N LEU A 105 6.06 -9.49 -17.99
CA LEU A 105 6.65 -9.24 -16.67
C LEU A 105 5.90 -8.15 -15.89
N LEU A 106 5.55 -7.04 -16.54
CA LEU A 106 4.81 -5.94 -15.91
C LEU A 106 3.32 -6.28 -15.68
N ARG A 107 2.76 -7.21 -16.47
CA ARG A 107 1.38 -7.69 -16.29
C ARG A 107 1.27 -8.67 -15.13
N ILE A 108 2.26 -9.55 -14.98
CA ILE A 108 2.39 -10.41 -13.80
C ILE A 108 2.73 -9.56 -12.56
N GLY A 109 3.55 -8.52 -12.74
CA GLY A 109 3.96 -7.61 -11.69
C GLY A 109 4.66 -8.35 -10.56
N ASN A 110 4.17 -8.18 -9.33
CA ASN A 110 4.67 -8.91 -8.16
C ASN A 110 3.85 -10.16 -7.81
N GLN A 111 2.93 -10.59 -8.69
CA GLN A 111 2.04 -11.75 -8.57
C GLN A 111 0.99 -11.73 -7.43
N ALA A 112 1.04 -10.75 -6.53
CA ALA A 112 0.09 -10.62 -5.42
C ALA A 112 -1.26 -10.03 -5.88
N ARG A 113 -2.35 -10.44 -5.24
CA ARG A 113 -3.68 -9.85 -5.42
C ARG A 113 -3.88 -8.66 -4.46
N PRO A 114 -4.55 -7.56 -4.91
CA PRO A 114 -4.77 -6.37 -4.09
C PRO A 114 -5.67 -6.61 -2.88
N ASP A 115 -6.75 -7.36 -3.04
CA ASP A 115 -7.65 -7.78 -1.97
C ASP A 115 -7.61 -9.31 -1.86
N ILE A 116 -7.25 -9.82 -0.68
CA ILE A 116 -7.12 -11.26 -0.48
C ILE A 116 -8.46 -12.00 -0.49
N PHE A 117 -9.56 -11.31 -0.21
CA PHE A 117 -10.90 -11.88 -0.08
C PHE A 117 -11.73 -11.76 -1.36
N ASP A 118 -11.31 -10.95 -2.34
CA ASP A 118 -11.91 -10.91 -3.68
C ASP A 118 -11.55 -12.17 -4.49
N LEU A 119 -12.53 -13.04 -4.72
CA LEU A 119 -12.37 -14.27 -5.50
C LEU A 119 -12.06 -14.03 -6.97
N SER A 120 -12.35 -12.84 -7.51
CA SER A 120 -11.96 -12.51 -8.89
C SER A 120 -10.47 -12.27 -9.03
N ALA A 121 -9.79 -11.96 -7.92
CA ALA A 121 -8.38 -11.57 -7.87
C ALA A 121 -8.02 -10.47 -8.88
N ARG A 122 -8.98 -9.60 -9.21
CA ARG A 122 -8.82 -8.59 -10.26
C ARG A 122 -7.67 -7.65 -9.93
N ARG A 123 -6.78 -7.47 -10.90
CA ARG A 123 -5.71 -6.47 -10.84
C ARG A 123 -6.03 -5.30 -11.77
N PRO A 124 -5.48 -4.10 -11.48
CA PRO A 124 -5.49 -3.04 -12.47
C PRO A 124 -4.72 -3.45 -13.73
N ASP A 125 -5.24 -3.06 -14.89
CA ASP A 125 -4.58 -3.30 -16.17
C ASP A 125 -3.26 -2.52 -16.31
N VAL A 126 -2.42 -2.98 -17.24
CA VAL A 126 -1.20 -2.28 -17.68
C VAL A 126 -1.53 -1.01 -18.49
N LEU A 127 -0.53 -0.14 -18.68
CA LEU A 127 -0.70 1.14 -19.40
C LEU A 127 -0.30 1.08 -20.88
N PHE A 128 0.46 0.06 -21.29
CA PHE A 128 0.88 -0.15 -22.67
C PHE A 128 -0.09 -1.09 -23.39
N GLU A 129 -0.24 -0.92 -24.70
CA GLU A 129 -1.12 -1.75 -25.54
C GLU A 129 -0.38 -2.88 -26.28
N ASP A 130 0.94 -2.75 -26.44
CA ASP A 130 1.77 -3.75 -27.14
C ASP A 130 3.17 -3.85 -26.53
N VAL A 131 3.84 -4.99 -26.77
CA VAL A 131 5.16 -5.30 -26.22
C VAL A 131 6.08 -5.82 -27.32
N VAL A 132 7.27 -5.22 -27.44
CA VAL A 132 8.34 -5.68 -28.31
C VAL A 132 9.47 -6.26 -27.46
N GLU A 133 9.82 -7.51 -27.73
CA GLU A 133 10.92 -8.21 -27.08
C GLU A 133 12.26 -7.93 -27.78
N ILE A 134 13.16 -7.29 -27.04
CA ILE A 134 14.51 -6.96 -27.47
C ILE A 134 15.41 -8.14 -27.13
N ASP A 135 16.01 -8.71 -28.16
CA ASP A 135 16.83 -9.92 -28.09
C ASP A 135 18.27 -9.57 -27.66
N GLU A 136 18.38 -8.98 -26.46
CA GLU A 136 19.63 -8.60 -25.79
C GLU A 136 19.70 -9.25 -24.40
N ARG A 137 20.88 -9.37 -23.80
CA ARG A 137 20.99 -9.86 -22.42
C ARG A 137 22.27 -9.43 -21.71
N VAL A 138 22.11 -8.77 -20.56
CA VAL A 138 23.19 -8.41 -19.63
C VAL A 138 22.91 -9.00 -18.25
N ILE A 139 23.91 -9.61 -17.60
CA ILE A 139 23.77 -10.23 -16.26
C ILE A 139 24.88 -9.77 -15.31
N PRO A 140 24.64 -9.72 -13.97
CA PRO A 140 25.66 -9.42 -12.99
C PRO A 140 26.71 -10.52 -12.88
N SER A 141 27.97 -10.15 -12.59
CA SER A 141 29.06 -11.09 -12.33
C SER A 141 29.04 -11.58 -10.88
N HIS A 142 28.16 -12.54 -10.57
CA HIS A 142 28.00 -13.05 -9.21
C HIS A 142 29.24 -13.87 -8.73
N PRO A 143 29.76 -13.66 -7.49
CA PRO A 143 31.01 -14.30 -7.02
C PRO A 143 30.98 -15.83 -6.96
N ARG A 144 29.80 -16.44 -6.75
CA ARG A 144 29.62 -17.90 -6.70
C ARG A 144 29.38 -18.54 -8.09
N SER A 145 29.37 -17.75 -9.16
CA SER A 145 29.17 -18.25 -10.52
C SER A 145 30.43 -18.90 -11.08
N SER A 146 30.26 -19.85 -12.00
CA SER A 146 31.37 -20.53 -12.67
C SER A 146 32.17 -19.55 -13.54
N GLU A 147 33.42 -19.30 -13.16
CA GLU A 147 34.36 -18.48 -13.95
C GLU A 147 34.52 -19.01 -15.38
N LYS A 148 34.61 -20.33 -15.54
CA LYS A 148 34.72 -20.97 -16.86
C LYS A 148 33.53 -20.64 -17.75
N TYR A 149 32.31 -20.71 -17.20
CA TYR A 149 31.10 -20.38 -17.95
C TYR A 149 31.10 -18.89 -18.35
N LEU A 150 31.36 -18.01 -17.37
CA LEU A 150 31.33 -16.55 -17.59
C LEU A 150 32.46 -16.06 -18.50
N SER A 151 33.62 -16.72 -18.53
CA SER A 151 34.77 -16.35 -19.37
C SER A 151 34.50 -16.34 -20.88
N THR A 152 33.36 -16.92 -21.31
CA THR A 152 32.93 -16.95 -22.72
C THR A 152 32.23 -15.66 -23.16
N PHE A 153 31.87 -14.78 -22.22
CA PHE A 153 31.13 -13.55 -22.50
C PHE A 153 32.00 -12.31 -22.33
N ARG A 154 31.59 -11.21 -22.99
CA ARG A 154 32.27 -9.92 -22.87
C ARG A 154 31.97 -9.33 -21.49
N VAL A 155 33.02 -9.06 -20.71
CA VAL A 155 32.93 -8.39 -19.41
C VAL A 155 32.87 -6.88 -19.61
N VAL A 156 31.98 -6.22 -18.87
CA VAL A 156 31.86 -4.76 -18.82
C VAL A 156 31.78 -4.30 -17.36
N GLU A 157 32.20 -3.07 -17.10
CA GLU A 157 32.03 -2.43 -15.79
C GLU A 157 30.78 -1.53 -15.88
N GLY A 158 29.81 -1.75 -15.00
CA GLY A 158 28.60 -0.94 -14.93
C GLY A 158 28.86 0.41 -14.24
N ILE A 159 27.90 1.33 -14.35
CA ILE A 159 28.02 2.67 -13.73
C ILE A 159 28.04 2.64 -12.19
N THR A 160 27.62 1.53 -11.59
CA THR A 160 27.70 1.26 -10.14
C THR A 160 29.10 0.83 -9.68
N GLY A 161 30.01 0.52 -10.62
CA GLY A 161 31.32 -0.10 -10.35
C GLY A 161 31.27 -1.63 -10.28
N GLU A 162 30.07 -2.24 -10.32
CA GLU A 162 29.91 -3.69 -10.37
C GLU A 162 30.24 -4.23 -11.77
N LYS A 163 30.75 -5.46 -11.85
CA LYS A 163 31.06 -6.13 -13.12
C LYS A 163 29.84 -6.85 -13.67
N PHE A 164 29.62 -6.74 -14.98
CA PHE A 164 28.56 -7.40 -15.73
C PHE A 164 29.11 -8.20 -16.91
N HIS A 165 28.31 -9.13 -17.42
CA HIS A 165 28.60 -9.91 -18.62
C HIS A 165 27.51 -9.67 -19.67
N VAL A 166 27.93 -9.32 -20.89
CA VAL A 166 27.02 -9.20 -22.05
C VAL A 166 26.90 -10.57 -22.71
N LEU A 167 25.78 -11.23 -22.46
CA LEU A 167 25.45 -12.55 -23.02
C LEU A 167 24.97 -12.44 -24.46
N LYS A 168 24.27 -11.35 -24.77
CA LYS A 168 23.78 -11.07 -26.12
C LYS A 168 23.79 -9.58 -26.40
N GLU A 169 24.45 -9.21 -27.49
CA GLU A 169 24.59 -7.84 -27.96
C GLU A 169 23.30 -7.33 -28.58
N LEU A 170 23.13 -6.01 -28.57
CA LEU A 170 22.00 -5.32 -29.16
C LEU A 170 22.01 -5.36 -30.70
N ASP A 171 20.92 -5.85 -31.33
CA ASP A 171 20.73 -5.78 -32.79
C ASP A 171 19.99 -4.50 -33.20
N THR A 172 20.75 -3.47 -33.56
CA THR A 172 20.19 -2.17 -33.95
C THR A 172 19.36 -2.19 -35.24
N GLU A 173 19.60 -3.12 -36.17
CA GLU A 173 18.85 -3.20 -37.42
C GLU A 173 17.45 -3.76 -37.17
N LYS A 174 17.36 -4.82 -36.36
CA LYS A 174 16.08 -5.40 -35.94
C LYS A 174 15.25 -4.37 -35.17
N ILE A 175 15.86 -3.69 -34.20
CA ILE A 175 15.19 -2.65 -33.39
C ILE A 175 14.63 -1.53 -34.27
N THR A 176 15.39 -1.10 -35.28
CA THR A 176 14.92 -0.07 -36.22
C THR A 176 13.69 -0.54 -37.00
N LYS A 177 13.64 -1.82 -37.39
CA LYS A 177 12.46 -2.40 -38.08
C LYS A 177 11.27 -2.49 -37.14
N ASP A 178 11.46 -2.98 -35.92
CA ASP A 178 10.41 -3.14 -34.93
C ASP A 178 9.79 -1.77 -34.54
N LEU A 179 10.61 -0.74 -34.35
CA LEU A 179 10.15 0.62 -34.09
C LEU A 179 9.39 1.24 -35.28
N LYS A 180 9.81 0.98 -36.51
CA LYS A 180 9.06 1.42 -37.71
C LYS A 180 7.69 0.73 -37.78
N HIS A 181 7.64 -0.56 -37.48
CA HIS A 181 6.38 -1.30 -37.44
C HIS A 181 5.41 -0.73 -36.41
N LEU A 182 5.88 -0.41 -35.19
CA LEU A 182 5.07 0.29 -34.19
C LEU A 182 4.58 1.65 -34.69
N LYS A 183 5.41 2.40 -35.42
CA LYS A 183 5.01 3.69 -35.99
C LYS A 183 3.88 3.51 -37.01
N ASP A 184 3.97 2.50 -37.86
CA ASP A 184 2.94 2.16 -38.86
C ASP A 184 1.61 1.73 -38.22
N GLN A 185 1.66 1.15 -37.01
CA GLN A 185 0.47 0.81 -36.21
C GLN A 185 -0.12 2.00 -35.43
N GLY A 186 0.48 3.19 -35.55
CA GLY A 186 -0.01 4.43 -34.94
C GLY A 186 0.51 4.71 -33.53
N TYR A 187 1.55 4.01 -33.06
CA TYR A 187 2.19 4.32 -31.78
C TYR A 187 2.99 5.63 -31.87
N GLY A 188 2.69 6.58 -30.99
CA GLY A 188 3.42 7.85 -30.88
C GLY A 188 4.42 7.89 -29.73
N SER A 189 4.27 6.98 -28.75
CA SER A 189 5.04 6.95 -27.51
C SER A 189 5.54 5.54 -27.20
N VAL A 190 6.75 5.41 -26.67
CA VAL A 190 7.34 4.13 -26.27
C VAL A 190 8.04 4.21 -24.91
N ALA A 191 7.94 3.14 -24.13
CA ALA A 191 8.72 2.94 -22.91
C ALA A 191 9.77 1.85 -23.17
N VAL A 192 11.01 2.04 -22.68
CA VAL A 192 12.08 1.05 -22.78
C VAL A 192 12.51 0.65 -21.38
N ALA A 193 12.40 -0.63 -21.04
CA ALA A 193 12.80 -1.19 -19.75
C ALA A 193 13.50 -2.54 -19.94
N LEU A 194 14.83 -2.53 -19.91
CA LEU A 194 15.67 -3.72 -20.04
C LEU A 194 16.19 -4.20 -18.68
N VAL A 195 16.40 -5.51 -18.54
CA VAL A 195 16.92 -6.11 -17.30
C VAL A 195 18.39 -5.71 -17.12
N ASN A 196 18.72 -5.26 -15.92
CA ASN A 196 20.01 -4.71 -15.47
C ASN A 196 20.37 -3.34 -16.09
N SER A 197 19.43 -2.65 -16.74
CA SER A 197 19.69 -1.33 -17.34
C SER A 197 20.01 -0.21 -16.36
N PHE A 198 19.64 -0.37 -15.08
CA PHE A 198 20.00 0.58 -14.01
C PHE A 198 21.51 0.70 -13.81
N ALA A 199 22.27 -0.37 -14.08
CA ALA A 199 23.72 -0.41 -13.97
C ALA A 199 24.42 -0.41 -15.34
N PHE A 200 23.75 -0.88 -16.39
CA PHE A 200 24.25 -0.87 -17.77
C PHE A 200 23.23 -0.22 -18.73
N PRO A 201 23.16 1.14 -18.77
CA PRO A 201 22.14 1.85 -19.52
C PRO A 201 22.36 1.88 -21.03
N ASP A 202 23.55 1.52 -21.53
CA ASP A 202 23.98 1.70 -22.92
C ASP A 202 23.01 1.14 -23.95
N HIS A 203 22.45 -0.06 -23.71
CA HIS A 203 21.45 -0.67 -24.60
C HIS A 203 20.17 0.17 -24.68
N GLU A 204 19.64 0.64 -23.55
CA GLU A 204 18.45 1.50 -23.53
C GLU A 204 18.73 2.85 -24.19
N LEU A 205 19.89 3.46 -23.92
CA LEU A 205 20.30 4.73 -24.51
C LEU A 205 20.34 4.62 -26.04
N LYS A 206 20.89 3.53 -26.56
CA LYS A 206 20.95 3.29 -28.01
C LYS A 206 19.58 3.11 -28.64
N ILE A 207 18.67 2.37 -27.99
CA ILE A 207 17.27 2.26 -28.43
C ILE A 207 16.61 3.64 -28.44
N GLY A 208 16.82 4.43 -27.39
CA GLY A 208 16.29 5.79 -27.28
C GLY A 208 16.77 6.72 -28.39
N GLU A 209 18.04 6.65 -28.78
CA GLU A 209 18.56 7.39 -29.95
C GLU A 209 17.81 7.06 -31.24
N ILE A 210 17.63 5.77 -31.53
CA ILE A 210 16.94 5.29 -32.74
C ILE A 210 15.47 5.71 -32.72
N ALA A 211 14.79 5.54 -31.59
CA ALA A 211 13.39 5.92 -31.46
C ALA A 211 13.19 7.44 -31.60
N ARG A 212 14.10 8.28 -31.08
CA ARG A 212 14.03 9.75 -31.24
C ARG A 212 14.15 10.15 -32.70
N GLN A 213 15.06 9.52 -33.44
CA GLN A 213 15.22 9.75 -34.88
C GLN A 213 13.96 9.39 -35.69
N LEU A 214 13.15 8.44 -35.20
CA LEU A 214 11.88 8.04 -35.79
C LEU A 214 10.67 8.88 -35.27
N GLY A 215 10.93 9.88 -34.42
CA GLY A 215 9.91 10.82 -33.95
C GLY A 215 8.95 10.23 -32.90
N PHE A 216 9.43 9.33 -32.03
CA PHE A 216 8.68 8.88 -30.85
C PHE A 216 8.90 9.82 -29.66
N SER A 217 7.87 9.96 -28.82
CA SER A 217 8.06 10.33 -27.41
C SER A 217 8.57 9.09 -26.65
N ILE A 218 9.63 9.22 -25.84
CA ILE A 218 10.33 8.06 -25.28
C ILE A 218 10.59 8.24 -23.79
N ALA A 219 10.26 7.20 -23.02
CA ALA A 219 10.64 7.03 -21.63
C ALA A 219 11.69 5.92 -21.51
N LEU A 220 12.90 6.26 -21.05
CA LEU A 220 13.96 5.28 -20.76
C LEU A 220 13.99 5.00 -19.26
N SER A 221 13.83 3.73 -18.89
CA SER A 221 13.73 3.32 -17.49
C SER A 221 15.00 3.68 -16.70
N SER A 222 16.17 3.51 -17.31
CA SER A 222 17.48 3.82 -16.73
C SER A 222 17.77 5.31 -16.55
N GLN A 223 17.08 6.20 -17.29
CA GLN A 223 17.22 7.66 -17.13
C GLN A 223 16.21 8.22 -16.13
N LEU A 224 14.98 7.69 -16.13
CA LEU A 224 13.92 8.15 -15.24
C LEU A 224 14.16 7.70 -13.80
N GLN A 225 14.58 6.45 -13.62
CA GLN A 225 14.79 5.87 -12.31
C GLN A 225 15.99 4.90 -12.34
N PRO A 226 17.23 5.38 -12.12
CA PRO A 226 18.45 4.56 -12.19
C PRO A 226 18.63 3.66 -10.95
N MET A 227 17.59 2.93 -10.56
CA MET A 227 17.57 2.02 -9.41
C MET A 227 17.32 0.57 -9.84
N ILE A 228 17.85 -0.37 -9.07
CA ILE A 228 17.57 -1.80 -9.22
C ILE A 228 16.07 -2.09 -8.99
N LYS A 229 15.60 -3.20 -9.57
CA LYS A 229 14.22 -3.72 -9.68
C LYS A 229 13.54 -3.28 -10.98
N ILE A 230 13.50 -4.18 -11.97
CA ILE A 230 12.93 -3.90 -13.29
C ILE A 230 11.41 -3.71 -13.25
N VAL A 231 10.66 -4.41 -12.40
CA VAL A 231 9.19 -4.31 -12.38
C VAL A 231 8.72 -2.90 -12.02
N PRO A 232 9.12 -2.30 -10.89
CA PRO A 232 8.69 -0.94 -10.55
C PRO A 232 9.36 0.13 -11.44
N ARG A 233 10.60 -0.09 -11.90
CA ARG A 233 11.28 0.81 -12.84
C ARG A 233 10.58 0.85 -14.21
N GLY A 234 10.24 -0.31 -14.74
CA GLY A 234 9.47 -0.46 -15.98
C GLY A 234 8.06 0.10 -15.87
N SER A 235 7.37 -0.12 -14.74
CA SER A 235 6.06 0.48 -14.46
C SER A 235 6.12 2.01 -14.53
N SER A 236 7.15 2.61 -13.93
CA SER A 236 7.36 4.06 -13.98
C SER A 236 7.66 4.58 -15.39
N ALA A 237 8.47 3.86 -16.17
CA ALA A 237 8.74 4.20 -17.57
C ALA A 237 7.47 4.14 -18.43
N THR A 238 6.61 3.13 -18.22
CA THR A 238 5.33 3.03 -18.92
C THR A 238 4.36 4.15 -18.52
N ALA A 239 4.33 4.53 -17.24
CA ALA A 239 3.52 5.65 -16.76
C ALA A 239 3.97 6.98 -17.39
N ASP A 240 5.28 7.23 -17.48
CA ASP A 240 5.79 8.45 -18.14
C ASP A 240 5.49 8.46 -19.65
N ALA A 241 5.72 7.35 -20.36
CA ALA A 241 5.38 7.24 -21.79
C ALA A 241 3.88 7.45 -22.05
N TYR A 242 3.02 7.00 -21.14
CA TYR A 242 1.58 7.14 -21.22
C TYR A 242 1.09 8.58 -20.95
N LEU A 243 1.74 9.29 -20.02
CA LEU A 243 1.27 10.59 -19.50
C LEU A 243 1.98 11.81 -20.11
N THR A 244 3.29 11.71 -20.41
CA THR A 244 4.08 12.85 -20.89
C THR A 244 3.49 13.52 -22.14
N PRO A 245 3.01 12.80 -23.18
CA PRO A 245 2.41 13.45 -24.34
C PRO A 245 1.08 14.16 -24.04
N VAL A 246 0.31 13.67 -23.06
CA VAL A 246 -0.94 14.33 -22.59
C VAL A 246 -0.59 15.66 -21.92
N ILE A 247 0.45 15.66 -21.09
CA ILE A 247 0.93 16.87 -20.42
C ILE A 247 1.48 17.89 -21.40
N GLN A 248 2.25 17.45 -22.40
CA GLN A 248 2.72 18.33 -23.48
C GLN A 248 1.55 18.95 -24.24
N SER A 249 0.54 18.16 -24.60
CA SER A 249 -0.66 18.66 -25.28
C SER A 249 -1.42 19.69 -24.44
N TYR A 250 -1.50 19.48 -23.12
CA TYR A 250 -2.11 20.43 -22.18
C TYR A 250 -1.33 21.75 -22.11
N ILE A 251 0.00 21.67 -22.01
CA ILE A 251 0.88 22.85 -22.02
C ILE A 251 0.75 23.60 -23.35
N ASP A 252 0.73 22.91 -24.48
CA ASP A 252 0.59 23.50 -25.80
C ASP A 252 -0.77 24.20 -25.96
N SER A 253 -1.84 23.60 -25.42
CA SER A 253 -3.17 24.22 -25.38
C SER A 253 -3.21 25.49 -24.55
N ILE A 254 -2.55 25.52 -23.39
CA ILE A 254 -2.42 26.74 -22.58
C ILE A 254 -1.58 27.77 -23.35
N SER A 255 -0.49 27.34 -23.98
CA SER A 255 0.42 28.20 -24.73
C SER A 255 -0.27 28.92 -25.88
N ALA A 256 -1.23 28.27 -26.55
CA ALA A 256 -2.04 28.88 -27.60
C ALA A 256 -2.87 30.08 -27.14
N ASN A 257 -3.17 30.20 -25.84
CA ASN A 257 -3.95 31.30 -25.27
C ASN A 257 -3.11 32.56 -24.99
N PHE A 258 -1.81 32.57 -25.31
CA PHE A 258 -0.91 33.71 -25.08
C PHE A 258 -0.26 34.20 -26.37
N GLN A 259 -0.14 35.53 -26.52
CA GLN A 259 0.57 36.14 -27.65
C GLN A 259 2.04 35.71 -27.63
N GLY A 260 2.51 35.06 -28.71
CA GLY A 260 3.87 34.53 -28.78
C GLY A 260 4.13 33.25 -27.96
N GLY A 261 3.08 32.66 -27.37
CA GLY A 261 3.15 31.45 -26.54
C GLY A 261 3.87 31.65 -25.19
N LEU A 262 3.89 30.60 -24.37
CA LEU A 262 4.59 30.61 -23.06
C LEU A 262 6.11 30.77 -23.19
N GLY A 263 6.70 30.40 -24.34
CA GLY A 263 8.14 30.40 -24.57
C GLY A 263 8.70 31.69 -25.21
N GLY A 264 7.88 32.68 -25.53
CA GLY A 264 8.37 33.91 -26.16
C GLY A 264 9.17 34.81 -25.22
N SER A 265 9.90 35.79 -25.77
CA SER A 265 10.84 36.67 -25.05
C SER A 265 10.17 37.77 -24.21
N HIS A 266 9.13 37.43 -23.45
CA HIS A 266 8.29 38.37 -22.68
C HIS A 266 8.79 38.60 -21.24
N GLY A 267 9.76 37.82 -20.78
CA GLY A 267 10.34 37.93 -19.43
C GLY A 267 9.46 37.37 -18.30
N CYS A 268 8.38 36.65 -18.61
CA CYS A 268 7.53 35.94 -17.66
C CYS A 268 8.06 34.52 -17.42
N ARG A 269 8.18 34.11 -16.15
CA ARG A 269 8.53 32.71 -15.80
C ARG A 269 7.28 31.86 -15.71
N VAL A 270 7.30 30.67 -16.33
CA VAL A 270 6.17 29.73 -16.31
C VAL A 270 6.63 28.42 -15.68
N GLU A 271 6.10 28.14 -14.50
CA GLU A 271 6.58 27.09 -13.61
C GLU A 271 5.42 26.15 -13.23
N PHE A 272 5.69 24.85 -13.22
CA PHE A 272 4.74 23.82 -12.81
C PHE A 272 5.20 23.14 -11.52
N MET A 273 4.25 22.84 -10.64
CA MET A 273 4.49 22.07 -9.43
C MET A 273 4.75 20.61 -9.78
N GLN A 274 5.77 20.04 -9.15
CA GLN A 274 6.10 18.63 -9.19
C GLN A 274 5.58 17.92 -7.93
N SER A 275 5.47 16.59 -8.00
CA SER A 275 5.03 15.74 -6.89
C SER A 275 5.87 15.87 -5.61
N ASP A 276 7.10 16.36 -5.72
CA ASP A 276 8.08 16.50 -4.63
C ASP A 276 8.01 17.86 -3.91
N GLY A 277 7.02 18.69 -4.25
CA GLY A 277 6.82 20.04 -3.72
C GLY A 277 7.66 21.13 -4.40
N GLY A 278 8.46 20.78 -5.41
CA GLY A 278 9.28 21.71 -6.15
C GLY A 278 8.59 22.30 -7.39
N LEU A 279 9.01 23.49 -7.80
CA LEU A 279 8.66 24.06 -9.10
C LEU A 279 9.71 23.72 -10.16
N VAL A 280 9.24 23.46 -11.38
CA VAL A 280 10.07 23.27 -12.57
C VAL A 280 9.59 24.13 -13.72
N ASP A 281 10.49 24.56 -14.59
CA ASP A 281 10.13 25.17 -15.87
C ASP A 281 9.22 24.24 -16.69
N PHE A 282 8.18 24.80 -17.32
CA PHE A 282 7.18 24.03 -18.08
C PHE A 282 7.78 23.11 -19.14
N ARG A 283 8.95 23.44 -19.72
CA ARG A 283 9.64 22.64 -20.75
C ARG A 283 10.23 21.34 -20.21
N GLN A 284 10.45 21.26 -18.91
CA GLN A 284 11.00 20.08 -18.23
C GLN A 284 9.93 19.32 -17.43
N PHE A 285 8.66 19.71 -17.54
CA PHE A 285 7.56 19.05 -16.85
C PHE A 285 7.19 17.74 -17.57
N SER A 286 7.27 16.62 -16.85
CA SER A 286 6.99 15.28 -17.39
C SER A 286 5.78 14.65 -16.71
N GLY A 287 5.22 13.61 -17.36
CA GLY A 287 4.05 12.88 -16.88
C GLY A 287 4.27 12.31 -15.49
N LEU A 288 5.41 11.64 -15.25
CA LEU A 288 5.70 10.99 -13.97
C LEU A 288 5.78 11.98 -12.79
N LYS A 289 6.36 13.17 -13.03
CA LYS A 289 6.55 14.23 -12.02
C LYS A 289 5.31 15.10 -11.81
N ALA A 290 4.30 14.98 -12.67
CA ALA A 290 3.04 15.73 -12.58
C ALA A 290 2.01 15.06 -11.67
N ILE A 291 2.17 13.76 -11.38
CA ILE A 291 1.22 12.96 -10.60
C ILE A 291 1.17 13.48 -9.16
N LEU A 292 -0.03 13.74 -8.62
CA LEU A 292 -0.22 14.33 -7.27
C LEU A 292 0.45 15.72 -7.07
N SER A 293 0.71 16.48 -8.13
CA SER A 293 1.29 17.83 -8.01
C SER A 293 0.36 18.84 -7.32
N GLY A 294 -0.96 18.69 -7.41
CA GLY A 294 -1.94 19.55 -6.72
C GLY A 294 -1.81 19.50 -5.19
N PRO A 295 -2.01 18.32 -4.56
CA PRO A 295 -1.83 18.14 -3.12
C PRO A 295 -0.45 18.58 -2.60
N ALA A 296 0.61 18.43 -3.40
CA ALA A 296 1.95 18.91 -3.05
C ALA A 296 2.00 20.42 -2.79
N GLY A 297 1.22 21.22 -3.53
CA GLY A 297 1.04 22.64 -3.25
C GLY A 297 0.45 22.89 -1.86
N GLY A 298 -0.54 22.11 -1.44
CA GLY A 298 -1.13 22.18 -0.10
C GLY A 298 -0.10 21.90 0.99
N VAL A 299 0.77 20.91 0.77
CA VAL A 299 1.87 20.59 1.70
C VAL A 299 2.86 21.73 1.85
N VAL A 300 3.30 22.32 0.73
CA VAL A 300 4.17 23.51 0.75
C VAL A 300 3.48 24.67 1.46
N GLY A 301 2.18 24.85 1.21
CA GLY A 301 1.34 25.86 1.83
C GLY A 301 1.35 25.76 3.36
N TYR A 302 0.86 24.66 3.93
CA TYR A 302 0.79 24.55 5.40
C TYR A 302 2.17 24.54 6.05
N ALA A 303 3.16 23.88 5.43
CA ALA A 303 4.53 23.87 5.96
C ALA A 303 5.08 25.30 6.06
N SER A 304 4.86 26.14 5.04
CA SER A 304 5.36 27.51 5.01
C SER A 304 4.56 28.48 5.89
N THR A 305 3.26 28.25 6.07
CA THR A 305 2.38 29.17 6.81
C THR A 305 2.22 28.81 8.29
N SER A 306 2.54 27.58 8.68
CA SER A 306 2.27 27.09 10.04
C SER A 306 3.53 26.77 10.85
N TRP A 307 4.67 26.56 10.19
CA TRP A 307 5.95 26.25 10.84
C TRP A 307 6.51 27.43 11.62
N ASP A 308 7.03 27.12 12.80
CA ASP A 308 7.73 28.07 13.66
C ASP A 308 9.16 27.58 13.92
N GLU A 309 10.14 28.33 13.42
CA GLU A 309 11.57 27.99 13.51
C GLU A 309 12.11 28.07 14.95
N GLU A 310 11.49 28.84 15.84
CA GLU A 310 11.91 29.01 17.24
C GLU A 310 11.35 27.86 18.10
N ALA A 311 10.07 27.53 17.93
CA ALA A 311 9.40 26.48 18.70
C ALA A 311 9.72 25.06 18.18
N ARG A 312 9.95 24.91 16.87
CA ARG A 312 10.24 23.63 16.18
C ARG A 312 9.25 22.50 16.52
N ILE A 313 7.99 22.85 16.71
CA ILE A 313 6.91 21.87 16.94
C ILE A 313 6.45 21.32 15.58
N PRO A 314 6.51 19.99 15.35
CA PRO A 314 6.06 19.37 14.11
C PRO A 314 4.58 19.63 13.79
N ILE A 315 4.23 19.55 12.51
CA ILE A 315 2.90 19.89 12.00
C ILE A 315 2.36 18.76 11.14
N ILE A 316 1.10 18.42 11.37
CA ILE A 316 0.33 17.51 10.53
C ILE A 316 -0.56 18.34 9.63
N GLY A 317 -0.42 18.20 8.32
CA GLY A 317 -1.34 18.76 7.33
C GLY A 317 -2.58 17.89 7.20
N PHE A 318 -3.75 18.52 7.15
CA PHE A 318 -5.05 17.88 6.96
C PHE A 318 -5.86 18.67 5.93
N ASP A 319 -5.88 18.18 4.68
CA ASP A 319 -6.66 18.74 3.57
C ASP A 319 -7.93 17.94 3.38
N MET A 320 -9.10 18.49 3.71
CA MET A 320 -10.37 17.80 3.47
C MET A 320 -11.18 18.49 2.38
N GLY A 321 -11.34 17.77 1.27
CA GLY A 321 -12.16 18.17 0.12
C GLY A 321 -13.55 17.51 0.10
N GLY A 322 -14.17 17.56 -1.08
CA GLY A 322 -15.47 16.92 -1.33
C GLY A 322 -15.39 15.41 -1.54
N THR A 323 -14.27 14.87 -2.04
CA THR A 323 -14.15 13.45 -2.41
C THR A 323 -13.19 12.67 -1.51
N SER A 324 -12.15 13.35 -1.03
CA SER A 324 -11.03 12.73 -0.33
C SER A 324 -10.45 13.68 0.71
N THR A 325 -9.58 13.12 1.55
CA THR A 325 -8.76 13.84 2.51
C THR A 325 -7.30 13.47 2.30
N ASP A 326 -6.42 14.47 2.17
CA ASP A 326 -4.98 14.30 2.04
C ASP A 326 -4.28 14.70 3.34
N VAL A 327 -3.39 13.84 3.85
CA VAL A 327 -2.63 14.10 5.08
C VAL A 327 -1.13 13.92 4.88
N SER A 328 -0.34 14.74 5.56
CA SER A 328 1.14 14.71 5.52
C SER A 328 1.74 15.26 6.82
N ARG A 329 3.06 15.11 6.99
CA ARG A 329 3.81 15.57 8.17
C ARG A 329 4.96 16.50 7.76
N PHE A 330 5.24 17.51 8.57
CA PHE A 330 6.38 18.42 8.41
C PHE A 330 7.02 18.74 9.75
N ASP A 331 8.36 18.69 9.85
CA ASP A 331 9.13 18.98 11.07
C ASP A 331 10.33 19.90 10.84
N GLY A 332 10.22 20.75 9.82
CA GLY A 332 11.30 21.63 9.34
C GLY A 332 11.91 21.14 8.02
N THR A 333 11.68 19.88 7.67
CA THR A 333 12.04 19.29 6.37
C THR A 333 10.86 18.56 5.75
N TYR A 334 10.81 18.50 4.41
CA TYR A 334 9.80 17.72 3.71
C TYR A 334 10.14 16.23 3.79
N ASP A 335 9.15 15.41 4.15
CA ASP A 335 9.25 13.96 4.03
C ASP A 335 8.95 13.55 2.58
N HIS A 336 9.90 12.86 1.93
CA HIS A 336 9.72 12.29 0.60
C HIS A 336 9.57 10.77 0.66
N THR A 337 8.60 10.25 -0.11
CA THR A 337 8.50 8.84 -0.48
C THR A 337 8.99 8.63 -1.92
N PHE A 338 9.55 7.46 -2.21
CA PHE A 338 10.15 7.11 -3.50
C PHE A 338 9.43 5.95 -4.19
N SER A 339 8.44 5.38 -3.53
CA SER A 339 7.64 4.29 -4.05
C SER A 339 6.20 4.50 -3.62
N SER A 340 5.32 4.69 -4.59
CA SER A 340 3.88 4.79 -4.38
C SER A 340 3.13 3.87 -5.34
N SER A 341 1.86 3.65 -5.07
CA SER A 341 0.95 2.90 -5.93
C SER A 341 -0.30 3.73 -6.15
N ILE A 342 -0.56 4.14 -7.39
CA ILE A 342 -1.70 4.99 -7.75
C ILE A 342 -2.56 4.24 -8.76
N SER A 343 -3.82 3.98 -8.42
CA SER A 343 -4.70 3.07 -9.18
C SER A 343 -4.05 1.72 -9.51
N GLY A 344 -3.25 1.22 -8.56
CA GLY A 344 -2.48 -0.02 -8.64
C GLY A 344 -1.35 -0.04 -9.68
N VAL A 345 -1.00 1.11 -10.24
CA VAL A 345 0.25 1.30 -10.99
C VAL A 345 1.35 1.67 -9.99
N SER A 346 2.42 0.88 -9.95
CA SER A 346 3.58 1.19 -9.12
C SER A 346 4.42 2.29 -9.76
N ILE A 347 4.69 3.34 -8.99
CA ILE A 347 5.43 4.51 -9.42
C ILE A 347 6.64 4.66 -8.50
N GLN A 348 7.82 4.75 -9.09
CA GLN A 348 9.06 5.09 -8.40
C GLN A 348 9.54 6.45 -8.87
N ALA A 349 9.16 7.48 -8.12
CA ALA A 349 9.65 8.84 -8.28
C ALA A 349 9.67 9.52 -6.90
N PRO A 350 10.53 10.52 -6.67
CA PRO A 350 10.45 11.35 -5.48
C PRO A 350 9.10 12.07 -5.43
N GLN A 351 8.37 11.90 -4.34
CA GLN A 351 7.07 12.52 -4.08
C GLN A 351 7.01 12.91 -2.62
N LEU A 352 6.26 13.95 -2.26
CA LEU A 352 5.95 14.21 -0.85
C LEU A 352 5.16 13.03 -0.27
N ASP A 353 5.43 12.68 0.99
CA ASP A 353 4.73 11.59 1.70
C ASP A 353 3.30 12.03 2.08
N ILE A 354 2.42 11.96 1.08
CA ILE A 354 1.00 12.30 1.17
C ILE A 354 0.20 11.00 1.21
N ASN A 355 -0.59 10.81 2.27
CA ASN A 355 -1.54 9.70 2.36
C ASN A 355 -2.95 10.22 2.12
N THR A 356 -3.59 9.73 1.06
CA THR A 356 -4.98 10.06 0.72
C THR A 356 -5.93 9.03 1.30
N VAL A 357 -7.03 9.48 1.89
CA VAL A 357 -8.17 8.63 2.28
C VAL A 357 -9.40 9.01 1.47
N ALA A 358 -10.14 7.99 1.03
CA ALA A 358 -11.44 8.12 0.34
C ALA A 358 -12.58 8.51 1.31
N ALA A 359 -12.32 9.50 2.16
CA ALA A 359 -13.25 10.11 3.09
C ALA A 359 -13.22 11.62 2.84
N GLY A 360 -14.35 12.21 2.47
CA GLY A 360 -14.53 13.65 2.23
C GLY A 360 -15.99 14.04 2.41
N GLY A 361 -16.36 15.29 2.10
CA GLY A 361 -17.75 15.76 2.28
C GLY A 361 -18.81 14.94 1.52
N GLY A 362 -18.45 14.37 0.37
CA GLY A 362 -19.30 13.56 -0.49
C GLY A 362 -19.28 12.05 -0.20
N SER A 363 -18.54 11.58 0.80
CA SER A 363 -18.51 10.16 1.14
C SER A 363 -19.89 9.65 1.59
N ILE A 364 -20.34 8.55 0.98
CA ILE A 364 -21.69 8.02 1.15
C ILE A 364 -21.84 7.37 2.53
N LEU A 365 -22.98 7.61 3.18
CA LEU A 365 -23.35 7.04 4.48
C LEU A 365 -24.26 5.83 4.29
N SER A 366 -23.91 4.67 4.86
CA SER A 366 -24.76 3.47 4.77
C SER A 366 -24.74 2.61 6.04
N TRP A 367 -25.83 1.88 6.28
CA TRP A 367 -25.97 0.91 7.37
C TRP A 367 -25.98 -0.52 6.81
N ARG A 368 -25.02 -1.36 7.22
CA ARG A 368 -24.87 -2.74 6.75
C ARG A 368 -24.41 -3.65 7.89
N ASN A 369 -25.07 -4.79 8.07
CA ASN A 369 -24.69 -5.84 9.04
C ASN A 369 -24.44 -5.35 10.47
N GLY A 370 -25.25 -4.39 10.95
CA GLY A 370 -25.11 -3.85 12.31
C GLY A 370 -24.03 -2.78 12.49
N LEU A 371 -23.38 -2.32 11.41
CA LEU A 371 -22.30 -1.35 11.46
C LEU A 371 -22.60 -0.10 10.63
N PHE A 372 -22.11 1.05 11.13
CA PHE A 372 -22.09 2.33 10.40
C PHE A 372 -20.93 2.31 9.39
N VAL A 373 -21.22 2.57 8.12
CA VAL A 373 -20.22 2.57 7.03
C VAL A 373 -20.18 3.92 6.34
N VAL A 374 -18.98 4.51 6.21
CA VAL A 374 -18.72 5.77 5.51
C VAL A 374 -17.73 5.53 4.37
N GLY A 375 -18.14 5.82 3.14
CA GLY A 375 -17.30 5.57 1.96
C GLY A 375 -17.03 4.07 1.70
N PRO A 376 -16.04 3.72 0.86
CA PRO A 376 -15.14 4.61 0.11
C PRO A 376 -15.83 5.31 -1.08
N GLU A 377 -17.05 4.89 -1.42
CA GLU A 377 -17.83 5.51 -2.49
C GLU A 377 -18.14 6.98 -2.17
N SER A 378 -18.00 7.85 -3.18
CA SER A 378 -18.30 9.28 -3.07
C SER A 378 -19.38 9.67 -4.07
N ALA A 379 -20.30 10.52 -3.64
CA ALA A 379 -21.31 11.11 -4.50
C ALA A 379 -20.74 12.20 -5.44
N SER A 380 -19.47 12.59 -5.26
CA SER A 380 -18.78 13.64 -6.05
C SER A 380 -19.59 14.95 -6.07
N ALA A 381 -19.55 15.72 -7.17
CA ALA A 381 -20.41 16.90 -7.37
C ALA A 381 -21.72 16.57 -8.13
N HIS A 382 -21.79 15.40 -8.79
CA HIS A 382 -22.95 14.91 -9.51
C HIS A 382 -23.06 13.37 -9.40
N PRO A 383 -24.17 12.80 -8.90
CA PRO A 383 -25.35 13.51 -8.41
C PRO A 383 -25.09 14.34 -7.13
N GLY A 384 -23.93 14.20 -6.50
CA GLY A 384 -23.55 14.98 -5.31
C GLY A 384 -24.28 14.53 -4.04
N PRO A 385 -24.01 15.17 -2.89
CA PRO A 385 -24.80 15.01 -1.67
C PRO A 385 -26.30 15.17 -1.89
N ALA A 386 -27.13 14.56 -1.03
CA ALA A 386 -28.59 14.65 -1.15
C ALA A 386 -29.07 16.11 -1.11
N CYS A 387 -28.46 16.93 -0.25
CA CYS A 387 -28.72 18.36 -0.14
C CYS A 387 -28.42 19.19 -1.41
N TYR A 388 -27.75 18.63 -2.43
CA TYR A 388 -27.47 19.33 -3.70
C TYR A 388 -28.66 19.32 -4.68
N ARG A 389 -29.79 18.68 -4.32
CA ARG A 389 -31.03 18.65 -5.12
C ARG A 389 -30.89 17.94 -6.47
N LYS A 390 -29.98 16.98 -6.58
CA LYS A 390 -29.63 16.26 -7.82
C LYS A 390 -29.88 14.73 -7.74
N GLY A 391 -30.63 14.28 -6.74
CA GLY A 391 -30.98 12.86 -6.55
C GLY A 391 -29.87 12.02 -5.91
N GLY A 392 -28.94 12.66 -5.19
CA GLY A 392 -27.83 12.00 -4.51
C GLY A 392 -28.18 11.29 -3.19
N PRO A 393 -27.30 10.39 -2.70
CA PRO A 393 -27.45 9.71 -1.41
C PRO A 393 -27.06 10.61 -0.23
N LEU A 394 -27.31 10.16 1.02
CA LEU A 394 -26.78 10.81 2.23
C LEU A 394 -25.25 10.76 2.24
N THR A 395 -24.60 11.90 2.52
CA THR A 395 -23.15 12.01 2.67
C THR A 395 -22.71 12.71 3.97
N VAL A 396 -21.39 12.82 4.19
CA VAL A 396 -20.81 13.57 5.33
C VAL A 396 -21.27 15.05 5.36
N THR A 397 -21.37 15.70 4.19
CA THR A 397 -21.92 17.06 4.05
C THR A 397 -23.39 17.11 4.48
N ASP A 398 -24.19 16.10 4.14
CA ASP A 398 -25.58 16.00 4.60
C ASP A 398 -25.65 15.88 6.13
N ALA A 399 -24.78 15.08 6.75
CA ALA A 399 -24.73 14.97 8.22
C ALA A 399 -24.37 16.31 8.89
N ASN A 400 -23.36 17.04 8.38
CA ASN A 400 -23.02 18.37 8.91
C ASN A 400 -24.16 19.39 8.72
N LEU A 401 -24.86 19.34 7.59
CA LEU A 401 -26.03 20.18 7.34
C LEU A 401 -27.18 19.85 8.31
N PHE A 402 -27.48 18.56 8.49
CA PHE A 402 -28.55 18.09 9.35
C PHE A 402 -28.34 18.46 10.82
N LEU A 403 -27.09 18.38 11.30
CA LEU A 403 -26.71 18.71 12.67
C LEU A 403 -26.53 20.22 12.91
N GLY A 404 -26.90 21.07 11.96
CA GLY A 404 -26.82 22.53 12.10
C GLY A 404 -25.39 23.09 12.09
N ARG A 405 -24.40 22.29 11.67
CA ARG A 405 -22.98 22.68 11.56
C ARG A 405 -22.66 23.38 10.24
N LEU A 406 -23.53 23.24 9.25
CA LEU A 406 -23.47 23.93 7.95
C LEU A 406 -24.75 24.75 7.73
N LEU A 407 -24.57 26.00 7.26
CA LEU A 407 -25.64 26.99 7.09
C LEU A 407 -25.91 27.25 5.59
N PRO A 408 -27.08 26.85 5.05
CA PRO A 408 -27.43 27.04 3.64
C PRO A 408 -27.41 28.50 3.18
N GLU A 409 -27.68 29.44 4.08
CA GLU A 409 -27.79 30.87 3.80
C GLU A 409 -26.45 31.49 3.39
N TYR A 410 -25.35 30.88 3.85
CA TYR A 410 -23.97 31.30 3.61
C TYR A 410 -23.27 30.47 2.53
N PHE A 411 -23.95 29.44 2.01
CA PHE A 411 -23.44 28.62 0.93
C PHE A 411 -23.82 29.25 -0.43
N PRO A 412 -22.96 29.17 -1.46
CA PRO A 412 -23.33 29.62 -2.81
C PRO A 412 -24.64 28.99 -3.28
N LYS A 413 -25.58 29.82 -3.73
CA LYS A 413 -26.88 29.39 -4.27
C LYS A 413 -26.70 28.92 -5.71
N ILE A 414 -26.15 27.73 -5.88
CA ILE A 414 -25.79 27.14 -7.19
C ILE A 414 -26.48 25.79 -7.43
N PHE A 415 -27.53 25.47 -6.66
CA PHE A 415 -28.23 24.18 -6.71
C PHE A 415 -29.63 24.29 -7.31
N GLY A 416 -30.24 23.13 -7.58
CA GLY A 416 -31.54 23.01 -8.23
C GLY A 416 -31.47 23.18 -9.75
N PRO A 417 -32.61 23.05 -10.47
CA PRO A 417 -32.64 23.05 -11.93
C PRO A 417 -32.14 24.34 -12.60
N ASN A 418 -32.16 25.47 -11.87
CA ASN A 418 -31.77 26.80 -12.38
C ASN A 418 -30.50 27.35 -11.70
N GLU A 419 -29.79 26.56 -10.89
CA GLU A 419 -28.57 26.96 -10.17
C GLU A 419 -28.71 28.24 -9.31
N ASP A 420 -29.85 28.40 -8.65
CA ASP A 420 -30.18 29.58 -7.85
C ASP A 420 -30.71 29.23 -6.44
N GLN A 421 -30.70 27.94 -6.08
CA GLN A 421 -31.25 27.44 -4.82
C GLN A 421 -30.16 27.13 -3.80
N PRO A 422 -30.46 27.26 -2.49
CA PRO A 422 -29.57 26.83 -1.42
C PRO A 422 -29.61 25.30 -1.22
N LEU A 423 -28.72 24.81 -0.36
CA LEU A 423 -28.72 23.41 0.11
C LEU A 423 -30.10 23.01 0.67
N ASP A 424 -30.54 21.79 0.38
CA ASP A 424 -31.84 21.27 0.82
C ASP A 424 -31.75 20.56 2.18
N ARG A 425 -32.20 21.26 3.24
CA ARG A 425 -32.31 20.69 4.59
C ARG A 425 -33.41 19.63 4.72
N ASP A 426 -34.49 19.76 3.97
CA ASP A 426 -35.68 18.93 4.13
C ASP A 426 -35.47 17.53 3.54
N ILE A 427 -34.83 17.46 2.36
CA ILE A 427 -34.45 16.17 1.75
C ILE A 427 -33.52 15.40 2.70
N THR A 428 -32.50 16.07 3.22
CA THR A 428 -31.54 15.45 4.14
C THR A 428 -32.21 14.94 5.42
N ARG A 429 -33.10 15.74 6.03
CA ARG A 429 -33.89 15.34 7.21
C ARG A 429 -34.69 14.07 6.94
N LYS A 430 -35.45 14.06 5.85
CA LYS A 430 -36.29 12.93 5.47
C LYS A 430 -35.47 11.64 5.33
N LEU A 431 -34.34 11.71 4.62
CA LEU A 431 -33.50 10.53 4.40
C LEU A 431 -32.84 10.03 5.70
N PHE A 432 -32.44 10.91 6.62
CA PHE A 432 -31.92 10.50 7.93
C PHE A 432 -33.01 9.86 8.79
N GLU A 433 -34.24 10.38 8.78
CA GLU A 433 -35.38 9.78 9.48
C GLU A 433 -35.66 8.35 8.95
N GLU A 434 -35.71 8.17 7.62
CA GLU A 434 -35.89 6.85 6.99
C GLU A 434 -34.75 5.88 7.35
N LEU A 435 -33.49 6.34 7.33
CA LEU A 435 -32.34 5.53 7.70
C LEU A 435 -32.37 5.14 9.18
N THR A 436 -32.77 6.05 10.06
CA THR A 436 -32.90 5.81 11.49
C THR A 436 -33.99 4.81 11.82
N GLU A 437 -35.12 4.84 11.12
CA GLU A 437 -36.17 3.81 11.24
C GLU A 437 -35.62 2.42 10.93
N LYS A 438 -34.84 2.30 9.85
CA LYS A 438 -34.18 1.05 9.47
C LYS A 438 -33.19 0.57 10.55
N ILE A 439 -32.32 1.46 11.04
CA ILE A 439 -31.33 1.13 12.08
C ILE A 439 -32.03 0.66 13.36
N ASN A 440 -33.07 1.38 13.80
CA ASN A 440 -33.80 1.06 15.02
C ASN A 440 -34.59 -0.26 14.92
N ALA A 441 -35.09 -0.60 13.73
CA ALA A 441 -35.75 -1.88 13.48
C ALA A 441 -34.79 -3.07 13.64
N GLU A 442 -33.51 -2.90 13.29
CA GLU A 442 -32.48 -3.93 13.41
C GLU A 442 -31.81 -3.96 14.80
N HIS A 443 -31.70 -2.82 15.49
CA HIS A 443 -30.90 -2.66 16.72
C HIS A 443 -31.62 -3.06 18.04
N GLY A 444 -32.96 -3.06 18.08
CA GLY A 444 -33.82 -3.73 19.08
C GLY A 444 -33.70 -3.37 20.58
N LYS A 445 -32.60 -2.78 21.06
CA LYS A 445 -32.30 -2.58 22.49
C LYS A 445 -32.34 -1.11 22.93
N THR A 446 -31.93 -0.19 22.05
CA THR A 446 -31.94 1.26 22.30
C THR A 446 -32.35 1.98 21.01
N LYS A 447 -33.34 2.87 21.08
CA LYS A 447 -33.77 3.69 19.94
C LYS A 447 -32.85 4.89 19.82
N LEU A 448 -32.17 5.02 18.68
CA LEU A 448 -31.39 6.19 18.29
C LEU A 448 -32.31 7.24 17.65
N SER A 449 -32.03 8.50 17.91
CA SER A 449 -32.58 9.65 17.16
C SER A 449 -31.87 9.83 15.81
N ALA A 450 -32.48 10.60 14.90
CA ALA A 450 -31.85 10.91 13.60
C ALA A 450 -30.55 11.69 13.79
N GLU A 451 -30.48 12.55 14.79
CA GLU A 451 -29.31 13.34 15.15
C GLU A 451 -28.17 12.46 15.68
N GLU A 452 -28.47 11.47 16.52
CA GLU A 452 -27.47 10.50 16.99
C GLU A 452 -26.93 9.64 15.84
N VAL A 453 -27.79 9.23 14.90
CA VAL A 453 -27.38 8.50 13.69
C VAL A 453 -26.45 9.35 12.83
N ALA A 454 -26.81 10.60 12.54
CA ALA A 454 -25.98 11.51 11.76
C ALA A 454 -24.63 11.80 12.45
N LEU A 455 -24.64 12.04 13.78
CA LEU A 455 -23.41 12.22 14.57
C LEU A 455 -22.55 10.96 14.58
N GLY A 456 -23.17 9.78 14.66
CA GLY A 456 -22.49 8.48 14.58
C GLY A 456 -21.71 8.31 13.28
N PHE A 457 -22.31 8.67 12.14
CA PHE A 457 -21.61 8.69 10.86
C PHE A 457 -20.43 9.68 10.83
N LEU A 458 -20.58 10.88 11.39
CA LEU A 458 -19.46 11.83 11.48
C LEU A 458 -18.31 11.26 12.33
N LYS A 459 -18.60 10.60 13.46
CA LYS A 459 -17.59 9.95 14.31
C LYS A 459 -16.84 8.85 13.56
N VAL A 460 -17.53 8.03 12.77
CA VAL A 460 -16.90 6.98 11.94
C VAL A 460 -16.06 7.59 10.81
N ALA A 461 -16.53 8.69 10.20
CA ALA A 461 -15.76 9.44 9.21
C ALA A 461 -14.46 10.01 9.82
N ASP A 462 -14.58 10.65 10.98
CA ASP A 462 -13.45 11.23 11.72
C ASP A 462 -12.42 10.15 12.08
N GLU A 463 -12.84 9.02 12.67
CA GLU A 463 -11.95 7.92 13.01
C GLU A 463 -11.26 7.34 11.77
N SER A 464 -11.99 7.19 10.66
CA SER A 464 -11.41 6.73 9.38
C SER A 464 -10.31 7.66 8.86
N MET A 465 -10.49 8.97 9.01
CA MET A 465 -9.52 10.00 8.65
C MET A 465 -8.32 10.08 9.62
N THR A 466 -8.45 9.62 10.87
CA THR A 466 -7.30 9.56 11.81
C THR A 466 -6.31 8.43 11.51
N ARG A 467 -6.76 7.33 10.90
CA ARG A 467 -5.92 6.16 10.56
C ARG A 467 -4.67 6.50 9.73
N PRO A 468 -4.75 7.22 8.59
CA PRO A 468 -3.57 7.61 7.82
C PRO A 468 -2.63 8.54 8.61
N ILE A 469 -3.17 9.40 9.50
CA ILE A 469 -2.36 10.30 10.33
C ILE A 469 -1.51 9.50 11.31
N ARG A 470 -2.09 8.50 11.99
CA ARG A 470 -1.34 7.58 12.87
C ARG A 470 -0.27 6.78 12.11
N ASN A 471 -0.54 6.45 10.85
CA ASN A 471 0.44 5.77 10.00
C ASN A 471 1.64 6.68 9.65
N LEU A 472 1.40 7.98 9.42
CA LEU A 472 2.44 8.97 9.14
C LEU A 472 3.27 9.32 10.38
N THR A 473 2.69 9.21 11.58
CA THR A 473 3.33 9.61 12.84
C THR A 473 3.78 8.41 13.67
N GLU A 474 2.84 7.73 14.33
CA GLU A 474 3.09 6.70 15.33
C GLU A 474 3.87 5.52 14.75
N ALA A 475 3.57 5.11 13.51
CA ALA A 475 4.29 4.01 12.85
C ALA A 475 5.74 4.35 12.45
N ARG A 476 6.14 5.62 12.57
CA ARG A 476 7.54 6.10 12.41
C ARG A 476 8.17 6.51 13.76
N GLY A 477 7.49 6.23 14.87
CA GLY A 477 7.97 6.54 16.22
C GLY A 477 7.65 7.96 16.70
N PHE A 478 6.74 8.69 16.05
CA PHE A 478 6.33 10.03 16.47
C PHE A 478 5.01 10.01 17.26
N GLU A 479 4.94 10.78 18.35
CA GLU A 479 3.71 10.93 19.14
C GLU A 479 2.80 11.99 18.51
N THR A 480 1.54 11.68 18.18
CA THR A 480 0.61 12.62 17.55
C THR A 480 0.35 13.87 18.39
N SER A 481 0.22 13.72 19.71
CA SER A 481 -0.01 14.80 20.68
C SER A 481 1.07 15.89 20.67
N SER A 482 2.29 15.55 20.21
CA SER A 482 3.42 16.46 20.10
C SER A 482 3.39 17.34 18.83
N HIS A 483 2.33 17.25 18.03
CA HIS A 483 2.17 18.00 16.78
C HIS A 483 1.11 19.09 16.91
N HIS A 484 1.17 20.10 16.05
CA HIS A 484 0.02 20.95 15.71
C HIS A 484 -0.71 20.40 14.48
N LEU A 485 -2.03 20.61 14.39
CA LEU A 485 -2.83 20.22 13.23
C LEU A 485 -3.07 21.44 12.33
N ALA A 486 -2.45 21.49 11.15
CA ALA A 486 -2.75 22.49 10.14
C ALA A 486 -3.90 21.98 9.25
N CYS A 487 -5.08 22.58 9.41
CA CYS A 487 -6.30 22.14 8.77
C CYS A 487 -6.69 23.07 7.61
N PHE A 488 -6.96 22.47 6.45
CA PHE A 488 -7.27 23.18 5.22
C PHE A 488 -8.20 22.37 4.30
N GLY A 489 -8.52 22.92 3.13
CA GLY A 489 -9.58 22.40 2.27
C GLY A 489 -10.97 22.89 2.69
N GLY A 490 -11.93 22.85 1.77
CA GLY A 490 -13.26 23.47 1.97
C GLY A 490 -14.10 22.82 3.08
N ALA A 491 -13.84 21.56 3.42
CA ALA A 491 -14.54 20.83 4.48
C ALA A 491 -13.72 20.65 5.77
N GLY A 492 -12.41 20.97 5.76
CA GLY A 492 -11.52 20.67 6.88
C GLY A 492 -11.93 21.35 8.19
N GLY A 493 -12.32 22.63 8.12
CA GLY A 493 -12.76 23.40 9.28
C GLY A 493 -13.98 22.82 10.01
N GLN A 494 -14.77 21.94 9.36
CA GLN A 494 -15.94 21.30 9.95
C GLN A 494 -15.57 20.12 10.88
N HIS A 495 -14.39 19.53 10.67
CA HIS A 495 -13.94 18.30 11.34
C HIS A 495 -12.69 18.51 12.23
N ALA A 496 -12.01 19.65 12.09
CA ALA A 496 -10.71 19.93 12.70
C ALA A 496 -10.64 19.63 14.21
N CYS A 497 -11.62 20.10 14.99
CA CYS A 497 -11.65 19.88 16.44
C CYS A 497 -11.80 18.40 16.83
N ASN A 498 -12.63 17.63 16.10
CA ASN A 498 -12.85 16.22 16.40
C ASN A 498 -11.62 15.37 16.05
N ILE A 499 -11.00 15.65 14.90
CA ILE A 499 -9.77 14.98 14.47
C ILE A 499 -8.65 15.25 15.47
N ALA A 500 -8.44 16.51 15.85
CA ALA A 500 -7.42 16.87 16.82
C ALA A 500 -7.67 16.20 18.19
N ALA A 501 -8.91 16.20 18.67
CA ALA A 501 -9.28 15.53 19.92
C ALA A 501 -9.00 14.02 19.88
N SER A 502 -9.36 13.32 18.80
CA SER A 502 -9.11 11.87 18.63
C SER A 502 -7.63 11.51 18.52
N LEU A 503 -6.80 12.48 18.11
CA LEU A 503 -5.33 12.32 18.01
C LEU A 503 -4.58 12.86 19.24
N GLY A 504 -5.28 13.44 20.22
CA GLY A 504 -4.67 14.09 21.38
C GLY A 504 -3.88 15.37 21.05
N ILE A 505 -4.16 16.00 19.91
CA ILE A 505 -3.52 17.25 19.48
C ILE A 505 -4.22 18.43 20.16
N SER A 506 -3.44 19.28 20.82
CA SER A 506 -3.98 20.41 21.59
C SER A 506 -4.24 21.67 20.78
N ARG A 507 -3.65 21.79 19.58
CA ARG A 507 -3.66 23.05 18.82
C ARG A 507 -3.88 22.82 17.32
N ILE A 508 -4.80 23.60 16.77
CA ILE A 508 -5.20 23.58 15.36
C ILE A 508 -4.89 24.94 14.72
N ILE A 509 -4.38 24.93 13.50
CA ILE A 509 -4.05 26.12 12.72
C ILE A 509 -4.88 26.10 11.44
N ILE A 510 -5.68 27.14 11.22
CA ILE A 510 -6.46 27.34 9.98
C ILE A 510 -6.04 28.66 9.37
N HIS A 511 -5.24 28.62 8.30
CA HIS A 511 -4.78 29.83 7.62
C HIS A 511 -5.93 30.55 6.89
N LYS A 512 -5.86 31.88 6.71
CA LYS A 512 -6.90 32.68 6.02
C LYS A 512 -7.16 32.23 4.58
N TYR A 513 -6.17 31.58 3.96
CA TYR A 513 -6.26 31.01 2.62
C TYR A 513 -6.46 29.49 2.66
N SER A 514 -6.91 28.90 3.77
CA SER A 514 -7.01 27.44 3.93
C SER A 514 -7.87 26.75 2.85
N SER A 515 -8.91 27.41 2.33
CA SER A 515 -9.74 26.86 1.25
C SER A 515 -9.11 26.84 -0.14
N ILE A 516 -7.99 27.57 -0.31
CA ILE A 516 -7.21 27.69 -1.55
C ILE A 516 -5.71 27.49 -1.26
N LEU A 517 -5.37 26.79 -0.18
CA LEU A 517 -4.02 26.76 0.38
C LEU A 517 -3.03 26.15 -0.61
N SER A 518 -3.49 25.23 -1.46
CA SER A 518 -2.70 24.64 -2.53
C SER A 518 -2.24 25.68 -3.56
N ALA A 519 -3.14 26.57 -3.99
CA ALA A 519 -2.81 27.72 -4.86
C ALA A 519 -1.85 28.71 -4.18
N TYR A 520 -2.02 28.97 -2.89
CA TYR A 520 -1.09 29.84 -2.15
C TYR A 520 0.27 29.16 -1.92
N GLY A 521 0.29 27.85 -1.67
CA GLY A 521 1.51 27.06 -1.52
C GLY A 521 2.37 27.06 -2.79
N LEU A 522 1.76 27.06 -3.97
CA LEU A 522 2.45 27.33 -5.24
C LEU A 522 3.17 28.70 -5.24
N ALA A 523 2.56 29.74 -4.67
CA ALA A 523 3.20 31.06 -4.54
C ALA A 523 4.40 31.05 -3.58
N LEU A 524 4.40 30.15 -2.60
CA LEU A 524 5.48 29.98 -1.61
C LEU A 524 6.55 28.98 -2.04
N ALA A 525 6.23 28.12 -3.02
CA ALA A 525 7.13 27.08 -3.49
C ALA A 525 8.41 27.63 -4.12
N GLU A 526 9.47 26.83 -3.97
CA GLU A 526 10.79 27.11 -4.49
C GLU A 526 11.08 26.28 -5.74
N ILE A 527 12.01 26.76 -6.57
CA ILE A 527 12.43 26.02 -7.75
C ILE A 527 13.47 25.00 -7.33
N VAL A 528 13.33 23.78 -7.83
CA VAL A 528 14.17 22.66 -7.41
C VAL A 528 14.75 21.95 -8.61
N HIS A 529 16.01 21.58 -8.52
CA HIS A 529 16.65 20.66 -9.44
C HIS A 529 17.26 19.50 -8.68
N GLU A 530 16.80 18.29 -8.99
CA GLU A 530 17.27 17.06 -8.38
C GLU A 530 18.18 16.30 -9.32
N ALA A 531 19.27 15.78 -8.77
CA ALA A 531 20.17 14.86 -9.46
C ALA A 531 20.52 13.70 -8.52
N GLN A 532 20.50 12.49 -9.06
CA GLN A 532 20.76 11.25 -8.32
C GLN A 532 21.65 10.33 -9.16
N GLU A 533 22.46 9.53 -8.49
CA GLU A 533 23.33 8.54 -9.13
C GLU A 533 23.46 7.29 -8.25
N PRO A 534 23.30 6.07 -8.81
CA PRO A 534 23.44 4.84 -8.05
C PRO A 534 24.90 4.59 -7.63
N THR A 535 25.07 3.87 -6.53
CA THR A 535 26.38 3.42 -6.02
C THR A 535 26.23 2.07 -5.32
N ALA A 536 27.34 1.36 -5.10
CA ALA A 536 27.34 0.07 -4.42
C ALA A 536 28.61 -0.06 -3.57
N THR A 537 28.69 0.74 -2.50
CA THR A 537 29.89 0.84 -1.67
C THR A 537 29.57 0.87 -0.18
N GLU A 538 30.44 0.27 0.64
CA GLU A 538 30.42 0.47 2.08
C GLU A 538 30.72 1.94 2.40
N TYR A 539 30.00 2.54 3.36
CA TYR A 539 30.18 3.93 3.73
C TYR A 539 31.57 4.18 4.34
N VAL A 540 32.00 3.30 5.25
CA VAL A 540 33.29 3.40 5.93
C VAL A 540 34.40 3.11 4.93
N GLY A 541 35.30 4.08 4.70
CA GLY A 541 36.41 3.98 3.76
C GLY A 541 36.11 4.44 2.32
N ALA A 542 34.86 4.81 2.00
CA ALA A 542 34.47 5.35 0.69
C ALA A 542 34.06 6.83 0.73
N GLU A 543 34.37 7.54 1.81
CA GLU A 543 33.90 8.91 2.07
C GLU A 543 34.37 9.89 0.98
N GLU A 544 35.62 9.77 0.51
CA GLU A 544 36.16 10.62 -0.56
C GLU A 544 35.50 10.34 -1.92
N LEU A 545 35.22 9.07 -2.25
CA LEU A 545 34.52 8.68 -3.47
C LEU A 545 33.10 9.24 -3.48
N ILE A 546 32.39 9.09 -2.36
CA ILE A 546 31.03 9.60 -2.16
C ILE A 546 31.04 11.14 -2.28
N ALA A 547 32.00 11.82 -1.64
CA ALA A 547 32.14 13.27 -1.72
C ALA A 547 32.39 13.75 -3.17
N GLY A 548 33.21 13.03 -3.94
CA GLY A 548 33.45 13.32 -5.35
C GLY A 548 32.18 13.21 -6.21
N LYS A 549 31.39 12.14 -6.04
CA LYS A 549 30.09 11.97 -6.73
C LYS A 549 29.10 13.09 -6.37
N LEU A 550 28.99 13.42 -5.08
CA LEU A 550 28.15 14.52 -4.60
C LEU A 550 28.54 15.89 -5.17
N GLN A 551 29.84 16.16 -5.28
CA GLN A 551 30.34 17.41 -5.88
C GLN A 551 30.03 17.48 -7.38
N SER A 552 30.14 16.37 -8.11
CA SER A 552 29.75 16.26 -9.51
C SER A 552 28.25 16.54 -9.71
N LEU A 553 27.39 15.90 -8.91
CA LEU A 553 25.94 16.13 -8.92
C LEU A 553 25.58 17.58 -8.61
N THR A 554 26.21 18.15 -7.58
CA THR A 554 26.01 19.56 -7.20
C THR A 554 26.39 20.50 -8.34
N SER A 555 27.50 20.24 -9.02
CA SER A 555 27.98 21.07 -10.13
C SER A 555 27.00 21.06 -11.32
N ARG A 556 26.49 19.87 -11.70
CA ARG A 556 25.45 19.73 -12.74
C ARG A 556 24.17 20.47 -12.39
N ALA A 557 23.71 20.34 -11.14
CA ALA A 557 22.51 21.01 -10.66
C ALA A 557 22.65 22.55 -10.66
N VAL A 558 23.80 23.05 -10.24
CA VAL A 558 24.13 24.49 -10.27
C VAL A 558 24.17 25.03 -11.70
N GLU A 559 24.74 24.28 -12.64
CA GLU A 559 24.80 24.68 -14.06
C GLU A 559 23.40 24.76 -14.68
N SER A 560 22.55 23.77 -14.40
CA SER A 560 21.14 23.76 -14.82
C SER A 560 20.38 24.99 -14.31
N LEU A 561 20.49 25.32 -13.01
CA LEU A 561 19.77 26.47 -12.44
C LEU A 561 20.36 27.82 -12.87
N LYS A 562 21.68 27.90 -13.11
CA LYS A 562 22.29 29.10 -13.72
C LYS A 562 21.75 29.38 -15.11
N SER A 563 21.52 28.34 -15.92
CA SER A 563 20.92 28.50 -17.25
C SER A 563 19.49 29.06 -17.21
N GLN A 564 18.82 28.94 -16.05
CA GLN A 564 17.49 29.48 -15.77
C GLN A 564 17.53 30.89 -15.14
N GLY A 565 18.72 31.49 -14.99
CA GLY A 565 18.90 32.86 -14.51
C GLY A 565 19.16 33.01 -13.01
N PHE A 566 19.44 31.93 -12.27
CA PHE A 566 19.77 32.00 -10.84
C PHE A 566 21.27 32.21 -10.57
N GLU A 567 21.57 33.08 -9.62
CA GLU A 567 22.94 33.29 -9.13
C GLU A 567 23.30 32.30 -8.02
N LYS A 568 24.60 31.99 -7.87
CA LYS A 568 25.09 31.05 -6.84
C LYS A 568 24.65 31.41 -5.40
N LYS A 569 24.50 32.70 -5.09
CA LYS A 569 24.05 33.19 -3.78
C LYS A 569 22.58 32.88 -3.47
N GLN A 570 21.80 32.52 -4.49
CA GLN A 570 20.38 32.17 -4.40
C GLN A 570 20.16 30.65 -4.31
N LEU A 571 21.24 29.86 -4.33
CA LEU A 571 21.20 28.40 -4.36
C LEU A 571 21.57 27.83 -2.99
N ARG A 572 20.79 26.84 -2.54
CA ARG A 572 21.11 25.98 -1.39
C ARG A 572 21.07 24.51 -1.83
N HIS A 573 21.85 23.67 -1.16
CA HIS A 573 21.98 22.25 -1.50
C HIS A 573 21.56 21.40 -0.32
N GLU A 574 20.61 20.51 -0.54
CA GLU A 574 20.29 19.41 0.35
C GLU A 574 20.96 18.16 -0.22
N VAL A 575 21.73 17.49 0.63
CA VAL A 575 22.58 16.36 0.24
C VAL A 575 22.10 15.13 0.97
N PHE A 576 21.88 14.05 0.24
CA PHE A 576 21.34 12.81 0.79
C PHE A 576 22.21 11.61 0.42
N LEU A 577 22.33 10.67 1.37
CA LEU A 577 22.85 9.34 1.13
C LEU A 577 21.73 8.33 1.39
N ASN A 578 21.50 7.40 0.46
CA ASN A 578 20.59 6.30 0.71
C ASN A 578 21.36 5.14 1.34
N MET A 579 21.17 4.94 2.65
CA MET A 579 22.01 4.07 3.49
C MET A 579 21.23 2.88 4.03
N ARG A 580 21.87 1.72 4.13
CA ARG A 580 21.30 0.52 4.75
C ARG A 580 22.37 -0.36 5.38
N TYR A 581 21.97 -1.21 6.32
CA TYR A 581 22.86 -2.28 6.79
C TYR A 581 23.04 -3.36 5.72
N GLU A 582 24.23 -3.95 5.65
CA GLU A 582 24.52 -5.10 4.81
C GLU A 582 23.57 -6.27 5.10
N GLY A 583 23.03 -6.86 4.03
CA GLY A 583 22.01 -7.91 4.11
C GLY A 583 20.60 -7.42 4.43
N SER A 584 20.40 -6.14 4.77
CA SER A 584 19.06 -5.53 4.81
C SER A 584 18.69 -4.97 3.43
N ASP A 585 17.39 -4.90 3.13
CA ASP A 585 16.84 -4.13 1.99
C ASP A 585 16.13 -2.84 2.43
N THR A 586 16.18 -2.50 3.73
CA THR A 586 15.62 -1.23 4.22
C THR A 586 16.68 -0.16 4.05
N SER A 587 16.60 0.58 2.96
CA SER A 587 17.40 1.79 2.75
C SER A 587 16.68 3.00 3.35
N LEU A 588 17.41 3.80 4.10
CA LEU A 588 16.97 5.05 4.68
C LEU A 588 17.69 6.18 3.95
N MET A 589 16.93 7.10 3.37
CA MET A 589 17.50 8.31 2.80
C MET A 589 17.88 9.28 3.92
N ILE A 590 19.17 9.45 4.17
CA ILE A 590 19.72 10.27 5.24
C ILE A 590 20.11 11.63 4.67
N LEU A 591 19.41 12.68 5.10
CA LEU A 591 19.80 14.06 4.86
C LEU A 591 21.09 14.37 5.64
N LYS A 592 22.00 15.12 5.02
CA LYS A 592 23.24 15.57 5.66
C LYS A 592 22.93 16.33 6.96
N PRO A 593 23.34 15.83 8.13
CA PRO A 593 23.16 16.55 9.39
C PRO A 593 24.11 17.75 9.49
N GLU A 594 23.86 18.67 10.43
CA GLU A 594 24.66 19.88 10.62
C GLU A 594 26.13 19.59 10.95
N ASP A 595 26.39 18.51 11.70
CA ASP A 595 27.74 18.03 12.03
C ASP A 595 28.41 17.23 10.87
N GLY A 596 27.64 16.90 9.83
CA GLY A 596 28.09 16.14 8.66
C GLY A 596 28.20 14.62 8.88
N ASP A 597 27.83 14.09 10.05
CA ASP A 597 27.96 12.67 10.38
C ASP A 597 26.75 11.85 9.91
N PHE A 598 26.79 11.41 8.64
CA PHE A 598 25.75 10.55 8.05
C PHE A 598 25.59 9.22 8.81
N MET A 599 26.67 8.65 9.36
CA MET A 599 26.61 7.36 10.05
C MET A 599 25.77 7.47 11.31
N LYS A 600 26.05 8.48 12.14
CA LYS A 600 25.28 8.72 13.37
C LYS A 600 23.81 9.03 13.05
N ALA A 601 23.56 9.88 12.05
CA ALA A 601 22.19 10.20 11.63
C ALA A 601 21.43 8.96 11.12
N PHE A 602 22.10 8.06 10.39
CA PHE A 602 21.55 6.78 9.98
C PHE A 602 21.17 5.91 11.19
N VAL A 603 22.09 5.73 12.13
CA VAL A 603 21.89 4.90 13.33
C VAL A 603 20.76 5.44 14.21
N ASP A 604 20.71 6.76 14.43
CA ASP A 604 19.68 7.41 15.24
C ASP A 604 18.30 7.28 14.57
N ARG A 605 18.22 7.47 13.25
CA ARG A 605 16.98 7.27 12.50
C ARG A 605 16.53 5.81 12.52
N HIS A 606 17.45 4.86 12.32
CA HIS A 606 17.17 3.44 12.38
C HIS A 606 16.64 3.04 13.76
N ARG A 607 17.27 3.51 14.84
CA ARG A 607 16.80 3.25 16.21
C ARG A 607 15.42 3.85 16.47
N ARG A 608 15.12 5.06 15.99
CA ARG A 608 13.80 5.69 16.15
C ARG A 608 12.70 4.92 15.40
N GLU A 609 12.94 4.54 14.14
CA GLU A 609 11.93 3.89 13.31
C GLU A 609 11.74 2.40 13.68
N PHE A 610 12.78 1.74 14.18
CA PHE A 610 12.79 0.28 14.35
C PHE A 610 13.05 -0.20 15.78
N ASN A 611 13.44 0.69 16.70
CA ASN A 611 13.74 0.41 18.11
C ASN A 611 14.92 -0.55 18.35
N PHE A 612 15.83 -0.70 17.38
CA PHE A 612 17.11 -1.43 17.51
C PHE A 612 18.12 -0.98 16.43
N THR A 613 19.34 -1.52 16.49
CA THR A 613 20.43 -1.31 15.53
C THR A 613 21.11 -2.64 15.22
N PHE A 614 21.79 -2.76 14.08
CA PHE A 614 22.58 -3.95 13.74
C PHE A 614 24.08 -3.68 13.90
N GLU A 615 24.84 -4.71 14.25
CA GLU A 615 26.30 -4.70 14.21
C GLU A 615 26.77 -5.24 12.84
N ARG A 616 26.46 -4.51 11.77
CA ARG A 616 26.81 -4.86 10.38
C ARG A 616 27.37 -3.64 9.62
N PRO A 617 28.16 -3.83 8.56
CA PRO A 617 28.56 -2.75 7.66
C PRO A 617 27.35 -1.97 7.14
N VAL A 618 27.53 -0.67 6.90
CA VAL A 618 26.49 0.19 6.30
C VAL A 618 26.89 0.49 4.86
N LEU A 619 26.02 0.15 3.93
CA LEU A 619 26.16 0.34 2.50
C LEU A 619 25.43 1.61 2.06
N VAL A 620 25.97 2.28 1.03
CA VAL A 620 25.33 3.37 0.31
C VAL A 620 24.89 2.84 -1.06
N ASP A 621 23.58 2.87 -1.33
CA ASP A 621 23.00 2.39 -2.59
C ASP A 621 22.87 3.50 -3.64
N ASP A 622 22.78 4.76 -3.22
CA ASP A 622 22.80 5.92 -4.12
C ASP A 622 23.13 7.22 -3.38
N VAL A 623 23.52 8.22 -4.17
CA VAL A 623 23.78 9.58 -3.73
C VAL A 623 22.84 10.55 -4.44
N ARG A 624 22.24 11.49 -3.70
CA ARG A 624 21.26 12.45 -4.22
C ARG A 624 21.60 13.86 -3.77
N VAL A 625 21.45 14.81 -4.69
CA VAL A 625 21.55 16.25 -4.42
C VAL A 625 20.28 16.93 -4.92
N ARG A 626 19.60 17.62 -4.00
CA ARG A 626 18.47 18.50 -4.28
C ARG A 626 18.97 19.94 -4.16
N THR A 627 19.10 20.63 -5.28
CA THR A 627 19.48 22.05 -5.30
C THR A 627 18.24 22.91 -5.40
N ILE A 628 18.10 23.84 -4.46
CA ILE A 628 16.93 24.69 -4.32
C ILE A 628 17.35 26.13 -4.66
N ALA A 629 16.58 26.78 -5.53
CA ALA A 629 16.75 28.17 -5.92
C ALA A 629 15.65 29.05 -5.31
N SER A 630 16.05 30.08 -4.57
CA SER A 630 15.12 31.00 -3.90
C SER A 630 15.39 32.45 -4.32
N ALA A 631 14.38 33.10 -4.92
CA ALA A 631 14.51 34.48 -5.42
C ALA A 631 14.24 35.54 -4.35
N SER A 632 13.37 35.24 -3.38
CA SER A 632 13.04 36.08 -2.20
C SER A 632 12.05 35.32 -1.31
N LYS A 633 12.39 35.06 -0.04
CA LYS A 633 11.46 34.40 0.89
C LYS A 633 10.38 35.40 1.31
N LEU A 634 9.12 35.17 0.93
CA LEU A 634 7.98 35.85 1.54
C LEU A 634 7.83 35.29 2.96
N THR A 635 8.49 35.93 3.93
CA THR A 635 8.44 35.47 5.32
C THR A 635 7.27 36.13 6.03
N GLU A 636 6.15 35.40 6.09
CA GLU A 636 5.08 35.70 7.03
C GLU A 636 5.51 35.36 8.45
N LYS A 637 4.98 36.05 9.47
CA LYS A 637 5.20 35.66 10.87
C LYS A 637 4.45 34.36 11.14
N SER A 638 5.05 33.43 11.86
CA SER A 638 4.38 32.17 12.24
C SER A 638 3.13 32.43 13.10
N PRO A 639 2.17 31.50 13.16
CA PRO A 639 1.00 31.60 14.04
C PRO A 639 1.37 31.81 15.51
N LEU A 640 2.43 31.15 16.00
CA LEU A 640 2.86 31.28 17.40
C LEU A 640 3.49 32.65 17.67
N GLN A 641 4.28 33.19 16.73
CA GLN A 641 4.81 34.55 16.83
C GLN A 641 3.68 35.58 16.77
N GLN A 642 2.67 35.38 15.94
CA GLN A 642 1.48 36.23 15.90
C GLN A 642 0.73 36.19 17.23
N LEU A 643 0.48 35.00 17.79
CA LEU A 643 -0.17 34.83 19.08
C LEU A 643 0.61 35.53 20.21
N LYS A 644 1.93 35.36 20.25
CA LYS A 644 2.82 35.99 21.24
C LYS A 644 2.80 37.52 21.16
N ASN A 645 2.61 38.07 19.96
CA ASN A 645 2.56 39.51 19.70
C ASN A 645 1.13 40.10 19.82
N ALA A 646 0.09 39.25 19.82
CA ALA A 646 -1.30 39.69 19.81
C ALA A 646 -1.75 40.16 21.20
N GLN A 647 -2.46 41.29 21.25
CA GLN A 647 -3.25 41.68 22.40
C GLN A 647 -4.67 41.16 22.20
N LEU A 648 -4.99 40.02 22.84
CA LEU A 648 -6.27 39.35 22.68
C LEU A 648 -7.39 40.06 23.45
N ARG A 649 -8.47 40.40 22.76
CA ARG A 649 -9.75 40.85 23.33
C ARG A 649 -10.83 39.82 23.08
N ASP A 650 -11.80 39.69 23.97
CA ASP A 650 -12.91 38.75 23.74
C ASP A 650 -13.82 39.25 22.62
N ALA A 651 -14.38 38.32 21.86
CA ALA A 651 -15.29 38.62 20.75
C ALA A 651 -16.52 39.40 21.23
N THR A 652 -16.97 40.36 20.41
CA THR A 652 -18.26 41.02 20.64
C THR A 652 -19.40 40.01 20.53
N PRO A 653 -20.50 40.15 21.28
CA PRO A 653 -21.62 39.22 21.22
C PRO A 653 -22.16 39.04 19.78
N ALA A 654 -22.38 37.79 19.38
CA ALA A 654 -22.98 37.48 18.07
C ALA A 654 -24.39 38.05 17.94
N THR A 655 -24.72 38.53 16.75
CA THR A 655 -26.09 38.92 16.36
C THR A 655 -26.88 37.77 15.75
N GLU A 656 -26.19 36.70 15.33
CA GLU A 656 -26.77 35.55 14.66
C GLU A 656 -26.47 34.25 15.42
N PHE A 657 -27.41 33.30 15.35
CA PHE A 657 -27.36 32.04 16.07
C PHE A 657 -27.93 30.92 15.22
N THR A 658 -27.44 29.70 15.43
CA THR A 658 -28.03 28.46 14.92
C THR A 658 -28.07 27.42 16.02
N ASP A 659 -28.99 26.47 15.93
CA ASP A 659 -28.98 25.30 16.82
C ASP A 659 -28.08 24.23 16.18
N ALA A 660 -26.95 23.94 16.83
CA ALA A 660 -25.98 22.96 16.34
C ALA A 660 -25.82 21.80 17.33
N TYR A 661 -25.71 20.58 16.81
CA TYR A 661 -25.64 19.36 17.59
C TYR A 661 -24.18 18.89 17.73
N PHE A 662 -23.66 18.83 18.96
CA PHE A 662 -22.25 18.48 19.23
C PHE A 662 -22.07 17.09 19.84
N SER A 663 -22.88 16.74 20.85
CA SER A 663 -22.86 15.43 21.49
C SER A 663 -24.26 14.94 21.83
N SER A 664 -24.40 13.63 22.02
CA SER A 664 -25.63 12.99 22.52
C SER A 664 -26.08 13.54 23.88
N ASP A 665 -25.11 13.90 24.74
CA ASP A 665 -25.39 14.31 26.11
C ASP A 665 -25.84 15.78 26.20
N THR A 666 -25.36 16.62 25.28
CA THR A 666 -25.68 18.06 25.24
C THR A 666 -26.81 18.38 24.26
N GLY A 667 -27.04 17.53 23.26
CA GLY A 667 -28.05 17.73 22.24
C GLY A 667 -27.76 18.95 21.35
N PHE A 668 -28.83 19.63 20.92
CA PHE A 668 -28.73 20.90 20.22
C PHE A 668 -28.32 22.02 21.19
N VAL A 669 -27.24 22.71 20.85
CA VAL A 669 -26.74 23.88 21.56
C VAL A 669 -26.94 25.11 20.69
N ARG A 670 -27.57 26.14 21.27
CA ARG A 670 -27.72 27.44 20.62
C ARG A 670 -26.36 28.08 20.45
N THR A 671 -25.88 28.08 19.21
CA THR A 671 -24.48 28.34 18.86
C THR A 671 -24.37 29.67 18.12
N PRO A 672 -23.54 30.62 18.59
CA PRO A 672 -23.32 31.91 17.93
C PRO A 672 -22.63 31.72 16.57
N VAL A 673 -23.05 32.52 15.59
CA VAL A 673 -22.50 32.55 14.23
C VAL A 673 -21.76 33.86 14.01
N TYR A 674 -20.53 33.78 13.51
CA TYR A 674 -19.67 34.93 13.22
C TYR A 674 -19.16 34.89 11.79
N GLN A 675 -19.08 36.04 11.12
CA GLN A 675 -18.37 36.16 9.86
C GLN A 675 -16.91 36.54 10.13
N LEU A 676 -15.96 35.77 9.57
CA LEU A 676 -14.53 35.92 9.88
C LEU A 676 -14.01 37.34 9.60
N LYS A 677 -14.46 37.96 8.50
CA LYS A 677 -14.11 39.33 8.09
C LYS A 677 -14.50 40.41 9.11
N ASP A 678 -15.51 40.17 9.94
CA ASP A 678 -16.07 41.16 10.87
C ASP A 678 -15.44 41.09 12.27
N LEU A 679 -14.78 39.97 12.61
CA LEU A 679 -14.11 39.77 13.90
C LEU A 679 -12.83 40.63 14.03
N GLY A 680 -12.05 40.73 12.95
CA GLY A 680 -10.73 41.36 12.96
C GLY A 680 -9.66 40.54 13.72
N SER A 681 -8.39 40.96 13.66
CA SER A 681 -7.30 40.28 14.36
C SER A 681 -7.20 40.67 15.84
N GLY A 682 -6.56 39.82 16.64
CA GLY A 682 -6.43 39.97 18.09
C GLY A 682 -7.71 39.65 18.86
N VAL A 683 -8.57 38.77 18.34
CA VAL A 683 -9.84 38.40 19.01
C VAL A 683 -9.77 36.98 19.56
N ARG A 684 -10.29 36.76 20.76
CA ARG A 684 -10.49 35.45 21.39
C ARG A 684 -11.97 35.12 21.44
N LEU A 685 -12.31 33.90 21.04
CA LEU A 685 -13.67 33.40 20.92
C LEU A 685 -13.76 32.02 21.59
N HIS A 686 -14.64 31.89 22.56
CA HIS A 686 -14.89 30.62 23.24
C HIS A 686 -15.96 29.82 22.48
N GLY A 687 -15.73 28.52 22.34
CA GLY A 687 -16.73 27.61 21.80
C GLY A 687 -17.92 27.37 22.75
N PRO A 688 -19.04 26.82 22.26
CA PRO A 688 -19.27 26.47 20.86
C PRO A 688 -19.49 27.71 19.99
N ALA A 689 -18.97 27.69 18.77
CA ALA A 689 -19.21 28.75 17.79
C ALA A 689 -19.06 28.24 16.36
N ILE A 690 -19.74 28.91 15.42
CA ILE A 690 -19.55 28.71 13.99
C ILE A 690 -18.96 29.99 13.39
N ILE A 691 -17.80 29.85 12.75
CA ILE A 691 -17.13 30.94 12.06
C ILE A 691 -17.26 30.69 10.55
N ILE A 692 -17.93 31.61 9.86
CA ILE A 692 -18.18 31.58 8.44
C ILE A 692 -17.14 32.45 7.73
N ASP A 693 -16.44 31.86 6.78
CA ASP A 693 -15.68 32.56 5.77
C ASP A 693 -16.38 32.44 4.41
N SER A 694 -16.01 33.31 3.47
CA SER A 694 -16.47 33.30 2.08
C SER A 694 -16.30 31.96 1.36
N THR A 695 -15.43 31.07 1.86
CA THR A 695 -15.04 29.83 1.19
C THR A 695 -15.08 28.58 2.05
N GLN A 696 -15.41 28.68 3.34
CA GLN A 696 -15.42 27.55 4.28
C GLN A 696 -16.26 27.84 5.54
N THR A 697 -16.52 26.79 6.31
CA THR A 697 -17.16 26.86 7.64
C THR A 697 -16.24 26.22 8.68
N ILE A 698 -15.92 26.96 9.74
CA ILE A 698 -15.09 26.50 10.86
C ILE A 698 -16.01 26.25 12.06
N VAL A 699 -16.00 25.01 12.56
CA VAL A 699 -16.78 24.59 13.72
C VAL A 699 -15.87 24.57 14.94
N VAL A 700 -16.12 25.45 15.91
CA VAL A 700 -15.38 25.52 17.18
C VAL A 700 -16.19 24.78 18.24
N ASN A 701 -15.67 23.67 18.75
CA ASN A 701 -16.37 22.83 19.73
C ASN A 701 -16.50 23.51 21.10
N PRO A 702 -17.45 23.09 21.97
CA PRO A 702 -17.67 23.69 23.29
C PRO A 702 -16.45 23.84 24.22
N GLN A 703 -15.45 22.96 24.10
CA GLN A 703 -14.22 22.97 24.92
C GLN A 703 -13.01 23.56 24.18
N ALA A 704 -13.26 24.35 23.14
CA ALA A 704 -12.23 24.95 22.31
C ALA A 704 -12.23 26.48 22.44
N VAL A 705 -11.06 27.08 22.32
CA VAL A 705 -10.87 28.53 22.27
C VAL A 705 -10.20 28.90 20.96
N ALA A 706 -10.85 29.72 20.16
CA ALA A 706 -10.33 30.22 18.89
C ALA A 706 -9.73 31.62 19.05
N HIS A 707 -8.53 31.81 18.50
CA HIS A 707 -7.79 33.07 18.46
C HIS A 707 -7.69 33.54 17.00
N MET A 708 -8.30 34.69 16.71
CA MET A 708 -8.22 35.34 15.40
C MET A 708 -6.91 36.13 15.35
N LEU A 709 -5.98 35.69 14.51
CA LEU A 709 -4.69 36.34 14.29
C LEU A 709 -4.69 37.07 12.93
N ASP A 710 -3.57 37.68 12.55
CA ASP A 710 -3.50 38.50 11.33
C ASP A 710 -3.68 37.64 10.06
N THR A 711 -3.26 36.38 10.10
CA THR A 711 -3.31 35.49 8.93
C THR A 711 -3.90 34.12 9.19
N CYS A 712 -4.27 33.78 10.42
CA CYS A 712 -4.87 32.50 10.73
C CYS A 712 -5.84 32.55 11.89
N VAL A 713 -6.71 31.55 11.94
CA VAL A 713 -7.48 31.15 13.12
C VAL A 713 -6.70 30.05 13.83
N LEU A 714 -6.30 30.30 15.08
CA LEU A 714 -5.64 29.31 15.93
C LEU A 714 -6.65 28.79 16.95
N ILE A 715 -6.88 27.48 17.01
CA ILE A 715 -7.84 26.89 17.95
C ILE A 715 -7.07 26.03 18.95
N ASP A 716 -7.16 26.40 20.22
CA ASP A 716 -6.66 25.62 21.34
C ASP A 716 -7.80 24.76 21.89
N LEU A 717 -7.54 23.45 22.02
CA LEU A 717 -8.42 22.52 22.70
C LEU A 717 -7.98 22.40 24.16
N GLU A 718 -8.89 22.69 25.08
CA GLU A 718 -8.64 22.32 26.48
C GLU A 718 -8.57 20.79 26.56
N SER A 719 -7.60 20.26 27.30
CA SER A 719 -7.49 18.82 27.54
C SER A 719 -8.79 18.33 28.15
N ALA A 720 -9.66 17.74 27.33
CA ALA A 720 -10.89 17.15 27.83
C ALA A 720 -10.51 16.12 28.89
N PRO A 721 -11.14 16.13 30.08
CA PRO A 721 -11.03 15.00 30.97
C PRO A 721 -11.46 13.77 30.17
N ARG A 722 -10.58 12.76 30.09
CA ARG A 722 -10.88 11.49 29.41
C ARG A 722 -12.11 10.90 30.11
N GLU A 723 -13.30 11.10 29.55
CA GLU A 723 -14.52 10.58 30.13
C GLU A 723 -14.54 9.06 29.96
N ALA A 724 -14.14 8.37 31.02
CA ALA A 724 -14.40 6.95 31.21
C ALA A 724 -15.88 6.75 31.61
N THR A 725 -16.83 7.12 30.74
CA THR A 725 -18.22 6.72 30.93
C THR A 725 -18.39 5.28 30.48
N TYR A 726 -18.49 4.40 31.47
CA TYR A 726 -18.92 3.02 31.33
C TYR A 726 -20.37 3.01 30.84
N LEU A 727 -20.59 2.69 29.57
CA LEU A 727 -21.92 2.38 29.07
C LEU A 727 -22.19 0.90 29.36
N ALA A 728 -23.25 0.61 30.10
CA ALA A 728 -23.72 -0.76 30.34
C ALA A 728 -24.26 -1.46 29.05
N HIS A 729 -24.31 -0.73 27.93
CA HIS A 729 -24.85 -1.17 26.66
C HIS A 729 -23.84 -0.92 25.53
N VAL A 730 -23.84 -1.81 24.54
CA VAL A 730 -23.03 -1.69 23.31
C VAL A 730 -23.56 -0.51 22.49
N ASP A 731 -22.69 0.44 22.17
CA ASP A 731 -22.94 1.49 21.19
C ASP A 731 -22.39 1.04 19.81
N PRO A 732 -23.22 0.89 18.77
CA PRO A 732 -22.77 0.47 17.44
C PRO A 732 -21.74 1.40 16.79
N VAL A 733 -21.72 2.69 17.16
CA VAL A 733 -20.70 3.64 16.71
C VAL A 733 -19.35 3.26 17.32
N ARG A 734 -19.32 3.08 18.65
CA ARG A 734 -18.11 2.61 19.35
C ARG A 734 -17.68 1.23 18.87
N LEU A 735 -18.62 0.33 18.55
CA LEU A 735 -18.31 -0.98 17.98
C LEU A 735 -17.49 -0.90 16.69
N SER A 736 -17.89 0.01 15.79
CA SER A 736 -17.17 0.27 14.53
C SER A 736 -15.78 0.88 14.79
N ILE A 737 -15.68 1.82 15.74
CA ILE A 737 -14.41 2.44 16.16
C ILE A 737 -13.44 1.37 16.70
N PHE A 738 -13.87 0.53 17.63
CA PHE A 738 -13.05 -0.55 18.19
C PHE A 738 -12.61 -1.56 17.13
N GLY A 739 -13.49 -1.87 16.16
CA GLY A 739 -13.14 -2.71 15.00
C GLY A 739 -11.94 -2.16 14.22
N HIS A 740 -11.97 -0.87 13.89
CA HIS A 740 -10.85 -0.20 13.21
C HIS A 740 -9.61 -0.10 14.10
N ARG A 741 -9.75 0.14 15.41
CA ARG A 741 -8.62 0.22 16.35
C ARG A 741 -7.88 -1.11 16.47
N PHE A 742 -8.58 -2.23 16.68
CA PHE A 742 -7.92 -3.55 16.77
C PHE A 742 -7.24 -3.96 15.46
N MET A 743 -7.85 -3.65 14.31
CA MET A 743 -7.23 -3.88 13.00
C MET A 743 -5.94 -3.05 12.84
N SER A 744 -5.99 -1.77 13.21
CA SER A 744 -4.83 -0.87 13.18
C SER A 744 -3.68 -1.38 14.05
N VAL A 745 -3.95 -2.02 15.19
CA VAL A 745 -2.88 -2.63 16.02
C VAL A 745 -2.16 -3.72 15.22
N ALA A 746 -2.90 -4.65 14.63
CA ALA A 746 -2.32 -5.76 13.87
C ALA A 746 -1.55 -5.27 12.62
N GLU A 747 -2.08 -4.27 11.90
CA GLU A 747 -1.40 -3.65 10.76
C GLU A 747 -0.09 -2.96 11.16
N GLN A 748 -0.09 -2.22 12.28
CA GLN A 748 1.12 -1.57 12.77
C GLN A 748 2.19 -2.61 13.19
N MET A 749 1.79 -3.70 13.85
CA MET A 749 2.70 -4.82 14.13
C MET A 749 3.31 -5.38 12.84
N GLY A 750 2.48 -5.60 11.82
CA GLY A 750 2.92 -6.14 10.52
C GLY A 750 3.91 -5.23 9.79
N ARG A 751 3.68 -3.91 9.80
CA ARG A 751 4.62 -2.93 9.23
C ARG A 751 5.95 -2.92 9.99
N THR A 752 5.91 -3.01 11.33
CA THR A 752 7.14 -3.15 12.13
C THR A 752 7.89 -4.41 11.74
N LEU A 753 7.22 -5.57 11.65
CA LEU A 753 7.86 -6.83 11.26
C LEU A 753 8.50 -6.73 9.86
N GLN A 754 7.74 -6.23 8.87
CA GLN A 754 8.22 -6.09 7.50
C GLN A 754 9.49 -5.23 7.41
N LYS A 755 9.52 -4.09 8.11
CA LYS A 755 10.64 -3.12 8.03
C LYS A 755 11.90 -3.61 8.77
N THR A 756 11.72 -4.44 9.79
CA THR A 756 12.78 -4.87 10.71
C THR A 756 13.36 -6.23 10.37
N ALA A 757 12.61 -7.09 9.68
CA ALA A 757 13.08 -8.38 9.20
C ALA A 757 14.23 -8.25 8.18
N VAL A 758 15.05 -9.29 8.13
CA VAL A 758 16.23 -9.38 7.26
C VAL A 758 15.98 -10.36 6.12
N SER A 759 15.21 -11.43 6.34
CA SER A 759 14.97 -12.41 5.27
C SER A 759 14.10 -11.87 4.13
N THR A 760 14.44 -12.29 2.91
CA THR A 760 13.68 -12.00 1.69
C THR A 760 12.20 -12.38 1.83
N ASN A 761 11.92 -13.51 2.51
CA ASN A 761 10.58 -14.06 2.69
C ASN A 761 9.65 -13.14 3.49
N ILE A 762 10.10 -12.64 4.64
CA ILE A 762 9.28 -11.76 5.48
C ILE A 762 9.25 -10.36 4.87
N LYS A 763 10.41 -9.82 4.50
CA LYS A 763 10.57 -8.42 4.11
C LYS A 763 9.99 -8.07 2.73
N GLU A 764 10.37 -8.83 1.71
CA GLU A 764 10.01 -8.53 0.32
C GLU A 764 8.77 -9.30 -0.13
N ARG A 765 8.66 -10.57 0.28
CA ARG A 765 7.56 -11.44 -0.13
C ARG A 765 6.32 -11.35 0.74
N LEU A 766 6.46 -10.77 1.94
CA LEU A 766 5.38 -10.59 2.91
C LEU A 766 4.77 -11.91 3.39
N ASP A 767 5.61 -12.93 3.53
CA ASP A 767 5.20 -14.24 4.05
C ASP A 767 5.19 -14.25 5.59
N PHE A 768 4.32 -13.41 6.16
CA PHE A 768 4.13 -13.27 7.60
C PHE A 768 2.72 -12.79 7.92
N SER A 769 2.27 -12.96 9.16
CA SER A 769 1.05 -12.33 9.69
C SER A 769 1.23 -11.90 11.14
N CYS A 770 0.54 -10.83 11.53
CA CYS A 770 0.45 -10.35 12.90
C CYS A 770 -1.02 -10.31 13.34
N ALA A 771 -1.28 -10.68 14.59
CA ALA A 771 -2.64 -10.80 15.10
C ALA A 771 -2.75 -10.54 16.61
N LEU A 772 -3.95 -10.12 17.00
CA LEU A 772 -4.40 -9.92 18.37
C LEU A 772 -5.36 -11.03 18.78
N PHE A 773 -5.24 -11.49 20.02
CA PHE A 773 -6.06 -12.56 20.57
C PHE A 773 -6.62 -12.20 21.95
N SER A 774 -7.80 -12.73 22.25
CA SER A 774 -8.50 -12.59 23.54
C SER A 774 -7.76 -13.31 24.67
N PRO A 775 -8.15 -13.10 25.95
CA PRO A 775 -7.53 -13.79 27.10
C PRO A 775 -7.46 -15.32 26.99
N ASP A 776 -8.41 -15.93 26.30
CA ASP A 776 -8.49 -17.38 26.05
C ASP A 776 -7.78 -17.82 24.75
N GLY A 777 -7.12 -16.89 24.05
CA GLY A 777 -6.39 -17.15 22.80
C GLY A 777 -7.25 -17.19 21.53
N GLY A 778 -8.51 -16.75 21.58
CA GLY A 778 -9.36 -16.60 20.39
C GLY A 778 -8.94 -15.42 19.51
N LEU A 779 -9.01 -15.57 18.18
CA LEU A 779 -8.63 -14.49 17.25
C LEU A 779 -9.57 -13.29 17.37
N VAL A 780 -8.99 -12.10 17.55
CA VAL A 780 -9.71 -10.80 17.64
C VAL A 780 -9.59 -10.02 16.35
N ALA A 781 -8.36 -9.79 15.89
CA ALA A 781 -8.05 -9.04 14.67
C ALA A 781 -6.71 -9.51 14.10
N ASN A 782 -6.51 -9.36 12.80
CA ASN A 782 -5.27 -9.69 12.13
C ASN A 782 -4.99 -8.82 10.92
N ALA A 783 -3.71 -8.62 10.60
CA ALA A 783 -3.32 -7.99 9.35
C ALA A 783 -3.47 -9.00 8.19
N PRO A 784 -4.22 -8.67 7.13
CA PRO A 784 -4.58 -9.60 6.06
C PRO A 784 -3.43 -9.79 5.04
N HIS A 785 -2.32 -10.39 5.47
CA HIS A 785 -1.16 -10.67 4.61
C HIS A 785 -1.26 -12.02 3.91
N VAL A 786 -1.28 -13.12 4.68
CA VAL A 786 -1.34 -14.50 4.15
C VAL A 786 -2.56 -15.24 4.72
N PRO A 787 -3.51 -15.70 3.88
CA PRO A 787 -4.75 -16.31 4.35
C PRO A 787 -4.59 -17.55 5.23
N VAL A 788 -3.58 -18.38 4.99
CA VAL A 788 -3.38 -19.60 5.79
C VAL A 788 -3.06 -19.31 7.25
N HIS A 789 -2.46 -18.15 7.55
CA HIS A 789 -2.17 -17.72 8.93
C HIS A 789 -3.43 -17.30 9.68
N LEU A 790 -4.43 -16.76 8.98
CA LEU A 790 -5.55 -16.03 9.58
C LEU A 790 -6.30 -16.92 10.58
N GLY A 791 -6.74 -18.12 10.16
CA GLY A 791 -7.44 -19.06 11.04
C GLY A 791 -6.55 -19.96 11.88
N SER A 792 -5.27 -20.14 11.51
CA SER A 792 -4.40 -21.15 12.11
C SER A 792 -3.66 -20.65 13.35
N MET A 793 -3.32 -19.35 13.41
CA MET A 793 -2.56 -18.79 14.54
C MET A 793 -3.31 -18.90 15.89
N GLN A 794 -4.64 -18.87 15.89
CA GLN A 794 -5.42 -19.02 17.13
C GLN A 794 -5.19 -20.38 17.80
N PHE A 795 -4.89 -21.43 17.02
CA PHE A 795 -4.58 -22.75 17.57
C PHE A 795 -3.23 -22.74 18.27
N ALA A 796 -2.25 -22.04 17.71
CA ALA A 796 -0.96 -21.87 18.34
C ALA A 796 -1.09 -21.12 19.66
N VAL A 797 -1.78 -19.97 19.67
CA VAL A 797 -1.97 -19.18 20.89
C VAL A 797 -2.76 -19.95 21.95
N ARG A 798 -3.85 -20.64 21.57
CA ARG A 798 -4.62 -21.47 22.51
C ARG A 798 -3.82 -22.63 23.08
N TYR A 799 -2.99 -23.27 22.26
CA TYR A 799 -2.10 -24.33 22.72
C TYR A 799 -1.11 -23.78 23.75
N GLN A 800 -0.44 -22.66 23.44
CA GLN A 800 0.50 -22.01 24.35
C GLN A 800 -0.19 -21.55 25.65
N HIS A 801 -1.38 -20.94 25.56
CA HIS A 801 -2.19 -20.52 26.70
C HIS A 801 -2.48 -21.68 27.66
N LYS A 802 -3.00 -22.80 27.13
CA LYS A 802 -3.32 -23.99 27.92
C LYS A 802 -2.07 -24.64 28.52
N ARG A 803 -1.00 -24.75 27.73
CA ARG A 803 0.26 -25.32 28.19
C ARG A 803 0.82 -24.49 29.34
N TRP A 804 0.95 -23.19 29.18
CA TRP A 804 1.65 -22.32 30.13
C TRP A 804 0.76 -21.65 31.19
N GLN A 805 -0.49 -22.10 31.34
CA GLN A 805 -1.43 -21.53 32.31
C GLN A 805 -0.81 -21.44 33.72
N GLY A 806 -0.78 -20.23 34.29
CA GLY A 806 -0.19 -19.94 35.60
C GLY A 806 1.35 -19.98 35.69
N ARG A 807 2.06 -20.08 34.55
CA ARG A 807 3.53 -20.22 34.51
C ARG A 807 4.27 -19.09 33.77
N LEU A 808 3.55 -18.21 33.07
CA LEU A 808 4.11 -17.05 32.37
C LEU A 808 4.20 -15.85 33.30
N LYS A 809 5.20 -15.00 33.05
CA LYS A 809 5.37 -13.69 33.70
C LYS A 809 5.47 -12.59 32.65
N ASP A 810 5.25 -11.35 33.08
CA ASP A 810 5.47 -10.19 32.23
C ASP A 810 6.92 -10.15 31.70
N GLY A 811 7.07 -9.86 30.41
CA GLY A 811 8.34 -9.93 29.69
C GLY A 811 8.75 -11.32 29.19
N ASP A 812 7.96 -12.38 29.42
CA ASP A 812 8.18 -13.68 28.76
C ASP A 812 7.69 -13.65 27.30
N VAL A 813 8.43 -14.29 26.39
CA VAL A 813 8.02 -14.48 24.99
C VAL A 813 8.23 -15.94 24.58
N LEU A 814 7.23 -16.50 23.92
CA LEU A 814 7.20 -17.90 23.49
C LEU A 814 7.48 -18.03 21.99
N VAL A 815 8.11 -19.13 21.60
CA VAL A 815 8.32 -19.52 20.19
C VAL A 815 7.82 -20.95 19.94
N SER A 816 7.18 -21.17 18.79
CA SER A 816 6.68 -22.48 18.35
C SER A 816 6.44 -22.55 16.84
N ASN A 817 6.57 -23.72 16.25
CA ASN A 817 6.23 -24.01 14.85
C ASN A 817 5.74 -25.46 14.62
N HIS A 818 5.74 -26.30 15.65
CA HIS A 818 5.36 -27.71 15.51
C HIS A 818 3.86 -27.85 15.15
N PRO A 819 3.47 -28.78 14.25
CA PRO A 819 2.07 -28.96 13.84
C PRO A 819 1.10 -29.22 15.01
N VAL A 820 1.50 -30.05 15.98
CA VAL A 820 0.70 -30.34 17.20
C VAL A 820 0.44 -29.11 18.08
N SER A 821 1.28 -28.08 17.99
CA SER A 821 1.13 -26.82 18.71
C SER A 821 0.60 -25.69 17.82
N GLY A 822 -0.14 -26.03 16.75
CA GLY A 822 -0.81 -25.07 15.88
C GLY A 822 0.06 -24.48 14.75
N GLY A 823 1.23 -25.07 14.49
CA GLY A 823 2.04 -24.77 13.31
C GLY A 823 1.38 -25.21 12.01
N THR A 824 1.58 -24.43 10.95
CA THR A 824 1.10 -24.72 9.58
C THR A 824 2.07 -25.62 8.82
N HIS A 825 3.35 -25.28 8.88
CA HIS A 825 4.50 -26.12 8.55
C HIS A 825 5.70 -25.66 9.39
N LEU A 826 6.83 -26.37 9.36
CA LEU A 826 7.97 -25.98 10.20
C LEU A 826 8.60 -24.62 9.85
N PRO A 827 8.75 -24.21 8.57
CA PRO A 827 9.30 -22.89 8.25
C PRO A 827 8.52 -21.70 8.81
N ASP A 828 7.24 -21.87 9.15
CA ASP A 828 6.39 -20.83 9.72
C ASP A 828 6.56 -20.77 11.24
N VAL A 829 7.48 -19.91 11.69
CA VAL A 829 7.79 -19.76 13.11
C VAL A 829 6.85 -18.74 13.75
N THR A 830 6.14 -19.15 14.80
CA THR A 830 5.19 -18.31 15.54
C THR A 830 5.80 -17.83 16.86
N VAL A 831 5.86 -16.51 17.05
CA VAL A 831 6.26 -15.85 18.29
C VAL A 831 5.02 -15.31 18.99
N VAL A 832 4.77 -15.76 20.22
CA VAL A 832 3.58 -15.41 21.01
C VAL A 832 4.00 -14.68 22.28
N THR A 833 3.41 -13.52 22.53
CA THR A 833 3.68 -12.73 23.74
C THR A 833 2.38 -12.49 24.52
N PRO A 834 2.28 -12.94 25.79
CA PRO A 834 1.16 -12.59 26.66
C PRO A 834 1.17 -11.10 27.00
N VAL A 835 -0.02 -10.50 27.10
CA VAL A 835 -0.20 -9.12 27.58
C VAL A 835 -0.80 -9.19 28.98
N PHE A 836 -0.06 -8.70 29.97
CA PHE A 836 -0.48 -8.72 31.36
C PHE A 836 -1.21 -7.43 31.74
N LYS A 837 -2.17 -7.54 32.65
CA LYS A 837 -2.72 -6.36 33.33
C LYS A 837 -1.65 -5.79 34.25
N GLN A 838 -1.42 -4.47 34.13
CA GLN A 838 -0.34 -3.78 34.84
C GLN A 838 -0.37 -4.07 36.35
N GLY A 839 0.77 -4.54 36.87
CA GLY A 839 0.93 -4.88 38.28
C GLY A 839 0.27 -6.19 38.75
N THR A 840 -0.17 -7.05 37.82
CA THR A 840 -0.81 -8.34 38.12
C THR A 840 -0.26 -9.45 37.22
N ASP A 841 -0.52 -10.71 37.60
CA ASP A 841 -0.21 -11.89 36.77
C ASP A 841 -1.38 -12.29 35.85
N ASP A 842 -2.40 -11.43 35.71
CA ASP A 842 -3.59 -11.69 34.90
C ASP A 842 -3.30 -11.36 33.42
N ILE A 843 -3.45 -12.36 32.56
CA ILE A 843 -3.31 -12.19 31.11
C ILE A 843 -4.63 -11.65 30.54
N ILE A 844 -4.55 -10.50 29.87
CA ILE A 844 -5.70 -9.76 29.34
C ILE A 844 -5.82 -9.81 27.82
N PHE A 845 -4.72 -10.07 27.12
CA PHE A 845 -4.65 -10.28 25.67
C PHE A 845 -3.44 -11.17 25.35
N TYR A 846 -3.36 -11.69 24.13
CA TYR A 846 -2.10 -12.12 23.53
C TYR A 846 -1.87 -11.38 22.22
N VAL A 847 -0.61 -11.11 21.92
CA VAL A 847 -0.18 -10.71 20.58
C VAL A 847 0.69 -11.81 20.00
N ALA A 848 0.57 -12.04 18.69
CA ALA A 848 1.46 -12.99 18.03
C ALA A 848 1.83 -12.52 16.62
N SER A 849 3.01 -12.96 16.20
CA SER A 849 3.51 -12.85 14.84
C SER A 849 3.95 -14.22 14.35
N ARG A 850 3.69 -14.51 13.08
CA ARG A 850 4.15 -15.72 12.39
C ARG A 850 4.87 -15.29 11.14
N GLY A 851 6.07 -15.80 10.89
CA GLY A 851 6.88 -15.47 9.73
C GLY A 851 7.50 -16.72 9.13
N HIS A 852 7.62 -16.76 7.81
CA HIS A 852 8.28 -17.85 7.10
C HIS A 852 9.78 -17.64 7.07
N HIS A 853 10.51 -18.52 7.74
CA HIS A 853 11.97 -18.54 7.76
C HIS A 853 12.49 -19.32 6.55
N ALA A 854 13.31 -18.69 5.71
CA ALA A 854 13.72 -19.24 4.42
C ALA A 854 14.48 -20.58 4.50
N ASP A 855 15.20 -20.83 5.59
CA ASP A 855 15.83 -22.11 5.89
C ASP A 855 15.92 -22.26 7.42
N ILE A 856 15.51 -23.42 7.93
CA ILE A 856 15.54 -23.83 9.34
C ILE A 856 16.19 -25.23 9.48
N GLY A 857 17.00 -25.62 8.50
CA GLY A 857 17.63 -26.94 8.41
C GLY A 857 16.80 -28.00 7.70
N GLY A 858 17.12 -29.26 7.95
CA GLY A 858 16.50 -30.43 7.29
C GLY A 858 17.35 -31.00 6.16
N ILE A 859 16.79 -31.99 5.45
CA ILE A 859 17.52 -32.80 4.46
C ILE A 859 17.85 -32.08 3.15
N LEU A 860 17.19 -30.95 2.87
CA LEU A 860 17.40 -30.17 1.64
C LEU A 860 17.41 -28.66 1.94
N PRO A 861 18.16 -27.85 1.16
CA PRO A 861 18.13 -26.40 1.27
C PRO A 861 16.72 -25.82 1.07
N GLY A 862 16.42 -24.77 1.85
CA GLY A 862 15.13 -24.08 1.81
C GLY A 862 14.04 -24.72 2.69
N SER A 863 14.34 -25.81 3.40
CA SER A 863 13.42 -26.49 4.34
C SER A 863 12.06 -26.90 3.78
N MET A 864 11.96 -27.06 2.45
CA MET A 864 10.77 -27.57 1.74
C MET A 864 11.10 -28.85 0.95
N PRO A 865 11.62 -29.93 1.59
CA PRO A 865 11.99 -31.14 0.88
C PRO A 865 10.76 -31.82 0.24
N PRO A 866 10.69 -32.03 -1.08
CA PRO A 866 9.50 -32.58 -1.72
C PRO A 866 9.24 -34.06 -1.41
N ASN A 867 10.24 -34.75 -0.87
CA ASN A 867 10.22 -36.19 -0.61
C ASN A 867 10.32 -36.52 0.90
N SER A 868 10.09 -35.55 1.80
CA SER A 868 10.02 -35.84 3.23
C SER A 868 8.82 -36.74 3.55
N THR A 869 9.02 -37.65 4.50
CA THR A 869 8.03 -38.58 5.04
C THR A 869 7.86 -38.40 6.55
N GLU A 870 8.91 -37.96 7.24
CA GLU A 870 8.91 -37.69 8.68
C GLU A 870 9.27 -36.25 9.00
N LEU A 871 8.71 -35.71 10.07
CA LEU A 871 8.79 -34.28 10.42
C LEU A 871 10.22 -33.78 10.63
N TRP A 872 11.11 -34.58 11.23
CA TRP A 872 12.50 -34.19 11.50
C TRP A 872 13.33 -33.95 10.21
N GLN A 873 12.86 -34.46 9.07
CA GLN A 873 13.49 -34.22 7.77
C GLN A 873 13.27 -32.78 7.28
N GLU A 874 12.29 -32.07 7.84
CA GLU A 874 11.87 -30.73 7.43
C GLU A 874 12.56 -29.60 8.21
N GLY A 875 13.38 -29.93 9.22
CA GLY A 875 14.19 -28.98 9.98
C GLY A 875 13.76 -28.83 11.44
N ALA A 876 13.98 -27.63 12.00
CA ALA A 876 13.71 -27.35 13.41
C ALA A 876 12.21 -27.47 13.76
N ALA A 877 11.87 -28.40 14.66
CA ALA A 877 10.52 -28.60 15.17
C ALA A 877 10.44 -28.20 16.65
N ILE A 878 9.78 -27.08 16.93
CA ILE A 878 9.69 -26.43 18.25
C ILE A 878 8.23 -26.48 18.71
N GLU A 879 7.92 -27.35 19.66
CA GLU A 879 6.58 -27.46 20.24
C GLU A 879 6.23 -26.20 21.06
N SER A 880 7.12 -25.81 21.97
CA SER A 880 6.91 -24.68 22.87
C SER A 880 8.17 -24.37 23.68
N GLU A 881 8.75 -23.19 23.48
CA GLU A 881 9.97 -22.74 24.19
C GLU A 881 9.86 -21.25 24.57
N LYS A 882 10.57 -20.83 25.62
CA LYS A 882 10.74 -19.40 25.94
C LYS A 882 11.93 -18.86 25.14
N VAL A 883 11.66 -18.01 24.16
CA VAL A 883 12.70 -17.28 23.42
C VAL A 883 13.18 -16.04 24.20
N VAL A 884 12.32 -15.49 25.05
CA VAL A 884 12.66 -14.44 26.01
C VAL A 884 12.13 -14.85 27.37
N SER A 885 12.96 -14.73 28.41
CA SER A 885 12.55 -14.91 29.81
C SER A 885 12.80 -13.63 30.59
N ASN A 886 11.75 -13.04 31.18
CA ASN A 886 11.82 -11.75 31.88
C ASN A 886 12.60 -10.66 31.11
N GLY A 887 12.33 -10.51 29.81
CA GLY A 887 12.98 -9.51 28.95
C GLY A 887 14.39 -9.87 28.43
N VAL A 888 14.94 -11.03 28.77
CA VAL A 888 16.27 -11.48 28.29
C VAL A 888 16.11 -12.51 27.16
N PHE A 889 16.66 -12.23 25.98
CA PHE A 889 16.64 -13.12 24.81
C PHE A 889 17.64 -14.27 24.97
N ASP A 890 17.18 -15.51 24.78
CA ASP A 890 18.01 -16.72 24.93
C ASP A 890 18.60 -17.19 23.58
N GLU A 891 19.65 -16.50 23.13
CA GLU A 891 20.29 -16.80 21.85
C GLU A 891 20.95 -18.19 21.82
N ALA A 892 21.48 -18.65 22.96
CA ALA A 892 22.09 -19.96 23.08
C ALA A 892 21.06 -21.08 22.86
N ARG A 893 19.88 -20.95 23.48
CA ARG A 893 18.78 -21.91 23.25
C ARG A 893 18.27 -21.87 21.81
N MET A 894 18.16 -20.69 21.20
CA MET A 894 17.75 -20.60 19.79
C MET A 894 18.77 -21.24 18.84
N ARG A 895 20.07 -21.06 19.10
CA ARG A 895 21.12 -21.77 18.36
C ARG A 895 20.97 -23.27 18.49
N GLU A 896 20.74 -23.79 19.69
CA GLU A 896 20.55 -25.23 19.90
C GLU A 896 19.36 -25.76 19.08
N LEU A 897 18.23 -25.04 19.07
CA LEU A 897 16.99 -25.47 18.39
C LEU A 897 17.07 -25.39 16.87
N PHE A 898 17.70 -24.35 16.31
CA PHE A 898 17.77 -24.14 14.86
C PHE A 898 18.99 -24.79 14.20
N LEU A 899 20.11 -24.92 14.91
CA LEU A 899 21.37 -25.43 14.36
C LEU A 899 21.67 -26.84 14.88
N ASP A 900 21.79 -27.00 16.19
CA ASP A 900 22.37 -28.21 16.75
C ASP A 900 21.40 -29.40 16.69
N ILE A 901 20.16 -29.25 17.13
CA ILE A 901 19.17 -30.34 17.17
C ILE A 901 18.86 -30.89 15.77
N PRO A 902 18.54 -30.07 14.74
CA PRO A 902 18.24 -30.59 13.41
C PRO A 902 19.44 -31.30 12.77
N SER A 903 20.67 -30.86 13.07
CA SER A 903 21.90 -31.48 12.55
C SER A 903 22.24 -32.85 13.13
N ARG A 904 21.54 -33.30 14.20
CA ARG A 904 21.77 -34.61 14.83
C ARG A 904 21.18 -35.78 14.04
N TYR A 905 20.26 -35.50 13.12
CA TYR A 905 19.57 -36.52 12.33
C TYR A 905 20.36 -36.84 11.05
N ASP A 906 20.35 -38.12 10.65
CA ASP A 906 21.07 -38.57 9.46
C ASP A 906 20.58 -37.86 8.19
N GLY A 907 21.51 -37.36 7.39
CA GLY A 907 21.22 -36.57 6.19
C GLY A 907 20.66 -35.16 6.42
N CYS A 908 20.41 -34.74 7.66
CA CYS A 908 19.94 -33.39 7.95
C CYS A 908 21.08 -32.40 8.17
N SER A 909 20.86 -31.16 7.73
CA SER A 909 21.66 -30.01 8.17
C SER A 909 20.92 -29.23 9.26
N GLY A 910 21.68 -28.55 10.12
CA GLY A 910 21.15 -27.42 10.88
C GLY A 910 20.79 -26.26 9.95
N SER A 911 20.23 -25.19 10.48
CA SER A 911 19.93 -24.00 9.68
C SER A 911 21.16 -23.52 8.91
N ARG A 912 21.00 -23.35 7.60
CA ARG A 912 22.05 -22.84 6.70
C ARG A 912 22.23 -21.33 6.82
N ASN A 913 21.26 -20.64 7.43
CA ASN A 913 21.21 -19.18 7.60
C ASN A 913 20.80 -18.80 9.04
N LEU A 914 21.46 -19.35 10.06
CA LEU A 914 21.11 -19.14 11.47
C LEU A 914 21.01 -17.64 11.85
N ASN A 915 21.92 -16.81 11.34
CA ASN A 915 21.93 -15.37 11.63
C ASN A 915 20.64 -14.67 11.17
N ASP A 916 20.08 -15.09 10.04
CA ASP A 916 18.81 -14.56 9.53
C ASP A 916 17.66 -15.04 10.41
N ASN A 917 17.67 -16.31 10.84
CA ASN A 917 16.65 -16.81 11.76
C ASN A 917 16.62 -16.03 13.08
N ILE A 918 17.78 -15.76 13.68
CA ILE A 918 17.88 -14.98 14.93
C ILE A 918 17.40 -13.55 14.71
N SER A 919 17.77 -12.93 13.58
CA SER A 919 17.37 -11.56 13.24
C SER A 919 15.85 -11.46 13.05
N ASP A 920 15.25 -12.42 12.36
CA ASP A 920 13.81 -12.47 12.13
C ASP A 920 13.03 -12.75 13.42
N LEU A 921 13.53 -13.59 14.34
CA LEU A 921 12.94 -13.76 15.67
C LEU A 921 12.94 -12.45 16.47
N LYS A 922 14.06 -11.71 16.44
CA LYS A 922 14.15 -10.40 17.10
C LYS A 922 13.17 -9.39 16.47
N ALA A 923 13.00 -9.41 15.15
CA ALA A 923 12.01 -8.61 14.43
C ALA A 923 10.56 -8.96 14.83
N GLN A 924 10.23 -10.24 14.96
CA GLN A 924 8.93 -10.71 15.45
C GLN A 924 8.64 -10.29 16.89
N ILE A 925 9.64 -10.35 17.78
CA ILE A 925 9.54 -9.86 19.17
C ILE A 925 9.27 -8.34 19.18
N ALA A 926 9.98 -7.56 18.35
CA ALA A 926 9.77 -6.12 18.24
C ALA A 926 8.36 -5.77 17.73
N ALA A 927 7.85 -6.52 16.75
CA ALA A 927 6.48 -6.39 16.27
C ALA A 927 5.45 -6.68 17.38
N ASN A 928 5.65 -7.74 18.16
CA ASN A 928 4.79 -8.06 19.30
C ASN A 928 4.82 -6.96 20.38
N ALA A 929 6.00 -6.45 20.72
CA ALA A 929 6.15 -5.34 21.66
C ALA A 929 5.39 -4.09 21.21
N ARG A 930 5.37 -3.79 19.90
CA ARG A 930 4.56 -2.71 19.35
C ARG A 930 3.06 -2.93 19.57
N GLY A 931 2.59 -4.17 19.38
CA GLY A 931 1.19 -4.53 19.65
C GLY A 931 0.80 -4.31 21.11
N ILE A 932 1.66 -4.74 22.04
CA ILE A 932 1.46 -4.57 23.50
C ILE A 932 1.30 -3.09 23.86
N PHE A 933 2.22 -2.25 23.38
CA PHE A 933 2.16 -0.81 23.62
C PHE A 933 0.84 -0.19 23.17
N LEU A 934 0.39 -0.51 21.95
CA LEU A 934 -0.85 0.05 21.40
C LEU A 934 -2.11 -0.42 22.16
N ILE A 935 -2.11 -1.68 22.63
CA ILE A 935 -3.22 -2.22 23.43
C ILE A 935 -3.27 -1.54 24.80
N HIS A 936 -2.12 -1.32 25.45
CA HIS A 936 -2.09 -0.59 26.72
C HIS A 936 -2.61 0.83 26.57
N ASN A 937 -2.22 1.55 25.51
CA ASN A 937 -2.76 2.89 25.23
C ASN A 937 -4.29 2.87 25.06
N LEU A 938 -4.82 1.86 24.35
CA LEU A 938 -6.27 1.69 24.19
C LEU A 938 -6.97 1.40 25.52
N ILE A 939 -6.34 0.63 26.41
CA ILE A 939 -6.85 0.33 27.75
C ILE A 939 -6.79 1.55 28.67
N GLU A 940 -5.72 2.35 28.59
CA GLU A 940 -5.60 3.61 29.33
C GLU A 940 -6.67 4.63 28.88
N GLU A 941 -7.10 4.57 27.62
CA GLU A 941 -8.10 5.48 27.06
C GLU A 941 -9.54 5.07 27.46
N TYR A 942 -9.89 3.78 27.34
CA TYR A 942 -11.29 3.32 27.46
C TYR A 942 -11.57 2.41 28.67
N GLY A 943 -10.54 1.96 29.37
CA GLY A 943 -10.63 0.95 30.43
C GLY A 943 -10.76 -0.48 29.89
N LEU A 944 -10.16 -1.44 30.59
CA LEU A 944 -10.05 -2.84 30.16
C LEU A 944 -11.42 -3.50 29.87
N GLU A 945 -12.40 -3.29 30.75
CA GLU A 945 -13.72 -3.90 30.64
C GLU A 945 -14.44 -3.46 29.37
N THR A 946 -14.35 -2.16 29.03
CA THR A 946 -14.91 -1.59 27.79
C THR A 946 -14.24 -2.20 26.57
N VAL A 947 -12.90 -2.24 26.55
CA VAL A 947 -12.11 -2.78 25.43
C VAL A 947 -12.50 -4.23 25.17
N GLN A 948 -12.57 -5.06 26.22
CA GLN A 948 -12.95 -6.47 26.09
C GLN A 948 -14.42 -6.67 25.72
N MET A 949 -15.34 -5.84 26.22
CA MET A 949 -16.75 -5.89 25.84
C MET A 949 -16.93 -5.68 24.33
N TYR A 950 -16.32 -4.64 23.75
CA TYR A 950 -16.37 -4.40 22.32
C TYR A 950 -15.65 -5.46 21.50
N MET A 951 -14.53 -6.00 21.99
CA MET A 951 -13.84 -7.14 21.38
C MET A 951 -14.78 -8.34 21.16
N TYR A 952 -15.50 -8.76 22.20
CA TYR A 952 -16.44 -9.89 22.10
C TYR A 952 -17.66 -9.57 21.22
N GLU A 953 -18.11 -8.31 21.20
CA GLU A 953 -19.24 -7.92 20.36
C GLU A 953 -18.88 -7.89 18.85
N ILE A 954 -17.64 -7.51 18.52
CA ILE A 954 -17.12 -7.63 17.14
C ILE A 954 -17.11 -9.10 16.69
N GLN A 955 -16.73 -10.02 17.58
CA GLN A 955 -16.80 -11.46 17.30
C GLN A 955 -18.25 -11.94 17.10
N ARG A 956 -19.22 -11.45 17.88
CA ARG A 956 -20.65 -11.77 17.69
C ARG A 956 -21.22 -11.24 16.38
N THR A 957 -20.73 -10.09 15.93
CA THR A 957 -21.11 -9.50 14.63
C THR A 957 -20.66 -10.41 13.48
N ALA A 958 -19.43 -10.93 13.55
CA ALA A 958 -18.91 -11.89 12.58
C ALA A 958 -19.68 -13.23 12.58
N ASP A 959 -20.05 -13.75 13.77
CA ASP A 959 -20.93 -14.93 13.89
C ASP A 959 -22.27 -14.69 13.17
N SER A 960 -22.90 -13.54 13.42
CA SER A 960 -24.18 -13.18 12.82
C SER A 960 -24.11 -13.07 11.29
N ALA A 961 -23.03 -12.50 10.75
CA ALA A 961 -22.80 -12.40 9.32
C ALA A 961 -22.68 -13.78 8.65
N VAL A 962 -21.93 -14.70 9.27
CA VAL A 962 -21.81 -16.09 8.76
C VAL A 962 -23.14 -16.83 8.85
N ARG A 963 -23.89 -16.68 9.95
CA ARG A 963 -25.23 -17.30 10.06
C ARG A 963 -26.17 -16.81 8.96
N ASN A 964 -26.13 -15.53 8.61
CA ASN A 964 -26.97 -14.98 7.55
C ASN A 964 -26.61 -15.55 6.18
N LEU A 965 -25.31 -15.66 5.87
CA LEU A 965 -24.83 -16.34 4.67
C LEU A 965 -25.35 -17.78 4.61
N LEU A 966 -25.19 -18.55 5.70
CA LEU A 966 -25.62 -19.95 5.76
C LEU A 966 -27.14 -20.09 5.63
N LYS A 967 -27.94 -19.21 6.26
CA LYS A 967 -29.41 -19.18 6.09
C LYS A 967 -29.82 -18.93 4.64
N ASP A 968 -29.15 -18.01 3.95
CA ASP A 968 -29.44 -17.74 2.55
C ASP A 968 -29.12 -18.95 1.67
N MET A 969 -28.01 -19.65 1.96
CA MET A 969 -27.67 -20.91 1.30
C MET A 969 -28.68 -22.03 1.59
N TYR A 970 -29.11 -22.16 2.84
CA TYR A 970 -30.16 -23.12 3.24
C TYR A 970 -31.44 -22.91 2.41
N ARG A 971 -31.90 -21.66 2.28
CA ARG A 971 -33.08 -21.32 1.46
C ARG A 971 -32.84 -21.61 -0.02
N ARG A 972 -31.66 -21.25 -0.55
CA ARG A 972 -31.32 -21.43 -1.97
C ARG A 972 -31.29 -22.90 -2.39
N TYR A 973 -30.78 -23.78 -1.54
CA TYR A 973 -30.62 -25.19 -1.86
C TYR A 973 -31.69 -26.11 -1.23
N GLY A 974 -32.64 -25.53 -0.49
CA GLY A 974 -33.75 -26.24 0.13
C GLY A 974 -33.31 -27.17 1.27
N GLY A 975 -32.31 -26.76 2.04
CA GLY A 975 -31.77 -27.53 3.18
C GLY A 975 -31.08 -28.85 2.83
N ARG A 976 -30.83 -29.11 1.53
CA ARG A 976 -30.09 -30.30 1.10
C ARG A 976 -28.61 -30.17 1.46
N PRO A 977 -27.94 -31.29 1.84
CA PRO A 977 -26.50 -31.28 2.06
C PRO A 977 -25.76 -30.83 0.80
N LEU A 978 -24.72 -30.01 0.99
CA LEU A 978 -23.84 -29.59 -0.08
C LEU A 978 -22.58 -30.45 -0.06
N GLU A 979 -22.19 -31.01 -1.20
CA GLU A 979 -21.12 -32.01 -1.26
C GLU A 979 -20.05 -31.65 -2.30
N ALA A 980 -18.79 -31.92 -1.95
CA ALA A 980 -17.69 -31.85 -2.89
C ALA A 980 -16.65 -32.93 -2.63
N LEU A 981 -16.03 -33.37 -3.73
CA LEU A 981 -14.90 -34.29 -3.77
C LEU A 981 -13.89 -33.77 -4.78
N ASP A 982 -12.62 -33.80 -4.38
CA ASP A 982 -11.46 -33.61 -5.26
C ASP A 982 -10.29 -34.48 -4.78
N PHE A 983 -9.24 -34.60 -5.58
CA PHE A 983 -8.13 -35.53 -5.35
C PHE A 983 -6.77 -34.83 -5.42
N MET A 984 -5.87 -35.21 -4.54
CA MET A 984 -4.43 -34.92 -4.67
C MET A 984 -3.86 -35.71 -5.86
N ASP A 985 -2.71 -35.30 -6.42
CA ASP A 985 -2.10 -35.94 -7.60
C ASP A 985 -1.68 -37.42 -7.37
N ASP A 986 -1.58 -37.86 -6.11
CA ASP A 986 -1.36 -39.26 -5.74
C ASP A 986 -2.65 -40.10 -5.66
N GLY A 987 -3.81 -39.47 -5.88
CA GLY A 987 -5.13 -40.10 -5.79
C GLY A 987 -5.79 -40.04 -4.41
N THR A 988 -5.18 -39.39 -3.40
CA THR A 988 -5.78 -39.24 -2.07
C THR A 988 -7.02 -38.33 -2.13
N PRO A 989 -8.20 -38.79 -1.67
CA PRO A 989 -9.43 -37.99 -1.72
C PRO A 989 -9.51 -36.96 -0.60
N ILE A 990 -10.03 -35.77 -0.92
CA ILE A 990 -10.52 -34.78 0.05
C ILE A 990 -12.02 -34.61 -0.20
N LYS A 991 -12.83 -35.01 0.78
CA LYS A 991 -14.30 -35.00 0.70
C LYS A 991 -14.87 -34.09 1.76
N LEU A 992 -15.87 -33.29 1.40
CA LEU A 992 -16.62 -32.43 2.32
C LEU A 992 -18.11 -32.59 2.08
N THR A 993 -18.86 -32.71 3.18
CA THR A 993 -20.32 -32.60 3.23
C THR A 993 -20.69 -31.46 4.19
N ILE A 994 -21.44 -30.47 3.73
CA ILE A 994 -21.90 -29.34 4.53
C ILE A 994 -23.40 -29.52 4.79
N ASN A 995 -23.77 -29.69 6.05
CA ASN A 995 -25.16 -29.72 6.49
C ASN A 995 -25.47 -28.39 7.17
N ILE A 996 -26.43 -27.64 6.63
CA ILE A 996 -26.81 -26.32 7.15
C ILE A 996 -28.18 -26.44 7.84
N ASP A 997 -28.30 -25.85 9.02
CA ASP A 997 -29.55 -25.75 9.76
C ASP A 997 -30.29 -24.44 9.47
N GLU A 998 -31.61 -24.42 9.69
CA GLU A 998 -32.46 -23.24 9.46
C GLU A 998 -32.07 -22.03 10.34
N ASN A 999 -31.48 -22.27 11.52
CA ASN A 999 -30.98 -21.21 12.41
C ASN A 999 -29.62 -20.61 11.98
N GLY A 1000 -29.01 -21.14 10.91
CA GLY A 1000 -27.70 -20.73 10.40
C GLY A 1000 -26.49 -21.37 11.09
N SER A 1001 -26.66 -22.43 11.90
CA SER A 1001 -25.53 -23.33 12.23
C SER A 1001 -25.24 -24.28 11.08
N ALA A 1002 -24.00 -24.79 11.01
CA ALA A 1002 -23.64 -25.79 10.01
C ALA A 1002 -22.62 -26.81 10.53
N VAL A 1003 -22.70 -28.04 10.02
CA VAL A 1003 -21.70 -29.09 10.22
C VAL A 1003 -20.90 -29.26 8.93
N PHE A 1004 -19.59 -29.06 9.00
CA PHE A 1004 -18.63 -29.30 7.93
C PHE A 1004 -17.96 -30.65 8.20
N ASP A 1005 -18.45 -31.70 7.54
CA ASP A 1005 -18.01 -33.07 7.76
C ASP A 1005 -17.06 -33.53 6.64
N PHE A 1006 -15.80 -33.81 7.01
CA PHE A 1006 -14.76 -34.31 6.12
C PHE A 1006 -14.69 -35.84 6.05
N ASN A 1007 -15.68 -36.56 6.57
CA ASN A 1007 -15.71 -38.01 6.48
C ASN A 1007 -15.65 -38.50 5.02
N GLY A 1008 -14.80 -39.51 4.77
CA GLY A 1008 -14.43 -39.98 3.43
C GLY A 1008 -13.17 -39.34 2.84
N THR A 1009 -12.56 -38.38 3.55
CA THR A 1009 -11.19 -37.92 3.28
C THR A 1009 -10.18 -39.03 3.58
N GLY A 1010 -9.13 -39.13 2.77
CA GLY A 1010 -8.14 -40.21 2.84
C GLY A 1010 -7.29 -40.22 4.12
N PRO A 1011 -6.65 -41.36 4.45
CA PRO A 1011 -5.73 -41.46 5.59
C PRO A 1011 -4.53 -40.52 5.44
N GLU A 1012 -3.75 -40.33 6.51
CA GLU A 1012 -2.46 -39.65 6.39
C GLU A 1012 -1.57 -40.40 5.39
N VAL A 1013 -0.76 -39.66 4.63
CA VAL A 1013 0.08 -40.22 3.57
C VAL A 1013 1.52 -40.36 4.03
N HIS A 1014 2.21 -41.36 3.51
CA HIS A 1014 3.66 -41.52 3.68
C HIS A 1014 4.39 -40.54 2.75
N GLY A 1015 4.38 -39.27 3.13
CA GLY A 1015 4.88 -38.13 2.37
C GLY A 1015 4.59 -36.83 3.12
N ASN A 1016 4.74 -35.70 2.46
CA ASN A 1016 4.70 -34.39 3.11
C ASN A 1016 3.43 -33.57 2.86
N ILE A 1017 2.48 -34.09 2.09
CA ILE A 1017 1.22 -33.38 1.79
C ILE A 1017 0.18 -33.50 2.93
N ASN A 1018 0.60 -33.93 4.12
CA ASN A 1018 -0.27 -33.97 5.28
C ASN A 1018 -0.47 -32.55 5.84
N ALA A 1019 -1.72 -32.12 5.99
CA ALA A 1019 -2.10 -30.81 6.49
C ALA A 1019 -2.53 -30.91 7.96
N PRO A 1020 -1.89 -30.16 8.88
CA PRO A 1020 -2.40 -30.02 10.24
C PRO A 1020 -3.83 -29.47 10.28
N GLU A 1021 -4.61 -29.85 11.30
CA GLU A 1021 -6.01 -29.46 11.45
C GLU A 1021 -6.21 -27.93 11.33
N ALA A 1022 -5.26 -27.16 11.86
CA ALA A 1022 -5.28 -25.70 11.81
C ALA A 1022 -5.42 -25.14 10.37
N ILE A 1023 -4.89 -25.83 9.36
CA ILE A 1023 -5.03 -25.46 7.94
C ILE A 1023 -6.48 -25.61 7.47
N THR A 1024 -7.15 -26.68 7.83
CA THR A 1024 -8.55 -26.92 7.44
C THR A 1024 -9.45 -25.83 7.98
N HIS A 1025 -9.24 -25.41 9.23
CA HIS A 1025 -9.94 -24.27 9.81
C HIS A 1025 -9.65 -22.95 9.07
N SER A 1026 -8.39 -22.70 8.68
CA SER A 1026 -8.01 -21.54 7.87
C SER A 1026 -8.69 -21.53 6.49
N ALA A 1027 -8.78 -22.68 5.82
CA ALA A 1027 -9.44 -22.79 4.52
C ALA A 1027 -10.94 -22.46 4.62
N ILE A 1028 -11.62 -22.96 5.66
CA ILE A 1028 -13.05 -22.71 5.89
C ILE A 1028 -13.32 -21.24 6.21
N ILE A 1029 -12.60 -20.65 7.18
CA ILE A 1029 -12.81 -19.25 7.54
C ILE A 1029 -12.54 -18.30 6.37
N TYR A 1030 -11.51 -18.60 5.56
CA TYR A 1030 -11.19 -17.86 4.35
C TYR A 1030 -12.33 -17.93 3.32
N ALA A 1031 -12.78 -19.15 2.98
CA ALA A 1031 -13.83 -19.35 1.98
C ALA A 1031 -15.14 -18.65 2.38
N LEU A 1032 -15.50 -18.72 3.66
CA LEU A 1032 -16.68 -18.02 4.18
C LEU A 1032 -16.52 -16.49 4.11
N ARG A 1033 -15.35 -15.97 4.49
CA ARG A 1033 -15.09 -14.53 4.41
C ARG A 1033 -15.14 -14.01 2.97
N CYS A 1034 -14.66 -14.78 2.00
CA CYS A 1034 -14.77 -14.48 0.58
C CYS A 1034 -16.22 -14.39 0.06
N MET A 1035 -17.14 -15.16 0.66
CA MET A 1035 -18.55 -15.16 0.25
C MET A 1035 -19.37 -14.04 0.91
N ILE A 1036 -18.85 -13.42 1.97
CA ILE A 1036 -19.52 -12.32 2.67
C ILE A 1036 -19.21 -10.99 1.95
N LYS A 1037 -20.26 -10.38 1.40
CA LYS A 1037 -20.19 -9.13 0.61
C LYS A 1037 -19.94 -7.85 1.42
N SER A 1038 -19.81 -7.96 2.74
CA SER A 1038 -19.58 -6.81 3.63
C SER A 1038 -18.16 -6.83 4.18
N ASP A 1039 -17.63 -5.65 4.48
CA ASP A 1039 -16.36 -5.53 5.18
C ASP A 1039 -16.52 -5.87 6.67
N ILE A 1040 -16.41 -7.16 6.99
CA ILE A 1040 -16.32 -7.65 8.37
C ILE A 1040 -14.87 -8.02 8.69
N PRO A 1041 -14.39 -7.74 9.91
CA PRO A 1041 -13.07 -8.19 10.33
C PRO A 1041 -13.06 -9.72 10.41
N LEU A 1042 -11.98 -10.34 9.92
CA LEU A 1042 -11.81 -11.79 10.05
C LEU A 1042 -11.36 -12.11 11.48
N ASN A 1043 -12.23 -12.78 12.23
CA ASN A 1043 -12.01 -13.15 13.62
C ASN A 1043 -12.66 -14.50 13.94
N GLN A 1044 -12.42 -15.02 15.15
CA GLN A 1044 -12.92 -16.32 15.61
C GLN A 1044 -14.44 -16.47 15.51
N GLY A 1045 -15.19 -15.36 15.56
CA GLY A 1045 -16.65 -15.32 15.39
C GLY A 1045 -17.13 -15.95 14.09
N CYS A 1046 -16.33 -15.89 13.02
CA CYS A 1046 -16.67 -16.51 11.74
C CYS A 1046 -16.79 -18.04 11.81
N LEU A 1047 -16.15 -18.68 12.80
CA LEU A 1047 -16.19 -20.13 13.01
C LEU A 1047 -17.14 -20.55 14.13
N SER A 1048 -17.62 -19.61 14.95
CA SER A 1048 -18.55 -19.89 16.05
C SER A 1048 -19.84 -20.63 15.64
N PRO A 1049 -20.48 -20.39 14.47
CA PRO A 1049 -21.68 -21.13 14.09
C PRO A 1049 -21.39 -22.51 13.47
N ILE A 1050 -20.14 -22.96 13.43
CA ILE A 1050 -19.70 -24.09 12.60
C ILE A 1050 -19.08 -25.20 13.45
N ASP A 1051 -19.59 -26.42 13.29
CA ASP A 1051 -18.98 -27.65 13.79
C ASP A 1051 -18.14 -28.29 12.68
N ILE A 1052 -16.83 -28.40 12.88
CA ILE A 1052 -15.88 -28.95 11.89
C ILE A 1052 -15.45 -30.34 12.34
N ARG A 1053 -15.75 -31.36 11.53
CA ARG A 1053 -15.45 -32.76 11.82
C ARG A 1053 -14.41 -33.28 10.84
N ILE A 1054 -13.23 -33.61 11.36
CA ILE A 1054 -12.11 -34.14 10.57
C ILE A 1054 -11.83 -35.57 11.03
N PRO A 1055 -11.77 -36.57 10.12
CA PRO A 1055 -11.40 -37.94 10.48
C PRO A 1055 -9.96 -37.99 11.01
N LYS A 1056 -9.70 -38.82 12.02
CA LYS A 1056 -8.37 -38.91 12.68
C LYS A 1056 -7.90 -40.37 12.80
N PRO A 1057 -6.65 -40.72 12.43
CA PRO A 1057 -5.73 -39.90 11.64
C PRO A 1057 -6.17 -39.80 10.16
N SER A 1058 -5.89 -38.68 9.52
CA SER A 1058 -6.15 -38.46 8.08
C SER A 1058 -5.15 -37.48 7.48
N ILE A 1059 -5.16 -37.29 6.15
CA ILE A 1059 -4.35 -36.26 5.49
C ILE A 1059 -4.63 -34.85 6.04
N LEU A 1060 -5.78 -34.61 6.68
CA LEU A 1060 -6.16 -33.31 7.30
C LEU A 1060 -6.03 -33.29 8.84
N SER A 1061 -5.58 -34.41 9.43
CA SER A 1061 -5.28 -34.57 10.85
C SER A 1061 -4.19 -35.65 10.99
N PRO A 1062 -2.95 -35.34 10.56
CA PRO A 1062 -1.86 -36.29 10.62
C PRO A 1062 -1.34 -36.48 12.04
N THR A 1063 -0.62 -37.58 12.25
CA THR A 1063 0.12 -37.80 13.48
C THR A 1063 1.32 -36.84 13.61
N GLY A 1064 1.81 -36.62 14.83
CA GLY A 1064 2.90 -35.67 15.10
C GLY A 1064 4.27 -36.04 14.50
N SER A 1065 4.43 -37.27 14.00
CA SER A 1065 5.65 -37.75 13.32
C SER A 1065 5.66 -37.49 11.83
N SER A 1066 4.50 -37.30 11.20
CA SER A 1066 4.36 -37.19 9.75
C SER A 1066 4.95 -35.87 9.24
N ALA A 1067 5.58 -35.92 8.07
CA ALA A 1067 5.99 -34.73 7.33
C ALA A 1067 4.77 -33.89 6.90
N VAL A 1068 4.86 -32.55 7.02
CA VAL A 1068 3.70 -31.64 6.84
C VAL A 1068 3.96 -30.47 5.90
N VAL A 1069 5.19 -30.29 5.41
CA VAL A 1069 5.55 -29.07 4.67
C VAL A 1069 4.72 -28.86 3.39
N GLY A 1070 4.37 -29.94 2.70
CA GLY A 1070 3.46 -29.94 1.55
C GLY A 1070 2.01 -29.70 1.92
N GLY A 1071 1.59 -29.98 3.15
CA GLY A 1071 0.24 -29.73 3.64
C GLY A 1071 -0.15 -28.26 3.55
N ASN A 1072 0.75 -27.36 3.97
CA ASN A 1072 0.54 -25.92 3.94
C ASN A 1072 0.50 -25.34 2.53
N VAL A 1073 1.32 -25.86 1.61
CA VAL A 1073 1.52 -25.23 0.30
C VAL A 1073 0.86 -25.96 -0.88
N THR A 1074 0.25 -27.12 -0.63
CA THR A 1074 -0.48 -27.88 -1.65
C THR A 1074 -1.85 -28.31 -1.17
N THR A 1075 -1.93 -29.06 -0.07
CA THR A 1075 -3.20 -29.60 0.44
C THR A 1075 -4.14 -28.49 0.90
N SER A 1076 -3.63 -27.40 1.49
CA SER A 1076 -4.42 -26.22 1.86
C SER A 1076 -5.21 -25.63 0.67
N GLN A 1077 -4.58 -25.56 -0.52
CA GLN A 1077 -5.23 -25.12 -1.75
C GLN A 1077 -6.33 -26.09 -2.15
N ARG A 1078 -6.07 -27.40 -2.04
CA ARG A 1078 -7.08 -28.41 -2.38
C ARG A 1078 -8.27 -28.40 -1.43
N VAL A 1079 -8.05 -28.25 -0.13
CA VAL A 1079 -9.13 -28.09 0.86
C VAL A 1079 -9.96 -26.86 0.52
N THR A 1080 -9.32 -25.75 0.16
CA THR A 1080 -10.02 -24.53 -0.24
C THR A 1080 -10.86 -24.73 -1.51
N ASP A 1081 -10.29 -25.39 -2.53
CA ASP A 1081 -10.99 -25.76 -3.76
C ASP A 1081 -12.23 -26.62 -3.45
N VAL A 1082 -12.13 -27.58 -2.52
CA VAL A 1082 -13.25 -28.45 -2.11
C VAL A 1082 -14.33 -27.67 -1.35
N VAL A 1083 -13.93 -26.77 -0.44
CA VAL A 1083 -14.89 -25.92 0.29
C VAL A 1083 -15.63 -25.01 -0.68
N LEU A 1084 -14.93 -24.30 -1.57
CA LEU A 1084 -15.54 -23.42 -2.56
C LEU A 1084 -16.41 -24.18 -3.57
N LYS A 1085 -16.02 -25.41 -3.94
CA LYS A 1085 -16.83 -26.31 -4.78
C LYS A 1085 -18.14 -26.68 -4.10
N ALA A 1086 -18.09 -27.10 -2.84
CA ALA A 1086 -19.28 -27.49 -2.08
C ALA A 1086 -20.24 -26.29 -1.93
N LEU A 1087 -19.69 -25.09 -1.74
CA LEU A 1087 -20.48 -23.86 -1.62
C LEU A 1087 -20.97 -23.30 -2.97
N HIS A 1088 -20.61 -23.92 -4.10
CA HIS A 1088 -20.88 -23.45 -5.47
C HIS A 1088 -20.42 -21.99 -5.70
N ALA A 1089 -19.25 -21.63 -5.16
CA ALA A 1089 -18.76 -20.25 -5.19
C ALA A 1089 -18.08 -19.86 -6.52
N CYS A 1090 -17.16 -20.70 -7.02
CA CYS A 1090 -16.41 -20.46 -8.26
C CYS A 1090 -15.75 -21.74 -8.79
N ALA A 1091 -15.28 -21.71 -10.04
CA ALA A 1091 -14.42 -22.76 -10.60
C ALA A 1091 -13.07 -22.83 -9.87
N ALA A 1092 -12.35 -23.95 -9.99
CA ALA A 1092 -11.07 -24.11 -9.32
C ALA A 1092 -10.02 -23.14 -9.88
N SER A 1093 -9.22 -22.57 -9.00
CA SER A 1093 -7.98 -21.90 -9.43
C SER A 1093 -6.86 -22.94 -9.65
N GLN A 1094 -5.64 -22.49 -9.87
CA GLN A 1094 -4.46 -23.35 -10.07
C GLN A 1094 -4.21 -24.42 -8.99
N GLY A 1095 -4.85 -24.34 -7.82
CA GLY A 1095 -4.84 -25.39 -6.79
C GLY A 1095 -3.47 -25.73 -6.20
N CYS A 1096 -2.48 -24.82 -6.32
CA CYS A 1096 -1.10 -25.04 -5.88
C CYS A 1096 -0.35 -23.70 -5.68
N LEU A 1097 0.69 -23.70 -4.84
CA LEU A 1097 1.63 -22.57 -4.67
C LEU A 1097 2.88 -22.68 -5.59
N ASN A 1098 3.10 -23.83 -6.24
CA ASN A 1098 4.24 -24.15 -7.11
C ASN A 1098 5.61 -23.79 -6.47
N ASN A 1099 5.94 -24.45 -5.37
CA ASN A 1099 7.09 -24.08 -4.52
C ASN A 1099 8.39 -24.58 -5.14
N LEU A 1100 9.20 -23.67 -5.63
CA LEU A 1100 10.54 -23.96 -6.14
C LEU A 1100 11.55 -23.66 -5.04
N THR A 1101 12.42 -24.62 -4.73
CA THR A 1101 13.60 -24.38 -3.90
C THR A 1101 14.86 -24.73 -4.65
N PHE A 1102 15.93 -24.00 -4.36
CA PHE A 1102 17.26 -24.45 -4.74
C PHE A 1102 18.32 -23.92 -3.78
N GLY A 1103 19.46 -24.59 -3.72
CA GLY A 1103 20.53 -24.15 -2.85
C GLY A 1103 21.71 -25.09 -2.81
N ILE A 1104 22.63 -24.77 -1.91
CA ILE A 1104 23.81 -25.59 -1.58
C ILE A 1104 23.94 -25.70 -0.06
N ASP A 1105 24.40 -26.85 0.41
CA ASP A 1105 24.70 -27.06 1.83
C ASP A 1105 25.95 -26.31 2.28
N ASN A 1106 26.06 -26.16 3.60
CA ASN A 1106 27.28 -25.68 4.25
C ASN A 1106 28.45 -26.61 3.92
N LYS A 1107 29.63 -26.04 3.66
CA LYS A 1107 30.88 -26.80 3.48
C LYS A 1107 31.84 -26.52 4.62
N ILE A 1108 32.81 -27.39 4.83
CA ILE A 1108 33.95 -27.11 5.71
C ILE A 1108 35.13 -26.74 4.82
N ASN A 1109 35.78 -25.63 5.15
CA ASN A 1109 37.06 -25.28 4.54
C ASN A 1109 38.11 -26.29 5.02
N GLU A 1110 38.63 -27.11 4.11
CA GLU A 1110 39.60 -28.17 4.45
C GLU A 1110 40.93 -27.60 5.00
N ALA A 1111 41.27 -26.35 4.69
CA ALA A 1111 42.52 -25.71 5.12
C ALA A 1111 42.41 -25.00 6.48
N THR A 1112 41.25 -24.40 6.78
CA THR A 1112 41.05 -23.62 8.03
C THR A 1112 40.17 -24.32 9.05
N GLY A 1113 39.43 -25.37 8.65
CA GLY A 1113 38.42 -26.04 9.47
C GLY A 1113 37.15 -25.22 9.69
N GLU A 1114 37.06 -24.01 9.11
CA GLU A 1114 35.91 -23.11 9.29
C GLU A 1114 34.76 -23.47 8.34
N PRO A 1115 33.49 -23.31 8.76
CA PRO A 1115 32.34 -23.53 7.90
C PRO A 1115 32.23 -22.42 6.85
N ILE A 1116 32.12 -22.82 5.57
CA ILE A 1116 31.72 -21.96 4.46
C ILE A 1116 30.19 -22.06 4.35
N PRO A 1117 29.44 -20.98 4.64
CA PRO A 1117 27.98 -21.02 4.64
C PRO A 1117 27.44 -21.27 3.23
N GLY A 1118 26.45 -22.15 3.15
CA GLY A 1118 25.71 -22.47 1.94
C GLY A 1118 24.74 -21.35 1.56
N PHE A 1119 23.63 -21.72 0.92
CA PHE A 1119 22.45 -20.86 0.82
C PHE A 1119 21.22 -21.71 0.48
N GLY A 1120 20.06 -21.29 0.96
CA GLY A 1120 18.76 -21.77 0.51
C GLY A 1120 17.99 -20.64 -0.17
N TYR A 1121 17.37 -20.96 -1.30
CA TYR A 1121 16.35 -20.16 -1.94
C TYR A 1121 15.05 -20.95 -1.93
N TYR A 1122 13.97 -20.28 -1.57
CA TYR A 1122 12.61 -20.74 -1.72
C TYR A 1122 11.89 -19.72 -2.58
N GLU A 1123 10.86 -20.08 -3.34
CA GLU A 1123 9.89 -19.18 -3.95
C GLU A 1123 8.56 -19.90 -4.24
N THR A 1124 7.47 -19.14 -4.23
CA THR A 1124 6.15 -19.58 -4.69
C THR A 1124 5.86 -18.91 -6.03
N ILE A 1125 5.22 -19.65 -6.95
CA ILE A 1125 4.98 -19.18 -8.32
C ILE A 1125 3.47 -19.18 -8.59
N ALA A 1126 2.98 -18.02 -9.05
CA ALA A 1126 1.57 -17.82 -9.39
C ALA A 1126 1.08 -18.65 -10.60
N GLY A 1127 -0.23 -18.61 -10.85
CA GLY A 1127 -0.89 -19.36 -11.93
C GLY A 1127 -2.25 -18.78 -12.25
N GLY A 1128 -3.14 -19.58 -12.85
CA GLY A 1128 -4.47 -19.11 -13.25
C GLY A 1128 -5.49 -19.13 -12.12
N ALA A 1129 -6.27 -18.05 -11.97
CA ALA A 1129 -7.42 -18.00 -11.08
C ALA A 1129 -8.67 -18.62 -11.73
N GLY A 1130 -9.55 -19.20 -10.91
CA GLY A 1130 -10.82 -19.76 -11.35
C GLY A 1130 -11.85 -18.68 -11.75
N ALA A 1131 -12.64 -18.96 -12.77
CA ALA A 1131 -13.75 -18.08 -13.17
C ALA A 1131 -14.96 -18.23 -12.23
N GLY A 1132 -15.78 -17.18 -12.16
CA GLY A 1132 -17.04 -17.19 -11.43
C GLY A 1132 -18.24 -16.82 -12.31
N GLU A 1133 -19.40 -16.65 -11.68
CA GLU A 1133 -20.65 -16.37 -12.39
C GLU A 1133 -20.59 -15.09 -13.22
N THR A 1134 -19.91 -14.07 -12.71
CA THR A 1134 -19.85 -12.71 -13.26
C THR A 1134 -18.44 -12.22 -13.61
N TRP A 1135 -17.40 -13.06 -13.48
CA TRP A 1135 -16.02 -12.67 -13.76
C TRP A 1135 -15.22 -13.76 -14.47
N VAL A 1136 -14.26 -13.34 -15.29
CA VAL A 1136 -13.20 -14.18 -15.85
C VAL A 1136 -12.07 -14.34 -14.83
N GLY A 1137 -11.38 -15.48 -14.87
CA GLY A 1137 -10.24 -15.73 -14.00
C GLY A 1137 -9.01 -14.87 -14.37
N GLU A 1138 -8.40 -14.25 -13.37
CA GLU A 1138 -7.15 -13.50 -13.52
C GLU A 1138 -5.96 -14.43 -13.82
N SER A 1139 -5.05 -14.01 -14.70
CA SER A 1139 -3.90 -14.82 -15.16
C SER A 1139 -2.62 -14.47 -14.41
N GLY A 1140 -1.80 -15.47 -14.08
CA GLY A 1140 -0.51 -15.24 -13.40
C GLY A 1140 -0.60 -14.47 -12.08
N VAL A 1141 -1.56 -14.84 -11.22
CA VAL A 1141 -1.79 -14.26 -9.90
C VAL A 1141 -1.82 -15.34 -8.82
N HIS A 1142 -1.49 -14.97 -7.58
CA HIS A 1142 -1.74 -15.84 -6.44
C HIS A 1142 -3.21 -15.89 -6.05
N VAL A 1143 -3.60 -17.07 -5.56
CA VAL A 1143 -4.98 -17.40 -5.21
C VAL A 1143 -5.05 -18.05 -3.84
N HIS A 1144 -6.19 -17.88 -3.18
CA HIS A 1144 -6.56 -18.61 -1.97
C HIS A 1144 -5.50 -18.54 -0.86
N MET A 1145 -4.87 -19.65 -0.49
CA MET A 1145 -4.09 -19.80 0.75
C MET A 1145 -2.76 -19.01 0.80
N THR A 1146 -2.36 -18.33 -0.27
CA THR A 1146 -1.17 -17.47 -0.31
C THR A 1146 -1.46 -16.10 -0.91
N ASN A 1147 -0.63 -15.10 -0.60
CA ASN A 1147 -0.56 -13.84 -1.34
C ASN A 1147 0.88 -13.28 -1.42
N THR A 1148 1.89 -14.15 -1.41
CA THR A 1148 3.30 -13.78 -1.37
C THR A 1148 3.80 -13.11 -2.65
N ARG A 1149 4.69 -12.12 -2.56
CA ARG A 1149 5.26 -11.49 -3.76
C ARG A 1149 6.36 -12.34 -4.38
N ILE A 1150 6.49 -12.31 -5.71
CA ILE A 1150 7.66 -12.89 -6.41
C ILE A 1150 8.88 -11.98 -6.28
N THR A 1151 10.07 -12.57 -6.23
CA THR A 1151 11.33 -11.82 -6.26
C THR A 1151 11.56 -11.21 -7.64
N ASP A 1152 11.94 -9.93 -7.70
CA ASP A 1152 12.25 -9.22 -8.95
C ASP A 1152 13.43 -9.87 -9.69
N PRO A 1153 13.39 -9.97 -11.04
CA PRO A 1153 14.46 -10.59 -11.83
C PRO A 1153 15.87 -10.11 -11.49
N GLU A 1154 16.07 -8.80 -11.29
CA GLU A 1154 17.40 -8.24 -11.04
C GLU A 1154 17.91 -8.59 -9.65
N ILE A 1155 17.01 -8.67 -8.66
CA ILE A 1155 17.34 -9.06 -7.29
C ILE A 1155 17.70 -10.55 -7.24
N LEU A 1156 16.94 -11.40 -7.95
CA LEU A 1156 17.22 -12.82 -8.06
C LEU A 1156 18.64 -13.07 -8.60
N GLU A 1157 19.01 -12.40 -9.69
CA GLU A 1157 20.33 -12.57 -10.33
C GLU A 1157 21.47 -11.91 -9.55
N LYS A 1158 21.18 -10.82 -8.81
CA LYS A 1158 22.15 -10.18 -7.93
C LYS A 1158 22.48 -11.03 -6.70
N ARG A 1159 21.49 -11.72 -6.13
CA ARG A 1159 21.66 -12.50 -4.89
C ARG A 1159 22.08 -13.95 -5.11
N TYR A 1160 21.73 -14.52 -6.26
CA TYR A 1160 21.92 -15.95 -6.51
C TYR A 1160 22.63 -16.17 -7.84
N PRO A 1161 23.52 -17.18 -7.93
CA PRO A 1161 24.28 -17.49 -9.16
C PRO A 1161 23.38 -18.19 -10.20
N CYS A 1162 22.41 -17.46 -10.73
CA CYS A 1162 21.45 -17.94 -11.72
C CYS A 1162 21.06 -16.82 -12.69
N ILE A 1163 20.42 -17.20 -13.79
CA ILE A 1163 19.84 -16.29 -14.79
C ILE A 1163 18.36 -16.65 -14.94
N LEU A 1164 17.48 -15.69 -14.74
CA LEU A 1164 16.09 -15.81 -15.15
C LEU A 1164 16.03 -15.57 -16.66
N ARG A 1165 15.75 -16.63 -17.43
CA ARG A 1165 15.68 -16.58 -18.89
C ARG A 1165 14.31 -16.14 -19.38
N ARG A 1166 13.27 -16.46 -18.63
CA ARG A 1166 11.90 -16.21 -19.02
C ARG A 1166 10.96 -16.17 -17.82
N PHE A 1167 10.02 -15.22 -17.85
CA PHE A 1167 8.86 -15.17 -16.98
C PHE A 1167 7.66 -14.55 -17.70
N GLU A 1168 6.78 -15.40 -18.22
CA GLU A 1168 5.67 -15.01 -19.11
C GLU A 1168 4.37 -15.75 -18.78
N LEU A 1169 3.23 -15.26 -19.29
CA LEU A 1169 1.96 -15.97 -19.19
C LEU A 1169 1.96 -17.21 -20.08
N ARG A 1170 1.34 -18.29 -19.60
CA ARG A 1170 1.19 -19.54 -20.35
C ARG A 1170 -0.14 -19.49 -21.10
N GLU A 1171 -0.13 -18.90 -22.29
CA GLU A 1171 -1.33 -18.62 -23.08
C GLU A 1171 -2.24 -19.85 -23.28
N ASN A 1172 -3.55 -19.63 -23.23
CA ASN A 1172 -4.59 -20.63 -23.52
C ASN A 1172 -4.59 -21.84 -22.58
N THR A 1173 -4.32 -21.61 -21.30
CA THR A 1173 -4.28 -22.66 -20.26
C THR A 1173 -5.47 -22.58 -19.31
N GLY A 1174 -6.16 -21.45 -19.26
CA GLY A 1174 -7.45 -21.31 -18.59
C GLY A 1174 -8.56 -22.12 -19.28
N GLY A 1175 -9.43 -22.75 -18.48
CA GLY A 1175 -10.57 -23.51 -18.95
C GLY A 1175 -11.60 -22.62 -19.65
N ALA A 1176 -12.17 -23.10 -20.74
CA ALA A 1176 -13.21 -22.39 -21.49
C ALA A 1176 -14.54 -22.37 -20.72
N GLY A 1177 -15.38 -21.37 -20.99
CA GLY A 1177 -16.73 -21.26 -20.43
C GLY A 1177 -17.38 -19.98 -20.94
N ARG A 1178 -18.56 -19.64 -20.41
CA ARG A 1178 -19.11 -18.27 -20.57
C ARG A 1178 -18.10 -17.25 -20.04
N ASN A 1179 -17.53 -17.54 -18.86
CA ASN A 1179 -16.37 -16.85 -18.33
C ASN A 1179 -15.18 -17.81 -18.34
N ARG A 1180 -14.06 -17.40 -18.95
CA ARG A 1180 -12.83 -18.21 -19.04
C ARG A 1180 -12.05 -18.16 -17.73
N GLY A 1181 -11.40 -19.27 -17.37
CA GLY A 1181 -10.37 -19.28 -16.32
C GLY A 1181 -9.12 -18.51 -16.73
N GLY A 1182 -8.31 -18.13 -15.73
CA GLY A 1182 -7.04 -17.44 -15.95
C GLY A 1182 -5.94 -18.38 -16.45
N ASP A 1183 -4.96 -17.82 -17.14
CA ASP A 1183 -3.81 -18.56 -17.63
C ASP A 1183 -2.74 -18.71 -16.53
N GLY A 1184 -2.01 -19.83 -16.56
CA GLY A 1184 -0.82 -20.07 -15.75
C GLY A 1184 0.38 -19.22 -16.19
N VAL A 1185 1.56 -19.51 -15.67
CA VAL A 1185 2.82 -18.84 -16.05
C VAL A 1185 3.90 -19.86 -16.44
N SER A 1186 4.90 -19.39 -17.18
CA SER A 1186 6.12 -20.12 -17.50
C SER A 1186 7.32 -19.37 -16.91
N ARG A 1187 8.09 -20.04 -16.04
CA ARG A 1187 9.27 -19.48 -15.37
C ARG A 1187 10.48 -20.37 -15.64
N GLU A 1188 11.53 -19.81 -16.24
CA GLU A 1188 12.75 -20.54 -16.61
C GLU A 1188 14.00 -19.94 -15.98
N ILE A 1189 14.71 -20.74 -15.19
CA ILE A 1189 15.94 -20.34 -14.49
C ILE A 1189 17.10 -21.21 -14.95
N GLU A 1190 18.21 -20.60 -15.32
CA GLU A 1190 19.49 -21.24 -15.62
C GLU A 1190 20.47 -21.08 -14.45
N PHE A 1191 21.15 -22.15 -14.06
CA PHE A 1191 22.08 -22.10 -12.94
C PHE A 1191 23.53 -21.91 -13.38
N LEU A 1192 24.22 -20.97 -12.72
CA LEU A 1192 25.63 -20.65 -12.98
C LEU A 1192 26.59 -21.35 -12.02
N THR A 1193 26.06 -22.09 -11.06
CA THR A 1193 26.79 -22.93 -10.12
C THR A 1193 26.01 -24.23 -9.91
N PRO A 1194 26.65 -25.35 -9.53
CA PRO A 1194 25.92 -26.56 -9.18
C PRO A 1194 25.01 -26.31 -7.97
N VAL A 1195 23.73 -26.70 -8.07
CA VAL A 1195 22.75 -26.55 -7.00
C VAL A 1195 21.88 -27.79 -6.88
N GLN A 1196 21.36 -28.03 -5.68
CA GLN A 1196 20.23 -28.93 -5.53
C GLN A 1196 18.95 -28.15 -5.81
N CYS A 1197 18.18 -28.52 -6.84
CA CYS A 1197 16.93 -27.85 -7.20
C CYS A 1197 15.74 -28.79 -6.96
N SER A 1198 14.71 -28.31 -6.27
CA SER A 1198 13.54 -29.08 -5.90
C SER A 1198 12.25 -28.33 -6.22
N ILE A 1199 11.20 -29.08 -6.56
CA ILE A 1199 9.87 -28.56 -6.81
C ILE A 1199 8.86 -29.34 -5.96
N LEU A 1200 8.00 -28.61 -5.25
CA LEU A 1200 6.88 -29.14 -4.49
C LEU A 1200 5.58 -28.51 -5.02
N SER A 1201 4.90 -29.26 -5.88
CA SER A 1201 3.73 -28.81 -6.64
C SER A 1201 2.65 -29.90 -6.80
N GLU A 1202 1.46 -29.47 -7.21
CA GLU A 1202 0.25 -30.25 -7.44
C GLU A 1202 -0.41 -29.82 -8.77
N ARG A 1203 -1.53 -30.47 -9.14
CA ARG A 1203 -2.25 -30.24 -10.41
C ARG A 1203 -1.38 -30.53 -11.64
N ARG A 1204 -0.51 -31.52 -11.51
CA ARG A 1204 0.28 -32.13 -12.61
C ARG A 1204 -0.43 -33.37 -13.15
N VAL A 1205 -1.30 -33.99 -12.36
CA VAL A 1205 -2.14 -35.15 -12.73
C VAL A 1205 -3.60 -34.74 -12.87
N HIS A 1206 -4.19 -34.13 -11.82
CA HIS A 1206 -5.58 -33.69 -11.84
C HIS A 1206 -5.73 -32.25 -12.31
N ARG A 1207 -6.62 -32.00 -13.28
CA ARG A 1207 -6.89 -30.65 -13.82
C ARG A 1207 -7.73 -29.82 -12.85
N PRO A 1208 -7.50 -28.49 -12.75
CA PRO A 1208 -8.42 -27.57 -12.07
C PRO A 1208 -9.82 -27.65 -12.67
N TYR A 1209 -10.84 -27.97 -11.86
CA TYR A 1209 -12.20 -28.20 -12.34
C TYR A 1209 -12.88 -26.91 -12.84
N GLY A 1210 -13.74 -27.01 -13.86
CA GLY A 1210 -14.70 -25.97 -14.22
C GLY A 1210 -16.00 -26.08 -13.42
N MET A 1211 -16.84 -25.05 -13.45
CA MET A 1211 -18.10 -24.98 -12.69
C MET A 1211 -19.28 -24.55 -13.57
N GLU A 1212 -20.51 -24.99 -13.24
CA GLU A 1212 -21.74 -24.71 -13.98
C GLU A 1212 -21.65 -24.93 -15.52
N GLY A 1213 -20.92 -25.97 -15.95
CA GLY A 1213 -20.74 -26.30 -17.36
C GLY A 1213 -19.50 -25.70 -18.03
N GLY A 1214 -18.65 -24.98 -17.28
CA GLY A 1214 -17.32 -24.58 -17.74
C GLY A 1214 -16.33 -25.75 -17.80
N GLU A 1215 -15.31 -25.64 -18.65
CA GLU A 1215 -14.25 -26.62 -18.86
C GLU A 1215 -13.13 -26.47 -17.83
N ALA A 1216 -12.37 -27.56 -17.64
CA ALA A 1216 -11.23 -27.59 -16.72
C ALA A 1216 -10.02 -26.80 -17.25
N GLY A 1217 -9.23 -26.19 -16.35
CA GLY A 1217 -7.94 -25.60 -16.68
C GLY A 1217 -6.89 -26.64 -17.09
N ALA A 1218 -5.81 -26.21 -17.72
CA ALA A 1218 -4.69 -27.09 -18.07
C ALA A 1218 -3.83 -27.43 -16.84
N THR A 1219 -3.24 -28.63 -16.82
CA THR A 1219 -2.28 -29.04 -15.78
C THR A 1219 -0.99 -28.23 -15.84
N GLY A 1220 -0.23 -28.19 -14.75
CA GLY A 1220 1.15 -27.71 -14.77
C GLY A 1220 2.13 -28.74 -15.37
N LEU A 1221 3.38 -28.34 -15.56
CA LEU A 1221 4.48 -29.21 -15.99
C LEU A 1221 5.83 -28.65 -15.48
N ASN A 1222 6.72 -29.52 -14.99
CA ASN A 1222 8.02 -29.13 -14.47
C ASN A 1222 9.11 -29.85 -15.27
N LEU A 1223 10.01 -29.10 -15.90
CA LEU A 1223 11.05 -29.65 -16.78
C LEU A 1223 12.45 -29.27 -16.29
N TRP A 1224 13.36 -30.22 -16.40
CA TRP A 1224 14.81 -30.01 -16.31
C TRP A 1224 15.42 -30.13 -17.69
N LEU A 1225 16.09 -29.07 -18.15
CA LEU A 1225 16.84 -29.04 -19.39
C LEU A 1225 18.33 -29.18 -19.06
N THR A 1226 18.96 -30.23 -19.57
CA THR A 1226 20.36 -30.57 -19.32
C THR A 1226 21.01 -31.16 -20.57
N LYS A 1227 22.31 -31.47 -20.49
CA LYS A 1227 23.02 -32.25 -21.51
C LYS A 1227 23.13 -33.70 -21.09
N ASP A 1228 22.86 -34.61 -22.01
CA ASP A 1228 23.11 -36.03 -21.80
C ASP A 1228 24.62 -36.29 -21.64
N THR A 1229 25.00 -37.04 -20.60
CA THR A 1229 26.42 -37.27 -20.29
C THR A 1229 27.09 -38.28 -21.21
N TYR A 1230 26.33 -39.12 -21.90
CA TYR A 1230 26.87 -40.13 -22.82
C TYR A 1230 27.05 -39.58 -24.24
N THR A 1231 26.10 -38.78 -24.71
CA THR A 1231 26.02 -38.28 -26.09
C THR A 1231 26.33 -36.79 -26.23
N GLY A 1232 26.26 -36.01 -25.14
CA GLY A 1232 26.40 -34.55 -25.17
C GLY A 1232 25.20 -33.80 -25.78
N GLN A 1233 24.13 -34.50 -26.16
CA GLN A 1233 22.93 -33.91 -26.76
C GLN A 1233 22.04 -33.21 -25.72
N ASP A 1234 21.20 -32.27 -26.16
CA ASP A 1234 20.19 -31.67 -25.31
C ASP A 1234 19.18 -32.71 -24.83
N ARG A 1235 18.88 -32.68 -23.53
CA ARG A 1235 17.97 -33.60 -22.85
C ARG A 1235 16.95 -32.80 -22.05
N THR A 1236 15.67 -33.12 -22.26
CA THR A 1236 14.55 -32.58 -21.48
C THR A 1236 13.96 -33.68 -20.61
N VAL A 1237 13.89 -33.46 -19.30
CA VAL A 1237 13.41 -34.42 -18.32
C VAL A 1237 12.23 -33.85 -17.57
N ASN A 1238 11.12 -34.58 -17.49
CA ASN A 1238 10.00 -34.22 -16.62
C ASN A 1238 10.36 -34.55 -15.17
N MET A 1239 10.33 -33.54 -14.28
CA MET A 1239 10.67 -33.69 -12.86
C MET A 1239 9.51 -34.23 -12.00
N GLY A 1240 8.30 -34.36 -12.56
CA GLY A 1240 7.09 -34.66 -11.81
C GLY A 1240 6.60 -33.49 -10.95
N GLY A 1241 5.55 -33.70 -10.15
CA GLY A 1241 4.99 -32.68 -9.26
C GLY A 1241 5.82 -32.46 -7.98
N LYS A 1242 6.49 -33.50 -7.51
CA LYS A 1242 7.34 -33.52 -6.31
C LYS A 1242 8.66 -34.18 -6.68
N GLY A 1243 9.70 -33.38 -6.87
CA GLY A 1243 10.95 -33.88 -7.44
C GLY A 1243 12.15 -33.04 -7.04
N SER A 1244 13.32 -33.66 -6.97
CA SER A 1244 14.58 -33.01 -6.62
C SER A 1244 15.68 -33.52 -7.54
N VAL A 1245 16.50 -32.60 -8.05
CA VAL A 1245 17.53 -32.87 -9.05
C VAL A 1245 18.81 -32.09 -8.73
N PRO A 1246 20.00 -32.74 -8.78
CA PRO A 1246 21.28 -32.05 -8.70
C PRO A 1246 21.60 -31.41 -10.05
N MET A 1247 21.31 -30.12 -10.18
CA MET A 1247 21.53 -29.36 -11.41
C MET A 1247 22.97 -28.87 -11.52
N LYS A 1248 23.54 -28.97 -12.72
CA LYS A 1248 24.90 -28.56 -13.06
C LYS A 1248 24.92 -27.12 -13.58
N VAL A 1249 26.13 -26.57 -13.74
CA VAL A 1249 26.31 -25.28 -14.44
C VAL A 1249 25.75 -25.36 -15.86
N GLY A 1250 24.90 -24.42 -16.23
CA GLY A 1250 24.21 -24.35 -17.52
C GLY A 1250 22.93 -25.19 -17.63
N ASP A 1251 22.60 -25.99 -16.60
CA ASP A 1251 21.30 -26.65 -16.54
C ASP A 1251 20.20 -25.62 -16.26
N ARG A 1252 18.99 -25.92 -16.75
CA ARG A 1252 17.82 -25.04 -16.61
C ARG A 1252 16.64 -25.78 -15.99
N VAL A 1253 15.89 -25.09 -15.15
CA VAL A 1253 14.57 -25.51 -14.66
C VAL A 1253 13.49 -24.67 -15.33
N VAL A 1254 12.45 -25.32 -15.86
CA VAL A 1254 11.26 -24.67 -16.42
C VAL A 1254 10.03 -25.11 -15.64
N ILE A 1255 9.38 -24.15 -14.99
CA ILE A 1255 8.14 -24.37 -14.24
C ILE A 1255 6.98 -23.77 -15.03
N MET A 1256 6.07 -24.62 -15.48
CA MET A 1256 4.80 -24.23 -16.09
C MET A 1256 3.68 -24.47 -15.09
N THR A 1257 3.05 -23.40 -14.60
CA THR A 1257 2.01 -23.49 -13.56
C THR A 1257 0.62 -23.73 -14.18
N PRO A 1258 -0.34 -24.34 -13.44
CA PRO A 1258 -1.67 -24.65 -13.96
C PRO A 1258 -2.49 -23.41 -14.30
N GLY A 1259 -3.44 -23.54 -15.23
CA GLY A 1259 -4.48 -22.53 -15.47
C GLY A 1259 -5.69 -22.71 -14.53
N GLY A 1260 -6.62 -21.76 -14.50
CA GLY A 1260 -7.87 -21.86 -13.74
C GLY A 1260 -9.00 -22.52 -14.54
N GLY A 1261 -10.02 -23.05 -13.87
CA GLY A 1261 -11.22 -23.58 -14.51
C GLY A 1261 -12.16 -22.48 -15.02
N GLY A 1262 -12.93 -22.80 -16.07
CA GLY A 1262 -13.96 -21.92 -16.63
C GLY A 1262 -15.30 -22.04 -15.91
N TYR A 1263 -16.19 -21.07 -16.13
CA TYR A 1263 -17.53 -21.01 -15.54
C TYR A 1263 -18.60 -20.84 -16.62
N GLY A 1264 -19.67 -21.63 -16.53
CA GLY A 1264 -20.81 -21.55 -17.47
C GLY A 1264 -20.53 -22.18 -18.83
N VAL A 1265 -21.58 -22.58 -19.54
CA VAL A 1265 -21.47 -23.08 -20.92
C VAL A 1265 -21.08 -21.93 -21.85
N LYS A 1266 -20.08 -22.15 -22.71
CA LYS A 1266 -19.70 -21.20 -23.75
C LYS A 1266 -20.87 -21.02 -24.72
N GLU A 1267 -21.40 -19.81 -24.88
CA GLU A 1267 -22.41 -19.53 -25.90
C GLU A 1267 -21.82 -19.85 -27.27
N GLY A 1268 -22.38 -20.87 -27.94
CA GLY A 1268 -22.04 -21.15 -29.32
C GLY A 1268 -22.45 -19.94 -30.15
N ILE A 1269 -21.56 -19.45 -31.00
CA ILE A 1269 -21.94 -18.61 -32.12
C ILE A 1269 -22.90 -19.47 -32.95
N THR A 1270 -24.20 -19.34 -32.71
CA THR A 1270 -25.22 -19.78 -33.65
C THR A 1270 -25.05 -18.91 -34.88
N ASN A 1271 -24.24 -19.38 -35.83
CA ASN A 1271 -24.33 -18.93 -37.20
C ASN A 1271 -25.76 -19.22 -37.65
N GLY A 1272 -26.60 -18.19 -37.61
CA GLY A 1272 -27.93 -18.23 -38.21
C GLY A 1272 -27.79 -18.51 -39.69
N PHE A 1273 -27.97 -19.77 -40.05
CA PHE A 1273 -28.49 -20.15 -41.36
C PHE A 1273 -29.82 -20.86 -41.13
N HIS A 1274 -30.86 -20.13 -41.54
CA HIS A 1274 -32.30 -20.43 -41.62
C HIS A 1274 -33.14 -20.29 -40.35
#